data_AF-A0A7M5XDP0-F1
#
_entry.id   AF-A0A7M5XDP0-F1
#
_cell.length_a   1.000
_cell.length_b   1.000
_cell.length_c   1.000
_cell.angle_alpha   90.00
_cell.angle_beta   90.00
_cell.angle_gamma   90.00
#
_symmetry.space_group_name_H-M   'P 1'
#
loop_
_entity.id
_entity.type
_entity.pdbx_description
1 polymer ?
#
loop_
_entity_poly.entity_id
_entity_poly.type
_entity_poly.pdbx_seq_one_letter_code
_entity_poly.pdbx_strand_id
1 'polypeptide(L)'
;MATRLDRLLVILDTGSTPVTRKAAAKQLGEIQKLHPHELPNLLGRVFVYLRSKNWDTRVAAAHAIQAIAENVPEWNPDGLKIKPEEYCALENVNLDGKLRFEDFDINTVLERGEKLLGSAGEEYDFEDTILSGMSRSETIAHQRQQLKKKLGFGGNMDLGFDSMLDDEDLVTTNNVGDGGGSKKVMSQLSTESAADIVASQIAAISSDGQMSSREKNRAKRKAKSLAKQRSKENENRSFDTGEGPAEKKQRRTQSVLVEQPSEDGKIMIDNVSDGTMSMDELDEWPFEAFCVELCGELFNPSWEIRHGASSALREIVKLHGNSAGKTRDTPSMKMIDVNTEWLEDVALKLLCVFALDRFGDYVSDEVVAPVHETCAQTLGTVLHHMPKGSVIKVLSVLIKLQTQEKHWQVRHGGLLGLKYMLAVRKDMAIELLPDTIPWILKGFQDGDDDVRAVAAAALLPVAEDLGSHFQDEIPNMLTILWDILLELDDLTASTNSVMMLLSSLITITTNSNDLPAMTELNELVPRLWPFFRHNISSVRLSSLKTLDILIDSSKNTSWLSTILAEQMRHLYQRIILEESNEIRSMACEVWLKVLKAVPIHFLQQTVNWHAPTWFRLLIHPPNIPIDYSLLTYQNNSGGGQKSKGKNETTAEQYYVANINVAMDQTTQDSLIFTARITAARAIGNLFAIFTQDATKQTLMFLLTAIETFIASSSGSKILVSALVLHEWARACPNLQCPPTVVETLHRVLSNQIVYDELLYLHQRLQIDSQALVNAFAENGLDILRGATVDSYTLDMSNVIAGSLYNESCKSLPASALPMIQSRQRQLTTTIETFQNDYQKLHIRVLSSVAGSLIALNRLTEKLNPIIHPIMDSVKKEENTKLQKRTAIALAQLLTLCKNRTPCPNAKIVKNLCTFVCSDPNHTPPLILDDMKRLDVDSALPLSSTDAGPSTLEEIPKCGTTLGILTLQRKQKEALRNTASRRGKLTRNNSSNTTSRSGSNQSAKEMGVTAALLKEIESDEANASLVVQRLGGTTALSTCAERMGEELPIILPALWDTCCNYVINTVKMSTDQVHNEAELKQIINSLQVLEATVLALHQSLKKQTKSLLPHLLNCFNYPYTSIRHMASRCFGVLSKVITTETMEIVLTKVVDVLKQSENVMCRQGAIEAIIHIIENLGMDILPYIVLLIVPVLGRMSDHSEEIRLMATNCFATLVQLMPLEASIPDPPNMSDFLIKKKEDERHFLDQLLDGSKLDKFSIPVPIKCELRKYQQIILH
;
A
#
# COMPACT_ATOMS: atom_id res chain seq x y z
N MET A 1 26.84 3.20 -31.10
CA MET A 1 26.47 3.62 -29.73
C MET A 1 25.00 4.00 -29.73
N ALA A 2 24.17 3.46 -28.83
CA ALA A 2 22.75 3.83 -28.75
C ALA A 2 22.59 5.26 -28.21
N THR A 3 21.67 6.04 -28.79
CA THR A 3 21.40 7.44 -28.41
C THR A 3 20.72 7.52 -27.03
N ARG A 4 20.68 8.72 -26.43
CA ARG A 4 19.98 8.93 -25.15
C ARG A 4 18.48 8.59 -25.26
N LEU A 5 17.85 8.92 -26.39
CA LEU A 5 16.46 8.57 -26.67
C LEU A 5 16.25 7.05 -26.73
N ASP A 6 17.14 6.32 -27.41
CA ASP A 6 17.06 4.86 -27.49
C ASP A 6 17.17 4.21 -26.10
N ARG A 7 18.04 4.74 -25.23
CA ARG A 7 18.16 4.27 -23.85
C ARG A 7 16.88 4.50 -23.04
N LEU A 8 16.21 5.64 -23.22
CA LEU A 8 14.94 5.93 -22.54
C LEU A 8 13.83 4.98 -23.00
N LEU A 9 13.75 4.71 -24.30
CA LEU A 9 12.80 3.77 -24.86
C LEU A 9 13.05 2.33 -24.36
N VAL A 10 14.32 1.91 -24.27
CA VAL A 10 14.68 0.60 -23.69
C VAL A 10 14.30 0.48 -22.21
N ILE A 11 14.28 1.58 -21.44
CA ILE A 11 13.86 1.55 -20.03
C ILE A 11 12.36 1.27 -19.89
N LEU A 12 11.53 1.61 -20.87
CA LEU A 12 10.10 1.25 -20.86
C LEU A 12 9.92 -0.28 -20.81
N ASP A 13 10.83 -1.03 -21.44
CA ASP A 13 10.79 -2.49 -21.49
C ASP A 13 11.58 -3.16 -20.36
N THR A 14 12.81 -2.68 -20.12
CA THR A 14 13.76 -3.30 -19.18
C THR A 14 13.67 -2.77 -17.74
N GLY A 15 12.83 -1.75 -17.49
CA GLY A 15 12.67 -1.16 -16.17
C GLY A 15 12.19 -2.19 -15.14
N SER A 16 12.95 -2.35 -14.05
CA SER A 16 12.71 -3.36 -13.02
C SER A 16 11.51 -3.07 -12.11
N THR A 17 11.04 -1.82 -12.07
CA THR A 17 9.87 -1.41 -11.28
C THR A 17 8.92 -0.54 -12.13
N PRO A 18 7.60 -0.57 -11.86
CA PRO A 18 6.64 0.31 -12.52
C PRO A 18 6.97 1.80 -12.39
N VAL A 19 7.57 2.21 -11.27
CA VAL A 19 8.00 3.59 -11.00
C VAL A 19 9.10 4.02 -11.99
N THR A 20 10.09 3.16 -12.23
CA THR A 20 11.17 3.43 -13.18
C THR A 20 10.64 3.58 -14.61
N ARG A 21 9.73 2.69 -15.03
CA ARG A 21 9.08 2.77 -16.35
C ARG A 21 8.27 4.05 -16.50
N LYS A 22 7.49 4.42 -15.49
CA LYS A 22 6.71 5.67 -15.47
C LYS A 22 7.58 6.92 -15.50
N ALA A 23 8.75 6.91 -14.85
CA ALA A 23 9.71 8.01 -14.91
C ALA A 23 10.29 8.19 -16.32
N ALA A 24 10.63 7.09 -17.00
CA ALA A 24 11.07 7.14 -18.40
C ALA A 24 9.97 7.67 -19.34
N ALA A 25 8.72 7.22 -19.14
CA ALA A 25 7.55 7.75 -19.87
C ALA A 25 7.41 9.27 -19.72
N LYS A 26 7.53 9.80 -18.49
CA LYS A 26 7.48 11.25 -18.24
C LYS A 26 8.60 12.02 -18.96
N GLN A 27 9.82 11.48 -18.97
CA GLN A 27 10.94 12.11 -19.68
C GLN A 27 10.73 12.16 -21.20
N LEU A 28 10.04 11.18 -21.79
CA LEU A 28 9.64 11.26 -23.20
C LEU A 28 8.65 12.40 -23.46
N GLY A 29 7.73 12.66 -22.53
CA GLY A 29 6.85 13.84 -22.57
C GLY A 29 7.62 15.18 -22.46
N GLU A 30 8.63 15.25 -21.60
CA GLU A 30 9.51 16.43 -21.51
C GLU A 30 10.28 16.69 -22.81
N ILE A 31 10.69 15.64 -23.52
CA ILE A 31 11.34 15.78 -24.84
C ILE A 31 10.35 16.37 -25.85
N GLN A 32 9.10 15.90 -25.87
CA GLN A 32 8.04 16.48 -26.72
C GLN A 32 7.83 17.97 -26.41
N LYS A 33 7.83 18.34 -25.12
CA LYS A 33 7.70 19.75 -24.70
C LYS A 33 8.83 20.64 -25.24
N LEU A 34 10.06 20.14 -25.24
CA LEU A 34 11.24 20.88 -25.70
C LEU A 34 11.37 20.89 -27.23
N HIS A 35 10.92 19.83 -27.90
CA HIS A 35 11.03 19.64 -29.35
C HIS A 35 9.69 19.25 -29.99
N PRO A 36 8.72 20.18 -30.14
CA PRO A 36 7.38 19.84 -30.60
C PRO A 36 7.30 19.20 -31.99
N HIS A 37 8.25 19.52 -32.87
CA HIS A 37 8.35 19.00 -34.25
C HIS A 37 8.71 17.50 -34.31
N GLU A 38 9.26 16.92 -33.24
CA GLU A 38 9.62 15.50 -33.16
C GLU A 38 8.45 14.58 -32.81
N LEU A 39 7.22 15.13 -32.69
CA LEU A 39 6.03 14.36 -32.30
C LEU A 39 5.83 13.08 -33.13
N PRO A 40 5.87 13.11 -34.49
CA PRO A 40 5.65 11.90 -35.28
C PRO A 40 6.74 10.85 -35.05
N ASN A 41 7.99 11.29 -34.88
CA ASN A 41 9.13 10.40 -34.62
C ASN A 41 9.06 9.75 -33.24
N LEU A 42 8.67 10.52 -32.22
CA LEU A 42 8.47 10.01 -30.85
C LEU A 42 7.33 9.00 -30.80
N LEU A 43 6.17 9.34 -31.39
CA LEU A 43 5.02 8.43 -31.45
C LEU A 43 5.38 7.13 -32.20
N GLY A 44 6.01 7.23 -33.38
CA GLY A 44 6.42 6.06 -34.16
C GLY A 44 7.39 5.13 -33.41
N ARG A 45 8.30 5.68 -32.60
CA ARG A 45 9.21 4.88 -31.77
C ARG A 45 8.54 4.23 -30.57
N VAL A 46 7.64 4.93 -29.89
CA VAL A 46 6.87 4.38 -28.76
C VAL A 46 5.87 3.33 -29.24
N PHE A 47 5.33 3.49 -30.44
CA PHE A 47 4.35 2.58 -31.06
C PHE A 47 4.83 1.13 -31.13
N VAL A 48 6.12 0.90 -31.41
CA VAL A 48 6.72 -0.45 -31.40
C VAL A 48 6.54 -1.16 -30.06
N TYR A 49 6.60 -0.41 -28.94
CA TYR A 49 6.45 -0.96 -27.60
C TYR A 49 4.99 -1.25 -27.23
N LEU A 50 4.01 -0.65 -27.91
CA LEU A 50 2.59 -1.01 -27.79
C LEU A 50 2.31 -2.41 -28.34
N ARG A 51 3.10 -2.86 -29.32
CA ARG A 51 3.03 -4.23 -29.91
C ARG A 51 3.84 -5.28 -29.12
N SER A 52 4.44 -4.91 -27.98
CA SER A 52 5.25 -5.84 -27.18
C SER A 52 4.43 -6.99 -26.61
N LYS A 53 4.99 -8.20 -26.55
CA LYS A 53 4.36 -9.35 -25.87
C LYS A 53 4.29 -9.18 -24.35
N ASN A 54 5.14 -8.34 -23.77
CA ASN A 54 5.17 -8.07 -22.33
C ASN A 54 4.09 -7.04 -21.93
N TRP A 55 3.19 -7.45 -21.02
CA TRP A 55 2.11 -6.62 -20.47
C TRP A 55 2.62 -5.29 -19.92
N ASP A 56 3.62 -5.31 -19.03
CA ASP A 56 4.12 -4.12 -18.35
C ASP A 56 4.76 -3.13 -19.33
N THR A 57 5.31 -3.63 -20.43
CA THR A 57 5.92 -2.80 -21.47
C THR A 57 4.85 -2.08 -22.28
N ARG A 58 3.74 -2.74 -22.63
CA ARG A 58 2.60 -2.09 -23.29
C ARG A 58 1.97 -1.02 -22.41
N VAL A 59 1.78 -1.30 -21.12
CA VAL A 59 1.26 -0.32 -20.15
C VAL A 59 2.20 0.86 -19.99
N ALA A 60 3.52 0.63 -19.91
CA ALA A 60 4.50 1.70 -19.87
C ALA A 60 4.54 2.54 -21.15
N ALA A 61 4.39 1.92 -22.32
CA ALA A 61 4.29 2.61 -23.60
C ALA A 61 3.01 3.47 -23.68
N ALA A 62 1.86 2.97 -23.23
CA ALA A 62 0.63 3.76 -23.14
C ALA A 62 0.80 4.98 -22.21
N HIS A 63 1.45 4.82 -21.05
CA HIS A 63 1.80 5.95 -20.18
C HIS A 63 2.76 6.95 -20.85
N ALA A 64 3.66 6.49 -21.72
CA ALA A 64 4.53 7.37 -22.49
C ALA A 64 3.73 8.17 -23.53
N ILE A 65 2.77 7.54 -24.22
CA ILE A 65 1.83 8.23 -25.12
C ILE A 65 1.03 9.29 -24.34
N GLN A 66 0.53 8.96 -23.15
CA GLN A 66 -0.16 9.93 -22.28
C GLN A 66 0.75 11.13 -21.97
N ALA A 67 1.98 10.90 -21.49
CA ALA A 67 2.91 11.97 -21.15
C ALA A 67 3.33 12.82 -22.36
N ILE A 68 3.44 12.22 -23.55
CA ILE A 68 3.66 12.95 -24.80
C ILE A 68 2.45 13.82 -25.12
N ALA A 69 1.24 13.25 -25.11
CA ALA A 69 0.00 13.96 -25.43
C ALA A 69 -0.32 15.11 -24.45
N GLU A 70 0.02 14.97 -23.15
CA GLU A 70 -0.07 16.04 -22.15
C GLU A 70 0.77 17.29 -22.50
N ASN A 71 1.83 17.12 -23.30
CA ASN A 71 2.71 18.21 -23.73
C ASN A 71 2.45 18.68 -25.16
N VAL A 72 1.41 18.18 -25.82
CA VAL A 72 0.92 18.68 -27.11
C VAL A 72 -0.22 19.68 -26.83
N PRO A 73 -0.18 20.91 -27.35
CA PRO A 73 -1.26 21.88 -27.15
C PRO A 73 -2.56 21.39 -27.79
N GLU A 74 -3.69 21.75 -27.20
CA GLU A 74 -5.02 21.38 -27.72
C GLU A 74 -5.23 22.00 -29.12
N TRP A 75 -5.72 21.19 -30.05
CA TRP A 75 -5.92 21.59 -31.45
C TRP A 75 -7.33 22.14 -31.66
N ASN A 76 -7.46 23.46 -31.81
CA ASN A 76 -8.73 24.14 -32.05
C ASN A 76 -8.61 25.12 -33.22
N PRO A 77 -8.75 24.66 -34.48
CA PRO A 77 -8.67 25.52 -35.65
C PRO A 77 -9.91 26.44 -35.77
N ASP A 78 -9.72 27.69 -36.21
CA ASP A 78 -10.81 28.68 -36.41
C ASP A 78 -11.83 28.27 -37.50
N GLY A 79 -11.45 27.32 -38.37
CA GLY A 79 -12.25 26.84 -39.50
C GLY A 79 -12.37 27.82 -40.66
N LEU A 80 -12.85 27.31 -41.80
CA LEU A 80 -13.15 28.13 -42.98
C LEU A 80 -14.38 28.99 -42.73
N LYS A 81 -14.18 30.32 -42.74
CA LYS A 81 -15.25 31.32 -42.66
C LYS A 81 -15.87 31.54 -44.04
N ILE A 82 -16.88 30.76 -44.39
CA ILE A 82 -17.62 30.88 -45.66
C ILE A 82 -18.90 31.72 -45.44
N LYS A 83 -19.32 32.50 -46.45
CA LYS A 83 -20.55 33.31 -46.40
C LYS A 83 -21.80 32.43 -46.61
N PRO A 84 -22.92 32.67 -45.89
CA PRO A 84 -24.12 31.80 -45.86
C PRO A 84 -24.68 31.35 -47.23
N GLU A 85 -24.42 32.13 -48.29
CA GLU A 85 -24.96 31.93 -49.63
C GLU A 85 -24.17 30.91 -50.49
N GLU A 86 -22.94 30.55 -50.11
CA GLU A 86 -22.09 29.60 -50.84
C GLU A 86 -22.12 28.16 -50.27
N TYR A 87 -22.92 27.91 -49.22
CA TYR A 87 -22.92 26.63 -48.48
C TYR A 87 -23.57 25.46 -49.23
N CYS A 88 -24.51 25.70 -50.16
CA CYS A 88 -25.16 24.63 -50.92
C CYS A 88 -24.25 23.93 -51.94
N ALA A 89 -23.05 24.47 -52.23
CA ALA A 89 -22.13 23.90 -53.21
C ALA A 89 -21.00 23.03 -52.59
N LEU A 90 -20.90 22.96 -51.25
CA LEU A 90 -19.83 22.29 -50.50
C LEU A 90 -20.34 21.06 -49.71
N GLU A 91 -21.36 20.36 -50.22
CA GLU A 91 -21.89 19.14 -49.58
C GLU A 91 -20.93 17.94 -49.59
N ASN A 92 -19.81 18.02 -50.32
CA ASN A 92 -18.82 16.93 -50.38
C ASN A 92 -17.52 17.32 -49.67
N VAL A 93 -17.56 17.46 -48.34
CA VAL A 93 -16.35 17.18 -47.54
C VAL A 93 -16.12 15.67 -47.65
N ASN A 94 -14.90 15.26 -47.93
CA ASN A 94 -14.54 13.88 -48.30
C ASN A 94 -14.84 12.89 -47.15
N LEU A 95 -16.05 12.32 -47.14
CA LEU A 95 -16.64 11.46 -46.10
C LEU A 95 -16.31 9.96 -46.30
N ASP A 96 -15.36 9.64 -47.18
CA ASP A 96 -15.19 8.27 -47.67
C ASP A 96 -14.59 7.33 -46.61
N GLY A 97 -15.42 6.42 -46.07
CA GLY A 97 -14.98 5.26 -45.29
C GLY A 97 -15.11 5.29 -43.76
N LYS A 98 -15.76 6.30 -43.15
CA LYS A 98 -16.10 6.31 -41.70
C LYS A 98 -17.40 5.55 -41.41
N LEU A 99 -17.51 4.92 -40.24
CA LEU A 99 -18.75 4.28 -39.78
C LEU A 99 -19.67 5.33 -39.14
N ARG A 100 -20.97 5.27 -39.45
CA ARG A 100 -22.02 6.12 -38.88
C ARG A 100 -23.16 5.26 -38.36
N PHE A 101 -23.85 5.70 -37.31
CA PHE A 101 -24.98 4.94 -36.77
C PHE A 101 -26.13 4.74 -37.75
N GLU A 102 -26.30 5.63 -38.74
CA GLU A 102 -27.36 5.55 -39.75
C GLU A 102 -27.16 4.38 -40.72
N ASP A 103 -25.91 4.07 -41.04
CA ASP A 103 -25.52 3.06 -42.03
C ASP A 103 -25.02 1.76 -41.38
N PHE A 104 -25.08 1.65 -40.05
CA PHE A 104 -24.46 0.59 -39.28
C PHE A 104 -25.47 -0.35 -38.63
N ASP A 105 -25.33 -1.66 -38.91
CA ASP A 105 -26.06 -2.72 -38.24
C ASP A 105 -25.14 -3.73 -37.56
N ILE A 106 -25.22 -3.80 -36.23
CA ILE A 106 -24.41 -4.70 -35.40
C ILE A 106 -24.75 -6.18 -35.62
N ASN A 107 -25.97 -6.51 -36.06
CA ASN A 107 -26.35 -7.91 -36.29
C ASN A 107 -25.56 -8.49 -37.47
N THR A 108 -25.38 -7.69 -38.53
CA THR A 108 -24.52 -8.05 -39.66
C THR A 108 -23.10 -8.39 -39.21
N VAL A 109 -22.52 -7.60 -38.29
CA VAL A 109 -21.19 -7.85 -37.72
C VAL A 109 -21.16 -9.13 -36.87
N LEU A 110 -22.19 -9.37 -36.06
CA LEU A 110 -22.29 -10.57 -35.22
C LEU A 110 -22.43 -11.87 -36.05
N GLU A 111 -23.11 -11.81 -37.19
CA GLU A 111 -23.34 -12.95 -38.07
C GLU A 111 -22.17 -13.22 -39.04
N ARG A 112 -21.60 -12.17 -39.63
CA ARG A 112 -20.66 -12.27 -40.76
C ARG A 112 -19.24 -11.80 -40.45
N GLY A 113 -19.03 -11.14 -39.31
CA GLY A 113 -17.73 -10.61 -38.94
C GLY A 113 -16.74 -11.71 -38.52
N GLU A 114 -15.46 -11.43 -38.74
CA GLU A 114 -14.36 -12.32 -38.40
C GLU A 114 -14.10 -12.31 -36.88
N LYS A 115 -14.00 -13.48 -36.25
CA LYS A 115 -13.85 -13.61 -34.79
C LYS A 115 -12.40 -13.37 -34.37
N LEU A 116 -12.17 -12.45 -33.44
CA LEU A 116 -10.83 -12.15 -32.93
C LEU A 116 -10.47 -13.11 -31.78
N LEU A 117 -9.39 -13.88 -31.95
CA LEU A 117 -8.92 -14.89 -31.00
C LEU A 117 -7.63 -14.44 -30.30
N GLY A 118 -6.99 -15.33 -29.52
CA GLY A 118 -5.70 -15.05 -28.88
C GLY A 118 -4.52 -15.02 -29.87
N SER A 119 -4.54 -15.90 -30.88
CA SER A 119 -3.69 -15.84 -32.07
C SER A 119 -4.38 -16.67 -33.16
N ALA A 120 -4.45 -16.15 -34.39
CA ALA A 120 -5.06 -16.82 -35.53
C ALA A 120 -4.08 -17.72 -36.32
N GLY A 121 -2.79 -17.75 -35.94
CA GLY A 121 -1.75 -18.44 -36.73
C GLY A 121 -1.27 -17.65 -37.96
N GLU A 122 -2.10 -16.73 -38.47
CA GLU A 122 -1.74 -15.75 -39.53
C GLU A 122 -0.60 -14.80 -39.12
N GLU A 123 -0.24 -14.74 -37.83
CA GLU A 123 0.94 -14.00 -37.35
C GLU A 123 2.29 -14.54 -37.91
N TYR A 124 2.28 -15.72 -38.55
CA TYR A 124 3.42 -16.34 -39.22
C TYR A 124 3.37 -16.23 -40.75
N ASP A 125 2.24 -15.80 -41.31
CA ASP A 125 2.12 -15.50 -42.74
C ASP A 125 2.70 -14.10 -42.96
N PHE A 126 3.91 -14.06 -43.54
CA PHE A 126 4.60 -12.80 -43.82
C PHE A 126 3.85 -12.01 -44.91
N GLU A 127 2.85 -11.22 -44.54
CA GLU A 127 2.23 -10.19 -45.39
C GLU A 127 3.13 -8.96 -45.63
N ASP A 128 4.42 -9.01 -45.28
CA ASP A 128 5.37 -7.89 -45.45
C ASP A 128 5.69 -7.57 -46.93
N THR A 129 5.25 -8.40 -47.88
CA THR A 129 5.64 -8.27 -49.30
C THR A 129 4.71 -7.35 -50.11
N ILE A 130 3.47 -7.10 -49.67
CA ILE A 130 2.47 -6.31 -50.44
C ILE A 130 2.50 -4.82 -50.07
N LEU A 131 2.93 -4.48 -48.85
CA LEU A 131 2.94 -3.10 -48.34
C LEU A 131 4.21 -2.32 -48.67
N SER A 132 5.31 -2.99 -49.06
CA SER A 132 6.58 -2.32 -49.40
C SER A 132 6.54 -1.70 -50.80
N GLY A 133 5.80 -0.61 -50.96
CA GLY A 133 5.72 0.14 -52.22
C GLY A 133 4.48 1.01 -52.41
N MET A 134 3.46 0.87 -51.55
CA MET A 134 2.24 1.70 -51.60
C MET A 134 2.47 3.06 -50.94
N SER A 135 1.83 4.12 -51.47
CA SER A 135 1.80 5.42 -50.81
C SER A 135 0.96 5.35 -49.52
N ARG A 136 1.22 6.26 -48.56
CA ARG A 136 0.52 6.30 -47.26
C ARG A 136 -1.01 6.37 -47.40
N SER A 137 -1.50 7.06 -48.43
CA SER A 137 -2.94 7.15 -48.72
C SER A 137 -3.51 5.82 -49.23
N GLU A 138 -2.77 5.12 -50.09
CA GLU A 138 -3.16 3.81 -50.64
C GLU A 138 -3.11 2.71 -49.56
N THR A 139 -2.12 2.76 -48.65
CA THR A 139 -2.05 1.85 -47.50
C THR A 139 -3.26 2.01 -46.58
N ILE A 140 -3.67 3.25 -46.27
CA ILE A 140 -4.84 3.52 -45.43
C ILE A 140 -6.13 3.07 -46.14
N ALA A 141 -6.25 3.30 -47.46
CA ALA A 141 -7.40 2.86 -48.25
C ALA A 141 -7.51 1.32 -48.28
N HIS A 142 -6.39 0.63 -48.47
CA HIS A 142 -6.31 -0.83 -48.43
C HIS A 142 -6.70 -1.39 -47.05
N GLN A 143 -6.16 -0.81 -45.97
CA GLN A 143 -6.53 -1.17 -44.60
C GLN A 143 -8.02 -0.96 -44.31
N ARG A 144 -8.61 0.14 -44.80
CA ARG A 144 -10.06 0.40 -44.67
C ARG A 144 -10.91 -0.63 -45.42
N GLN A 145 -10.48 -1.04 -46.61
CA GLN A 145 -11.18 -2.06 -47.40
C GLN A 145 -11.09 -3.43 -46.74
N GLN A 146 -9.91 -3.82 -46.24
CA GLN A 146 -9.74 -5.04 -45.45
C GLN A 146 -10.60 -4.99 -44.18
N LEU A 147 -10.64 -3.86 -43.46
CA LEU A 147 -11.48 -3.72 -42.27
C LEU A 147 -12.98 -3.89 -42.60
N LYS A 148 -13.48 -3.29 -43.68
CA LYS A 148 -14.88 -3.49 -44.13
C LYS A 148 -15.18 -4.96 -44.43
N LYS A 149 -14.22 -5.69 -45.02
CA LYS A 149 -14.32 -7.14 -45.24
C LYS A 149 -14.37 -7.90 -43.90
N LYS A 150 -13.45 -7.62 -42.97
CA LYS A 150 -13.38 -8.26 -41.64
C LYS A 150 -14.62 -7.99 -40.78
N LEU A 151 -15.25 -6.82 -40.92
CA LEU A 151 -16.49 -6.46 -40.23
C LEU A 151 -17.75 -7.08 -40.85
N GLY A 152 -17.66 -7.76 -42.01
CA GLY A 152 -18.79 -8.41 -42.66
C GLY A 152 -19.63 -7.49 -43.59
N PHE A 153 -19.14 -6.28 -43.90
CA PHE A 153 -19.80 -5.32 -44.81
C PHE A 153 -19.34 -5.46 -46.27
N GLY A 154 -18.47 -6.43 -46.58
CA GLY A 154 -18.04 -6.73 -47.95
C GLY A 154 -19.17 -7.35 -48.78
N GLY A 155 -19.41 -6.82 -49.99
CA GLY A 155 -20.40 -7.35 -50.92
C GLY A 155 -20.09 -8.77 -51.37
N ASN A 156 -21.14 -9.56 -51.59
CA ASN A 156 -21.14 -10.98 -51.94
C ASN A 156 -20.57 -11.31 -53.36
N MET A 157 -19.75 -10.43 -53.94
CA MET A 157 -19.37 -10.48 -55.36
C MET A 157 -17.86 -10.39 -55.62
N ASP A 158 -17.04 -10.70 -54.61
CA ASP A 158 -15.60 -10.86 -54.77
C ASP A 158 -15.14 -12.12 -54.03
N LEU A 159 -15.57 -13.28 -54.56
CA LEU A 159 -14.90 -14.56 -54.32
C LEU A 159 -13.54 -14.51 -55.04
N GLY A 160 -12.62 -13.72 -54.49
CA GLY A 160 -11.21 -13.75 -54.85
C GLY A 160 -10.62 -15.08 -54.37
N PHE A 161 -10.57 -16.02 -55.31
CA PHE A 161 -9.72 -17.20 -55.56
C PHE A 161 -8.80 -17.84 -54.48
N ASP A 162 -8.64 -17.28 -53.27
CA ASP A 162 -7.58 -17.68 -52.33
C ASP A 162 -8.06 -18.45 -51.08
N SER A 163 -9.37 -18.56 -50.85
CA SER A 163 -9.94 -19.30 -49.70
C SER A 163 -10.75 -20.54 -50.09
N MET A 164 -10.56 -21.07 -51.30
CA MET A 164 -11.37 -22.19 -51.83
C MET A 164 -10.52 -23.39 -52.28
N LEU A 165 -9.40 -23.63 -51.58
CA LEU A 165 -8.67 -24.90 -51.65
C LEU A 165 -8.79 -25.58 -50.28
N ASP A 166 -9.86 -26.36 -50.11
CA ASP A 166 -9.82 -27.49 -49.20
C ASP A 166 -8.95 -28.57 -49.87
N ASP A 167 -7.95 -29.08 -49.16
CA ASP A 167 -7.00 -30.12 -49.61
C ASP A 167 -7.66 -31.50 -49.92
N GLU A 168 -8.99 -31.60 -49.89
CA GLU A 168 -9.72 -32.86 -50.14
C GLU A 168 -10.39 -33.00 -51.52
N ASP A 169 -10.38 -31.99 -52.41
CA ASP A 169 -11.16 -32.03 -53.67
C ASP A 169 -10.37 -32.07 -55.00
N LEU A 170 -9.06 -32.33 -54.97
CA LEU A 170 -8.24 -32.53 -56.19
C LEU A 170 -7.85 -33.99 -56.42
N VAL A 171 -8.83 -34.84 -56.74
CA VAL A 171 -8.58 -36.08 -57.51
C VAL A 171 -9.43 -36.05 -58.78
N THR A 172 -8.91 -35.40 -59.82
CA THR A 172 -9.47 -35.54 -61.16
C THR A 172 -9.00 -36.87 -61.77
N THR A 173 -10.01 -37.68 -62.03
CA THR A 173 -9.98 -38.85 -62.90
C THR A 173 -9.43 -38.49 -64.27
N ASN A 174 -8.34 -39.15 -64.67
CA ASN A 174 -8.22 -39.87 -65.93
C ASN A 174 -6.77 -40.29 -66.15
N ASN A 175 -6.51 -41.61 -66.12
CA ASN A 175 -5.49 -42.16 -66.99
C ASN A 175 -6.03 -43.38 -67.72
N VAL A 176 -5.87 -43.31 -69.03
CA VAL A 176 -6.18 -44.32 -70.04
C VAL A 176 -5.23 -45.51 -69.85
N GLY A 177 -5.80 -46.71 -69.94
CA GLY A 177 -5.22 -47.82 -70.70
C GLY A 177 -4.02 -48.58 -70.11
N ASP A 178 -4.37 -49.69 -69.47
CA ASP A 178 -3.89 -51.05 -69.78
C ASP A 178 -2.44 -51.49 -69.45
N GLY A 179 -2.34 -52.68 -68.83
CA GLY A 179 -1.18 -53.57 -68.95
C GLY A 179 -0.29 -53.80 -67.71
N GLY A 180 -0.56 -54.87 -66.95
CA GLY A 180 0.51 -55.78 -66.50
C GLY A 180 0.84 -55.91 -65.00
N GLY A 181 0.15 -56.85 -64.33
CA GLY A 181 0.77 -57.97 -63.61
C GLY A 181 1.81 -57.78 -62.47
N SER A 182 1.31 -57.95 -61.23
CA SER A 182 1.85 -58.81 -60.14
C SER A 182 2.96 -58.31 -59.15
N LYS A 183 2.48 -57.90 -57.97
CA LYS A 183 2.91 -58.19 -56.57
C LYS A 183 4.41 -58.22 -56.18
N LYS A 184 4.78 -57.32 -55.24
CA LYS A 184 5.19 -57.69 -53.86
C LYS A 184 5.15 -56.49 -52.89
N VAL A 185 4.66 -56.77 -51.69
CA VAL A 185 4.50 -55.88 -50.53
C VAL A 185 5.86 -55.50 -49.92
N MET A 186 6.06 -54.22 -49.58
CA MET A 186 6.80 -53.82 -48.38
C MET A 186 6.32 -52.43 -47.90
N SER A 187 5.99 -52.37 -46.61
CA SER A 187 5.37 -51.28 -45.87
C SER A 187 6.25 -50.03 -45.72
N GLN A 188 5.68 -48.84 -45.92
CA GLN A 188 6.14 -47.60 -45.31
C GLN A 188 5.17 -47.21 -44.19
N LEU A 189 5.70 -47.06 -42.98
CA LEU A 189 5.01 -46.45 -41.84
C LEU A 189 4.98 -44.93 -42.03
N SER A 190 3.77 -44.36 -42.01
CA SER A 190 3.53 -42.95 -41.67
C SER A 190 3.60 -42.79 -40.15
N THR A 191 4.39 -41.84 -39.67
CA THR A 191 4.35 -41.38 -38.27
C THR A 191 3.27 -40.32 -38.16
N GLU A 192 2.15 -40.64 -37.52
CA GLU A 192 1.10 -39.69 -37.15
C GLU A 192 1.65 -38.61 -36.20
N SER A 193 1.20 -37.37 -36.40
CA SER A 193 1.64 -36.23 -35.59
C SER A 193 0.96 -36.25 -34.22
N ALA A 194 1.66 -35.75 -33.19
CA ALA A 194 1.12 -35.66 -31.84
C ALA A 194 -0.16 -34.79 -31.76
N ALA A 195 -0.42 -33.93 -32.74
CA ALA A 195 -1.64 -33.14 -32.83
C ALA A 195 -2.87 -34.02 -33.16
N ASP A 196 -2.71 -35.05 -34.01
CA ASP A 196 -3.81 -35.89 -34.49
C ASP A 196 -4.30 -36.87 -33.40
N ILE A 197 -3.36 -37.34 -32.57
CA ILE A 197 -3.66 -38.16 -31.39
C ILE A 197 -4.40 -37.32 -30.31
N VAL A 198 -4.05 -36.05 -30.18
CA VAL A 198 -4.71 -35.12 -29.23
C VAL A 198 -6.10 -34.74 -29.74
N ALA A 199 -6.26 -34.50 -31.04
CA ALA A 199 -7.55 -34.20 -31.66
C ALA A 199 -8.53 -35.38 -31.54
N SER A 200 -8.08 -36.61 -31.83
CA SER A 200 -8.89 -37.83 -31.72
C SER A 200 -9.30 -38.16 -30.28
N GLN A 201 -8.42 -37.94 -29.29
CA GLN A 201 -8.76 -38.13 -27.88
C GLN A 201 -9.71 -37.04 -27.35
N ILE A 202 -9.57 -35.80 -27.79
CA ILE A 202 -10.48 -34.71 -27.43
C ILE A 202 -11.87 -34.94 -28.06
N ALA A 203 -11.92 -35.47 -29.28
CA ALA A 203 -13.17 -35.84 -29.94
C ALA A 203 -13.90 -36.97 -29.20
N ALA A 204 -13.19 -38.02 -28.76
CA ALA A 204 -13.76 -39.13 -28.00
C ALA A 204 -14.28 -38.74 -26.60
N ILE A 205 -13.68 -37.72 -25.95
CA ILE A 205 -14.15 -37.19 -24.64
C ILE A 205 -15.38 -36.29 -24.81
N SER A 206 -15.58 -35.72 -26.00
CA SER A 206 -16.66 -34.76 -26.28
C SER A 206 -17.98 -35.43 -26.66
N SER A 207 -17.98 -36.72 -26.99
CA SER A 207 -19.17 -37.47 -27.43
C SER A 207 -20.02 -38.05 -26.29
N ASP A 208 -19.52 -38.14 -25.05
CA ASP A 208 -20.30 -38.63 -23.90
C ASP A 208 -21.01 -37.47 -23.17
N GLY A 209 -22.33 -37.43 -23.28
CA GLY A 209 -23.20 -36.33 -22.83
C GLY A 209 -23.44 -36.22 -21.31
N GLN A 210 -22.53 -36.66 -20.44
CA GLN A 210 -22.75 -36.68 -18.97
C GLN A 210 -21.61 -36.06 -18.13
N MET A 211 -20.94 -34.99 -18.58
CA MET A 211 -19.92 -34.29 -17.77
C MET A 211 -20.07 -32.75 -17.79
N SER A 212 -19.85 -32.12 -16.64
CA SER A 212 -19.83 -30.65 -16.45
C SER A 212 -18.67 -29.99 -17.22
N SER A 213 -18.84 -28.74 -17.65
CA SER A 213 -17.81 -27.95 -18.35
C SER A 213 -16.46 -27.89 -17.60
N ARG A 214 -16.51 -27.88 -16.25
CA ARG A 214 -15.29 -27.95 -15.40
C ARG A 214 -14.57 -29.30 -15.51
N GLU A 215 -15.30 -30.42 -15.61
CA GLU A 215 -14.70 -31.76 -15.76
C GLU A 215 -14.11 -31.98 -17.15
N LYS A 216 -14.79 -31.48 -18.21
CA LYS A 216 -14.27 -31.49 -19.59
C LYS A 216 -12.94 -30.72 -19.71
N ASN A 217 -12.83 -29.59 -19.01
CA ASN A 217 -11.60 -28.79 -18.99
C ASN A 217 -10.48 -29.45 -18.17
N ARG A 218 -10.80 -30.11 -17.06
CA ARG A 218 -9.83 -30.91 -16.29
C ARG A 218 -9.30 -32.10 -17.10
N ALA A 219 -10.16 -32.77 -17.87
CA ALA A 219 -9.78 -33.86 -18.78
C ALA A 219 -8.90 -33.36 -19.94
N LYS A 220 -9.25 -32.23 -20.57
CA LYS A 220 -8.42 -31.56 -21.60
C LYS A 220 -7.03 -31.20 -21.08
N ARG A 221 -6.92 -30.71 -19.83
CA ARG A 221 -5.63 -30.41 -19.18
C ARG A 221 -4.82 -31.67 -18.92
N LYS A 222 -5.45 -32.77 -18.48
CA LYS A 222 -4.77 -34.06 -18.26
C LYS A 222 -4.25 -34.65 -19.57
N ALA A 223 -5.02 -34.55 -20.66
CA ALA A 223 -4.61 -34.98 -22.00
C ALA A 223 -3.45 -34.15 -22.58
N LYS A 224 -3.50 -32.81 -22.46
CA LYS A 224 -2.41 -31.91 -22.90
C LYS A 224 -1.11 -32.13 -22.09
N SER A 225 -1.22 -32.40 -20.79
CA SER A 225 -0.05 -32.69 -19.94
C SER A 225 0.62 -34.02 -20.32
N LEU A 226 -0.18 -35.06 -20.57
CA LEU A 226 0.31 -36.38 -21.04
C LEU A 226 0.96 -36.30 -22.43
N ALA A 227 0.43 -35.48 -23.33
CA ALA A 227 1.04 -35.22 -24.64
C ALA A 227 2.38 -34.48 -24.52
N LYS A 228 2.48 -33.51 -23.60
CA LYS A 228 3.73 -32.76 -23.33
C LYS A 228 4.80 -33.62 -22.66
N GLN A 229 4.42 -34.58 -21.81
CA GLN A 229 5.34 -35.58 -21.26
C GLN A 229 5.86 -36.54 -22.35
N ARG A 230 5.00 -37.02 -23.24
CA ARG A 230 5.39 -37.91 -24.35
C ARG A 230 6.28 -37.23 -25.40
N SER A 231 6.06 -35.94 -25.67
CA SER A 231 6.94 -35.15 -26.54
C SER A 231 8.35 -34.99 -25.96
N LYS A 232 8.49 -34.94 -24.63
CA LYS A 232 9.78 -34.77 -23.94
C LYS A 232 10.61 -36.06 -23.85
N GLU A 233 9.98 -37.24 -23.93
CA GLU A 233 10.67 -38.54 -23.96
C GLU A 233 11.19 -38.88 -25.37
N ASN A 234 10.61 -38.30 -26.42
CA ASN A 234 11.01 -38.57 -27.82
C ASN A 234 12.23 -37.76 -28.29
N GLU A 235 12.60 -36.67 -27.61
CA GLU A 235 13.79 -35.87 -27.94
C GLU A 235 15.12 -36.53 -27.51
N ASN A 236 15.10 -37.59 -26.69
CA ASN A 236 16.30 -38.24 -26.15
C ASN A 236 16.77 -39.50 -26.92
N ARG A 237 16.24 -39.80 -28.11
CA ARG A 237 16.64 -40.97 -28.91
C ARG A 237 16.80 -40.66 -30.41
N SER A 238 17.88 -39.96 -30.78
CA SER A 238 18.54 -39.94 -32.11
C SER A 238 19.50 -38.73 -32.15
N PHE A 239 20.77 -38.77 -32.52
CA PHE A 239 21.68 -39.79 -33.05
C PHE A 239 23.11 -39.36 -32.64
N ASP A 240 23.92 -40.32 -32.23
CA ASP A 240 25.37 -40.24 -32.06
C ASP A 240 26.05 -40.60 -33.40
N THR A 241 26.97 -39.78 -33.89
CA THR A 241 28.23 -40.12 -34.62
C THR A 241 28.84 -38.89 -35.32
N GLY A 242 30.09 -38.54 -34.98
CA GLY A 242 31.03 -37.83 -35.88
C GLY A 242 31.63 -36.46 -35.47
N GLU A 243 32.56 -36.46 -34.50
CA GLU A 243 33.76 -35.60 -34.27
C GLU A 243 33.84 -34.07 -34.65
N GLY A 244 33.65 -33.19 -33.62
CA GLY A 244 34.51 -32.07 -33.13
C GLY A 244 34.76 -30.74 -33.94
N PRO A 245 35.14 -29.60 -33.28
CA PRO A 245 34.83 -29.09 -31.94
C PRO A 245 33.92 -27.83 -31.95
N ALA A 246 33.46 -27.45 -30.76
CA ALA A 246 32.33 -26.54 -30.53
C ALA A 246 32.63 -25.03 -30.60
N GLU A 247 31.75 -24.28 -31.27
CA GLU A 247 31.55 -22.83 -31.06
C GLU A 247 30.07 -22.45 -30.94
N LYS A 248 29.78 -21.63 -29.93
CA LYS A 248 28.46 -21.09 -29.57
C LYS A 248 27.97 -20.11 -30.64
N LYS A 249 26.80 -20.37 -31.26
CA LYS A 249 26.14 -19.41 -32.16
C LYS A 249 25.33 -18.36 -31.39
N GLN A 250 25.89 -17.15 -31.30
CA GLN A 250 25.15 -15.90 -31.14
C GLN A 250 24.25 -15.66 -32.36
N ARG A 251 23.01 -15.21 -32.12
CA ARG A 251 22.09 -14.71 -33.14
C ARG A 251 22.65 -13.42 -33.74
N ARG A 252 22.88 -13.43 -35.05
CA ARG A 252 23.35 -12.31 -35.88
C ARG A 252 22.27 -11.23 -35.99
N THR A 253 22.64 -10.01 -35.62
CA THR A 253 22.05 -8.77 -36.14
C THR A 253 22.62 -8.52 -37.54
N GLN A 254 21.74 -8.17 -38.47
CA GLN A 254 22.08 -7.91 -39.87
C GLN A 254 22.72 -6.53 -39.97
N SER A 255 24.05 -6.48 -40.16
CA SER A 255 24.80 -5.27 -40.47
C SER A 255 24.77 -5.05 -41.99
N VAL A 256 24.19 -3.93 -42.44
CA VAL A 256 24.32 -3.45 -43.81
C VAL A 256 25.73 -2.87 -43.99
N LEU A 257 26.50 -3.48 -44.88
CA LEU A 257 27.84 -3.02 -45.30
C LEU A 257 27.65 -1.89 -46.33
N VAL A 258 28.21 -0.71 -46.07
CA VAL A 258 28.49 0.31 -47.10
C VAL A 258 30.00 0.46 -47.15
N GLU A 259 30.59 0.16 -48.32
CA GLU A 259 32.00 0.33 -48.60
C GLU A 259 32.38 1.81 -48.63
N GLN A 260 33.44 2.17 -47.91
CA GLN A 260 34.11 3.48 -48.00
C GLN A 260 35.20 3.45 -49.07
N PRO A 261 35.39 4.54 -49.83
CA PRO A 261 36.71 5.00 -50.24
C PRO A 261 37.18 6.18 -49.37
N SER A 262 38.49 6.23 -49.26
CA SER A 262 39.35 6.98 -48.36
C SER A 262 39.59 8.45 -48.73
N GLU A 263 39.85 9.24 -47.67
CA GLU A 263 40.67 10.45 -47.57
C GLU A 263 40.16 11.83 -48.07
N ASP A 264 40.35 12.79 -47.15
CA ASP A 264 40.52 14.24 -47.27
C ASP A 264 39.39 15.16 -47.77
N GLY A 265 38.84 15.90 -46.79
CA GLY A 265 38.93 17.36 -46.83
C GLY A 265 37.95 18.12 -47.72
N LYS A 266 36.64 18.04 -47.43
CA LYS A 266 35.68 19.17 -47.50
C LYS A 266 34.28 18.67 -47.14
N ILE A 267 33.73 19.19 -46.05
CA ILE A 267 32.30 19.07 -45.75
C ILE A 267 31.57 19.93 -46.80
N MET A 268 31.01 19.30 -47.83
CA MET A 268 29.91 19.90 -48.59
C MET A 268 28.66 19.74 -47.74
N ILE A 269 28.02 20.87 -47.47
CA ILE A 269 26.69 20.96 -46.88
C ILE A 269 25.73 20.39 -47.93
N ASP A 270 25.31 19.14 -47.75
CA ASP A 270 24.08 18.68 -48.38
C ASP A 270 22.93 19.26 -47.57
N ASN A 271 22.16 20.12 -48.24
CA ASN A 271 20.98 20.78 -47.72
C ASN A 271 19.96 19.75 -47.21
N VAL A 272 19.99 19.49 -45.90
CA VAL A 272 18.76 19.18 -45.16
C VAL A 272 17.98 20.48 -45.18
N SER A 273 16.92 20.54 -45.97
CA SER A 273 15.97 21.64 -45.93
C SER A 273 15.50 21.80 -44.49
N ASP A 274 15.82 22.95 -43.88
CA ASP A 274 15.16 23.51 -42.70
C ASP A 274 13.65 23.56 -42.97
N GLY A 275 12.97 22.47 -42.66
CA GLY A 275 11.52 22.37 -42.61
C GLY A 275 11.09 22.44 -41.15
N THR A 276 11.28 23.59 -40.52
CA THR A 276 10.63 23.89 -39.24
C THR A 276 9.13 23.97 -39.45
N MET A 277 8.43 22.83 -39.46
CA MET A 277 6.97 22.85 -39.43
C MET A 277 6.52 23.37 -38.07
N SER A 278 6.03 24.60 -38.05
CA SER A 278 5.27 25.15 -36.93
C SER A 278 3.96 24.37 -36.79
N MET A 279 3.41 24.23 -35.58
CA MET A 279 2.04 23.72 -35.39
C MET A 279 1.01 24.55 -36.17
N ASP A 280 1.34 25.81 -36.49
CA ASP A 280 0.55 26.70 -37.35
C ASP A 280 0.58 26.33 -38.84
N GLU A 281 1.33 25.30 -39.26
CA GLU A 281 1.41 24.79 -40.64
C GLU A 281 0.72 23.43 -40.81
N LEU A 282 0.11 22.87 -39.75
CA LEU A 282 -0.70 21.66 -39.86
C LEU A 282 -2.10 22.02 -40.39
N ASP A 283 -2.62 21.23 -41.32
CA ASP A 283 -3.99 21.37 -41.85
C ASP A 283 -5.00 20.46 -41.12
N GLU A 284 -4.48 19.45 -40.40
CA GLU A 284 -5.23 18.39 -39.73
C GLU A 284 -4.81 18.20 -38.26
N TRP A 285 -5.66 17.52 -37.48
CA TRP A 285 -5.38 17.19 -36.09
C TRP A 285 -4.10 16.35 -35.95
N PRO A 286 -3.12 16.73 -35.09
CA PRO A 286 -1.79 16.10 -35.06
C PRO A 286 -1.78 14.59 -34.78
N PHE A 287 -2.80 14.07 -34.11
CA PHE A 287 -2.91 12.65 -33.80
C PHE A 287 -3.76 11.86 -34.81
N GLU A 288 -4.34 12.50 -35.83
CA GLU A 288 -5.29 11.84 -36.75
C GLU A 288 -4.69 10.59 -37.39
N ALA A 289 -3.52 10.73 -38.03
CA ALA A 289 -2.88 9.61 -38.70
C ALA A 289 -2.46 8.48 -37.74
N PHE A 290 -2.06 8.83 -36.51
CA PHE A 290 -1.70 7.85 -35.48
C PHE A 290 -2.94 7.11 -34.95
N CYS A 291 -4.03 7.83 -34.70
CA CYS A 291 -5.30 7.25 -34.26
C CYS A 291 -5.92 6.35 -35.34
N VAL A 292 -5.81 6.71 -36.62
CA VAL A 292 -6.26 5.85 -37.73
C VAL A 292 -5.51 4.51 -37.73
N GLU A 293 -4.20 4.53 -37.52
CA GLU A 293 -3.38 3.32 -37.40
C GLU A 293 -3.79 2.49 -36.17
N LEU A 294 -3.94 3.12 -35.00
CA LEU A 294 -4.42 2.45 -33.79
C LEU A 294 -5.81 1.83 -33.97
N CYS A 295 -6.73 2.50 -34.66
CA CYS A 295 -8.06 1.98 -34.97
C CYS A 295 -8.01 0.75 -35.89
N GLY A 296 -7.03 0.66 -36.79
CA GLY A 296 -6.78 -0.55 -37.57
C GLY A 296 -6.29 -1.71 -36.69
N GLU A 297 -5.38 -1.41 -35.76
CA GLU A 297 -4.79 -2.38 -34.85
C GLU A 297 -5.76 -2.96 -33.80
N LEU A 298 -6.92 -2.33 -33.60
CA LEU A 298 -8.02 -2.89 -32.79
C LEU A 298 -8.53 -4.23 -33.31
N PHE A 299 -8.32 -4.55 -34.60
CA PHE A 299 -8.76 -5.78 -35.25
C PHE A 299 -7.59 -6.70 -35.64
N ASN A 300 -6.41 -6.46 -35.06
CA ASN A 300 -5.25 -7.31 -35.27
C ASN A 300 -5.49 -8.73 -34.71
N PRO A 301 -5.05 -9.82 -35.37
CA PRO A 301 -5.14 -11.18 -34.85
C PRO A 301 -4.46 -11.37 -33.47
N SER A 302 -3.39 -10.64 -33.18
CA SER A 302 -2.70 -10.67 -31.88
C SER A 302 -3.41 -9.78 -30.87
N TRP A 303 -3.84 -10.38 -29.75
CA TRP A 303 -4.53 -9.66 -28.69
C TRP A 303 -3.63 -8.65 -27.98
N GLU A 304 -2.32 -8.89 -27.94
CA GLU A 304 -1.34 -7.97 -27.36
C GLU A 304 -1.34 -6.63 -28.10
N ILE A 305 -1.43 -6.69 -29.43
CA ILE A 305 -1.50 -5.51 -30.29
C ILE A 305 -2.84 -4.79 -30.09
N ARG A 306 -3.97 -5.52 -30.06
CA ARG A 306 -5.30 -4.94 -29.78
C ARG A 306 -5.33 -4.19 -28.44
N HIS A 307 -4.78 -4.82 -27.39
CA HIS A 307 -4.68 -4.23 -26.06
C HIS A 307 -3.82 -2.96 -26.05
N GLY A 308 -2.65 -2.99 -26.69
CA GLY A 308 -1.76 -1.83 -26.83
C GLY A 308 -2.42 -0.68 -27.58
N ALA A 309 -3.10 -0.99 -28.69
CA ALA A 309 -3.79 -0.01 -29.52
C ALA A 309 -4.92 0.69 -28.77
N SER A 310 -5.81 -0.08 -28.12
CA SER A 310 -6.89 0.47 -27.30
C SER A 310 -6.35 1.29 -26.13
N SER A 311 -5.26 0.85 -25.48
CA SER A 311 -4.65 1.60 -24.38
C SER A 311 -4.13 2.97 -24.82
N ALA A 312 -3.42 3.04 -25.95
CA ALA A 312 -2.91 4.31 -26.48
C ALA A 312 -4.04 5.23 -26.96
N LEU A 313 -5.06 4.67 -27.63
CA LEU A 313 -6.23 5.42 -28.08
C LEU A 313 -6.96 6.07 -26.89
N ARG A 314 -7.13 5.33 -25.78
CA ARG A 314 -7.70 5.86 -24.54
C ARG A 314 -6.94 7.08 -24.02
N GLU A 315 -5.61 6.99 -23.95
CA GLU A 315 -4.80 8.10 -23.40
C GLU A 315 -4.83 9.35 -24.29
N ILE A 316 -4.91 9.19 -25.61
CA ILE A 316 -5.02 10.32 -26.54
C ILE A 316 -6.42 10.96 -26.45
N VAL A 317 -7.49 10.17 -26.59
CA VAL A 317 -8.87 10.68 -26.60
C VAL A 317 -9.22 11.34 -25.27
N LYS A 318 -8.74 10.80 -24.15
CA LYS A 318 -8.93 11.39 -22.82
C LYS A 318 -8.44 12.84 -22.72
N LEU A 319 -7.41 13.22 -23.48
CA LEU A 319 -6.80 14.56 -23.43
C LEU A 319 -7.22 15.44 -24.61
N HIS A 320 -7.34 14.86 -25.81
CA HIS A 320 -7.53 15.56 -27.08
C HIS A 320 -8.85 15.19 -27.79
N GLY A 321 -9.79 14.54 -27.11
CA GLY A 321 -11.04 14.06 -27.71
C GLY A 321 -11.93 15.16 -28.31
N ASN A 322 -11.90 16.37 -27.73
CA ASN A 322 -12.62 17.53 -28.26
C ASN A 322 -12.06 18.04 -29.60
N SER A 323 -10.80 17.73 -29.90
CA SER A 323 -10.09 18.18 -31.10
C SER A 323 -10.15 17.18 -32.25
N ALA A 324 -10.50 15.93 -31.96
CA ALA A 324 -10.39 14.82 -32.89
C ALA A 324 -11.23 15.05 -34.16
N GLY A 325 -10.66 14.72 -35.33
CA GLY A 325 -11.31 14.89 -36.64
C GLY A 325 -11.41 16.33 -37.17
N LYS A 326 -11.11 17.38 -36.39
CA LYS A 326 -11.18 18.78 -36.86
C LYS A 326 -10.02 19.11 -37.81
N THR A 327 -10.34 19.69 -38.97
CA THR A 327 -9.35 20.18 -39.94
C THR A 327 -9.56 21.67 -40.20
N ARG A 328 -8.53 22.38 -40.68
CA ARG A 328 -8.68 23.79 -41.09
C ARG A 328 -9.63 23.98 -42.26
N ASP A 329 -9.73 22.96 -43.10
CA ASP A 329 -10.58 22.93 -44.29
C ASP A 329 -12.07 22.72 -43.97
N THR A 330 -12.42 22.48 -42.71
CA THR A 330 -13.82 22.31 -42.31
C THR A 330 -14.47 23.68 -42.01
N PRO A 331 -15.69 23.98 -42.50
CA PRO A 331 -16.41 25.20 -42.14
C PRO A 331 -16.64 25.29 -40.62
N SER A 332 -16.47 26.46 -40.01
CA SER A 332 -16.52 26.63 -38.54
C SER A 332 -17.82 26.11 -37.91
N MET A 333 -18.95 26.17 -38.62
CA MET A 333 -20.25 25.65 -38.15
C MET A 333 -20.33 24.12 -38.11
N LYS A 334 -19.55 23.40 -38.93
CA LYS A 334 -19.56 21.93 -39.03
C LYS A 334 -18.47 21.25 -38.18
N MET A 335 -17.63 22.01 -37.49
CA MET A 335 -16.52 21.46 -36.69
C MET A 335 -16.97 20.49 -35.59
N ILE A 336 -18.11 20.79 -34.96
CA ILE A 336 -18.69 19.93 -33.92
C ILE A 336 -19.25 18.66 -34.54
N ASP A 337 -19.88 18.76 -35.71
CA ASP A 337 -20.44 17.62 -36.43
C ASP A 337 -19.33 16.66 -36.87
N VAL A 338 -18.24 17.17 -37.45
CA VAL A 338 -17.08 16.35 -37.86
C VAL A 338 -16.39 15.68 -36.67
N ASN A 339 -16.26 16.39 -35.54
CA ASN A 339 -15.75 15.79 -34.30
C ASN A 339 -16.70 14.70 -33.78
N THR A 340 -18.01 14.94 -33.81
CA THR A 340 -19.02 13.96 -33.42
C THR A 340 -18.93 12.73 -34.31
N GLU A 341 -18.88 12.88 -35.64
CA GLU A 341 -18.71 11.78 -36.59
C GLU A 341 -17.43 10.96 -36.34
N TRP A 342 -16.33 11.63 -35.99
CA TRP A 342 -15.08 10.95 -35.62
C TRP A 342 -15.26 10.11 -34.34
N LEU A 343 -15.90 10.68 -33.31
CA LEU A 343 -16.19 9.97 -32.07
C LEU A 343 -17.16 8.81 -32.29
N GLU A 344 -18.17 8.97 -33.15
CA GLU A 344 -19.10 7.90 -33.54
C GLU A 344 -18.37 6.75 -34.24
N ASP A 345 -17.48 7.04 -35.18
CA ASP A 345 -16.68 6.03 -35.90
C ASP A 345 -15.80 5.21 -34.94
N VAL A 346 -15.10 5.87 -34.00
CA VAL A 346 -14.30 5.20 -32.98
C VAL A 346 -15.18 4.37 -32.04
N ALA A 347 -16.30 4.92 -31.58
CA ALA A 347 -17.24 4.19 -30.71
C ALA A 347 -17.77 2.93 -31.40
N LEU A 348 -18.16 3.02 -32.68
CA LEU A 348 -18.63 1.88 -33.47
C LEU A 348 -17.56 0.81 -33.65
N LYS A 349 -16.29 1.20 -33.88
CA LYS A 349 -15.17 0.24 -33.95
C LYS A 349 -14.96 -0.48 -32.62
N LEU A 350 -14.99 0.24 -31.49
CA LEU A 350 -14.89 -0.38 -30.16
C LEU A 350 -16.06 -1.35 -29.89
N LEU A 351 -17.28 -1.00 -30.30
CA LEU A 351 -18.46 -1.87 -30.21
C LEU A 351 -18.32 -3.11 -31.11
N CYS A 352 -17.71 -2.98 -32.28
CA CYS A 352 -17.37 -4.13 -33.12
C CYS A 352 -16.36 -5.05 -32.43
N VAL A 353 -15.38 -4.50 -31.71
CA VAL A 353 -14.46 -5.32 -30.90
C VAL A 353 -15.24 -6.12 -29.85
N PHE A 354 -16.22 -5.53 -29.15
CA PHE A 354 -17.08 -6.30 -28.22
C PHE A 354 -17.88 -7.41 -28.92
N ALA A 355 -18.32 -7.16 -30.15
CA ALA A 355 -19.04 -8.14 -30.93
C ALA A 355 -18.15 -9.28 -31.44
N LEU A 356 -16.86 -9.05 -31.70
CA LEU A 356 -15.97 -9.99 -32.41
C LEU A 356 -14.90 -10.65 -31.53
N ASP A 357 -14.45 -9.99 -30.47
CA ASP A 357 -13.38 -10.52 -29.61
C ASP A 357 -13.89 -11.65 -28.71
N ARG A 358 -13.13 -12.74 -28.70
CA ARG A 358 -13.41 -13.96 -27.93
C ARG A 358 -12.24 -14.35 -27.03
N PHE A 359 -11.25 -13.46 -26.86
CA PHE A 359 -10.10 -13.70 -26.02
C PHE A 359 -10.45 -13.46 -24.54
N GLY A 360 -10.26 -14.51 -23.74
CA GLY A 360 -10.29 -14.45 -22.28
C GLY A 360 -9.02 -15.08 -21.74
N ASP A 361 -8.37 -14.39 -20.82
CA ASP A 361 -7.23 -14.89 -20.05
C ASP A 361 -7.72 -15.54 -18.75
N TYR A 362 -7.35 -16.81 -18.56
CA TYR A 362 -7.79 -17.67 -17.46
C TYR A 362 -6.66 -17.98 -16.48
N VAL A 363 -5.62 -17.13 -16.44
CA VAL A 363 -4.48 -17.29 -15.52
C VAL A 363 -4.85 -16.90 -14.08
N SER A 364 -5.82 -15.99 -13.89
CA SER A 364 -6.39 -15.59 -12.59
C SER A 364 -7.71 -16.29 -12.27
N ASP A 365 -8.19 -16.12 -11.03
CA ASP A 365 -9.51 -16.64 -10.58
C ASP A 365 -10.68 -15.96 -11.33
N GLU A 366 -10.52 -14.70 -11.73
CA GLU A 366 -11.42 -13.99 -12.66
C GLU A 366 -10.94 -14.17 -14.11
N VAL A 367 -11.87 -14.32 -15.07
CA VAL A 367 -11.50 -14.31 -16.48
C VAL A 367 -11.24 -12.87 -16.87
N VAL A 368 -9.96 -12.52 -16.98
CA VAL A 368 -9.60 -11.21 -17.49
C VAL A 368 -9.80 -11.26 -18.99
N ALA A 369 -10.78 -10.54 -19.51
CA ALA A 369 -10.87 -10.25 -20.94
C ALA A 369 -10.16 -8.90 -21.19
N PRO A 370 -8.81 -8.88 -21.27
CA PRO A 370 -8.04 -7.63 -21.18
C PRO A 370 -8.38 -6.66 -22.31
N VAL A 371 -8.68 -7.19 -23.50
CA VAL A 371 -9.09 -6.38 -24.65
C VAL A 371 -10.47 -5.77 -24.40
N HIS A 372 -11.46 -6.55 -23.96
CA HIS A 372 -12.78 -6.02 -23.62
C HIS A 372 -12.73 -4.95 -22.53
N GLU A 373 -12.02 -5.19 -21.43
CA GLU A 373 -11.90 -4.23 -20.33
C GLU A 373 -11.25 -2.91 -20.80
N THR A 374 -10.17 -3.01 -21.57
CA THR A 374 -9.44 -1.83 -22.09
C THR A 374 -10.27 -1.07 -23.13
N CYS A 375 -10.94 -1.78 -24.05
CA CYS A 375 -11.83 -1.18 -25.04
C CYS A 375 -13.04 -0.51 -24.37
N ALA A 376 -13.56 -1.07 -23.28
CA ALA A 376 -14.66 -0.46 -22.52
C ALA A 376 -14.23 0.79 -21.76
N GLN A 377 -13.02 0.80 -21.19
CA GLN A 377 -12.44 2.03 -20.64
C GLN A 377 -12.24 3.10 -21.72
N THR A 378 -11.77 2.68 -22.90
CA THR A 378 -11.59 3.56 -24.08
C THR A 378 -12.94 4.13 -24.52
N LEU A 379 -13.97 3.28 -24.63
CA LEU A 379 -15.32 3.72 -24.93
C LEU A 379 -15.83 4.71 -23.88
N GLY A 380 -15.56 4.48 -22.59
CA GLY A 380 -15.85 5.44 -21.53
C GLY A 380 -15.22 6.82 -21.78
N THR A 381 -13.95 6.88 -22.18
CA THR A 381 -13.29 8.15 -22.53
C THR A 381 -13.90 8.81 -23.77
N VAL A 382 -14.32 8.03 -24.77
CA VAL A 382 -15.01 8.55 -25.97
C VAL A 382 -16.38 9.12 -25.58
N LEU A 383 -17.16 8.39 -24.77
CA LEU A 383 -18.50 8.81 -24.29
C LEU A 383 -18.49 10.11 -23.48
N HIS A 384 -17.37 10.42 -22.82
CA HIS A 384 -17.18 11.68 -22.11
C HIS A 384 -17.25 12.89 -23.05
N HIS A 385 -16.72 12.77 -24.27
CA HIS A 385 -16.69 13.83 -25.28
C HIS A 385 -17.89 13.79 -26.24
N MET A 386 -18.66 12.70 -26.26
CA MET A 386 -19.80 12.56 -27.16
C MET A 386 -21.03 13.38 -26.71
N PRO A 387 -21.80 13.95 -27.66
CA PRO A 387 -23.07 14.59 -27.35
C PRO A 387 -24.11 13.56 -26.86
N LYS A 388 -25.08 14.01 -26.05
CA LYS A 388 -26.10 13.14 -25.41
C LYS A 388 -26.83 12.24 -26.42
N GLY A 389 -27.19 12.77 -27.60
CA GLY A 389 -27.88 12.01 -28.64
C GLY A 389 -27.09 10.79 -29.14
N SER A 390 -25.79 10.95 -29.36
CA SER A 390 -24.92 9.85 -29.83
C SER A 390 -24.65 8.82 -28.71
N VAL A 391 -24.63 9.23 -27.44
CA VAL A 391 -24.56 8.30 -26.29
C VAL A 391 -25.77 7.37 -26.26
N ILE A 392 -26.97 7.88 -26.52
CA ILE A 392 -28.20 7.06 -26.60
C ILE A 392 -28.12 6.07 -27.77
N LYS A 393 -27.53 6.47 -28.91
CA LYS A 393 -27.28 5.54 -30.02
C LYS A 393 -26.31 4.42 -29.61
N VAL A 394 -25.23 4.73 -28.88
CA VAL A 394 -24.31 3.72 -28.31
C VAL A 394 -25.06 2.77 -27.38
N LEU A 395 -25.90 3.30 -26.48
CA LEU A 395 -26.73 2.49 -25.58
C LEU A 395 -27.58 1.49 -26.35
N SER A 396 -28.23 1.92 -27.44
CA SER A 396 -29.05 1.02 -28.27
C SER A 396 -28.26 -0.16 -28.85
N VAL A 397 -26.98 0.04 -29.20
CA VAL A 397 -26.10 -1.02 -29.69
C VAL A 397 -25.66 -1.93 -28.55
N LEU A 398 -25.27 -1.38 -27.39
CA LEU A 398 -24.89 -2.16 -26.21
C LEU A 398 -26.02 -3.07 -25.73
N ILE A 399 -27.26 -2.58 -25.77
CA ILE A 399 -28.47 -3.36 -25.48
C ILE A 399 -28.63 -4.51 -26.48
N LYS A 400 -28.44 -4.27 -27.78
CA LYS A 400 -28.48 -5.34 -28.79
C LYS A 400 -27.44 -6.43 -28.51
N LEU A 401 -26.24 -6.10 -28.03
CA LEU A 401 -25.24 -7.12 -27.66
C LEU A 401 -25.74 -8.05 -26.54
N GLN A 402 -26.59 -7.58 -25.62
CA GLN A 402 -27.18 -8.38 -24.53
C GLN A 402 -28.25 -9.39 -24.99
N THR A 403 -28.76 -9.25 -26.22
CA THR A 403 -29.73 -10.20 -26.79
C THR A 403 -29.09 -11.53 -27.18
N GLN A 404 -27.75 -11.61 -27.23
CA GLN A 404 -27.03 -12.79 -27.67
C GLN A 404 -26.99 -13.90 -26.61
N GLU A 405 -27.76 -14.98 -26.83
CA GLU A 405 -27.88 -16.08 -25.85
C GLU A 405 -26.64 -17.00 -25.80
N LYS A 406 -25.99 -17.25 -26.94
CA LYS A 406 -24.94 -18.27 -27.06
C LYS A 406 -23.53 -17.81 -26.69
N HIS A 407 -23.28 -16.50 -26.65
CA HIS A 407 -21.92 -15.94 -26.53
C HIS A 407 -21.81 -15.04 -25.30
N TRP A 408 -21.34 -15.62 -24.19
CA TRP A 408 -21.15 -14.88 -22.93
C TRP A 408 -20.16 -13.72 -23.09
N GLN A 409 -19.13 -13.86 -23.93
CA GLN A 409 -18.12 -12.81 -24.18
C GLN A 409 -18.76 -11.52 -24.73
N VAL A 410 -19.77 -11.66 -25.60
CA VAL A 410 -20.47 -10.53 -26.21
C VAL A 410 -21.36 -9.83 -25.18
N ARG A 411 -22.08 -10.61 -24.36
CA ARG A 411 -22.88 -10.07 -23.25
C ARG A 411 -22.00 -9.36 -22.23
N HIS A 412 -20.89 -9.99 -21.84
CA HIS A 412 -19.88 -9.42 -20.97
C HIS A 412 -19.34 -8.08 -21.51
N GLY A 413 -18.91 -8.03 -22.78
CA GLY A 413 -18.44 -6.80 -23.42
C GLY A 413 -19.49 -5.69 -23.46
N GLY A 414 -20.75 -6.03 -23.76
CA GLY A 414 -21.84 -5.05 -23.73
C GLY A 414 -22.13 -4.51 -22.31
N LEU A 415 -22.10 -5.36 -21.27
CA LEU A 415 -22.28 -4.92 -19.88
C LEU A 415 -21.10 -4.08 -19.38
N LEU A 416 -19.88 -4.39 -19.82
CA LEU A 416 -18.72 -3.53 -19.57
C LEU A 416 -18.91 -2.14 -20.18
N GLY A 417 -19.42 -2.06 -21.40
CA GLY A 417 -19.80 -0.79 -22.02
C GLY A 417 -20.83 -0.01 -21.18
N LEU A 418 -21.87 -0.69 -20.68
CA LEU A 418 -22.87 -0.08 -19.80
C LEU A 418 -22.27 0.40 -18.47
N LYS A 419 -21.40 -0.40 -17.84
CA LYS A 419 -20.68 -0.05 -16.60
C LYS A 419 -19.92 1.26 -16.77
N TYR A 420 -19.09 1.40 -17.81
CA TYR A 420 -18.31 2.60 -18.03
C TYR A 420 -19.16 3.79 -18.50
N MET A 421 -20.23 3.54 -19.25
CA MET A 421 -21.21 4.58 -19.61
C MET A 421 -21.83 5.22 -18.36
N LEU A 422 -22.35 4.41 -17.43
CA LEU A 422 -22.95 4.89 -16.17
C LEU A 422 -21.91 5.55 -15.25
N ALA A 423 -20.67 5.04 -15.23
CA ALA A 423 -19.61 5.59 -14.41
C ALA A 423 -19.11 6.97 -14.89
N VAL A 424 -19.06 7.19 -16.21
CA VAL A 424 -18.54 8.43 -16.83
C VAL A 424 -19.63 9.47 -17.04
N ARG A 425 -20.81 9.07 -17.54
CA ARG A 425 -21.94 9.97 -17.85
C ARG A 425 -22.94 10.02 -16.71
N LYS A 426 -22.46 10.36 -15.51
CA LYS A 426 -23.31 10.55 -14.32
C LYS A 426 -24.38 11.62 -14.54
N ASP A 427 -24.09 12.62 -15.38
CA ASP A 427 -25.03 13.66 -15.81
C ASP A 427 -26.27 13.11 -16.55
N MET A 428 -26.16 11.90 -17.12
CA MET A 428 -27.24 11.21 -17.82
C MET A 428 -27.73 9.96 -17.09
N ALA A 429 -27.22 9.63 -15.89
CA ALA A 429 -27.52 8.37 -15.22
C ALA A 429 -29.03 8.15 -15.05
N ILE A 430 -29.77 9.17 -14.60
CA ILE A 430 -31.23 9.10 -14.40
C ILE A 430 -31.97 8.85 -15.73
N GLU A 431 -31.48 9.41 -16.83
CA GLU A 431 -32.06 9.22 -18.17
C GLU A 431 -31.78 7.80 -18.72
N LEU A 432 -30.61 7.23 -18.41
CA LEU A 432 -30.13 5.94 -18.95
C LEU A 432 -30.56 4.73 -18.11
N LEU A 433 -30.80 4.90 -16.82
CA LEU A 433 -31.15 3.82 -15.89
C LEU A 433 -32.41 3.02 -16.27
N PRO A 434 -33.54 3.64 -16.68
CA PRO A 434 -34.74 2.89 -17.07
C PRO A 434 -34.50 1.86 -18.17
N ASP A 435 -33.66 2.22 -19.16
CA ASP A 435 -33.35 1.37 -20.29
C ASP A 435 -32.25 0.34 -19.99
N THR A 436 -31.42 0.56 -18.96
CA THR A 436 -30.28 -0.32 -18.61
C THR A 436 -30.60 -1.33 -17.51
N ILE A 437 -31.45 -0.98 -16.53
CA ILE A 437 -31.83 -1.84 -15.41
C ILE A 437 -32.31 -3.23 -15.86
N PRO A 438 -33.23 -3.38 -16.84
CA PRO A 438 -33.71 -4.71 -17.25
C PRO A 438 -32.59 -5.64 -17.74
N TRP A 439 -31.60 -5.07 -18.43
CA TRP A 439 -30.47 -5.84 -18.95
C TRP A 439 -29.45 -6.19 -17.88
N ILE A 440 -29.26 -5.31 -16.89
CA ILE A 440 -28.41 -5.60 -15.74
C ILE A 440 -29.05 -6.68 -14.85
N LEU A 441 -30.37 -6.63 -14.64
CA LEU A 441 -31.13 -7.67 -13.95
C LEU A 441 -31.01 -9.03 -14.65
N LYS A 442 -31.11 -9.05 -15.99
CA LYS A 442 -30.83 -10.25 -16.78
C LYS A 442 -29.38 -10.73 -16.60
N GLY A 443 -28.43 -9.80 -16.53
CA GLY A 443 -27.03 -10.09 -16.27
C GLY A 443 -26.75 -10.70 -14.90
N PHE A 444 -27.53 -10.37 -13.87
CA PHE A 444 -27.47 -11.04 -12.56
C PHE A 444 -27.81 -12.53 -12.63
N GLN A 445 -28.74 -12.89 -13.51
CA GLN A 445 -29.23 -14.25 -13.69
C GLN A 445 -28.49 -14.99 -14.81
N ASP A 446 -27.36 -14.46 -15.29
CA ASP A 446 -26.57 -15.11 -16.33
C ASP A 446 -25.92 -16.40 -15.82
N GLY A 447 -25.76 -17.38 -16.71
CA GLY A 447 -25.11 -18.64 -16.38
C GLY A 447 -23.58 -18.54 -16.28
N ASP A 448 -23.00 -17.42 -16.72
CA ASP A 448 -21.56 -17.15 -16.64
C ASP A 448 -21.24 -16.13 -15.54
N ASP A 449 -20.26 -16.46 -14.69
CA ASP A 449 -19.93 -15.67 -13.49
C ASP A 449 -19.31 -14.31 -13.81
N ASP A 450 -18.51 -14.21 -14.87
CA ASP A 450 -17.87 -12.95 -15.25
C ASP A 450 -18.92 -11.94 -15.72
N VAL A 451 -19.98 -12.41 -16.39
CA VAL A 451 -21.15 -11.59 -16.75
C VAL A 451 -21.86 -11.06 -15.50
N ARG A 452 -22.10 -11.92 -14.49
CA ARG A 452 -22.69 -11.52 -13.21
C ARG A 452 -21.84 -10.49 -12.47
N ALA A 453 -20.51 -10.68 -12.48
CA ALA A 453 -19.55 -9.78 -11.85
C ALA A 453 -19.63 -8.36 -12.41
N VAL A 454 -19.68 -8.23 -13.74
CA VAL A 454 -19.77 -6.94 -14.42
C VAL A 454 -21.14 -6.31 -14.25
N ALA A 455 -22.22 -7.09 -14.31
CA ALA A 455 -23.58 -6.60 -14.05
C ALA A 455 -23.67 -5.95 -12.66
N ALA A 456 -23.12 -6.58 -11.62
CA ALA A 456 -23.09 -6.02 -10.28
C ALA A 456 -22.21 -4.78 -10.17
N ALA A 457 -21.05 -4.80 -10.83
CA ALA A 457 -20.15 -3.65 -10.86
C ALA A 457 -20.74 -2.43 -11.61
N ALA A 458 -21.63 -2.64 -12.57
CA ALA A 458 -22.24 -1.57 -13.37
C ALA A 458 -23.13 -0.63 -12.54
N LEU A 459 -23.79 -1.13 -11.49
CA LEU A 459 -24.68 -0.33 -10.65
C LEU A 459 -23.97 0.38 -9.49
N LEU A 460 -22.77 -0.05 -9.10
CA LEU A 460 -22.03 0.56 -7.98
C LEU A 460 -21.85 2.09 -8.12
N PRO A 461 -21.47 2.65 -9.29
CA PRO A 461 -21.26 4.09 -9.44
C PRO A 461 -22.53 4.95 -9.34
N VAL A 462 -23.70 4.33 -9.50
CA VAL A 462 -25.03 4.96 -9.57
C VAL A 462 -25.98 4.44 -8.48
N ALA A 463 -25.44 3.77 -7.45
CA ALA A 463 -26.23 3.17 -6.39
C ALA A 463 -27.08 4.21 -5.64
N GLU A 464 -26.53 5.40 -5.39
CA GLU A 464 -27.25 6.51 -4.75
C GLU A 464 -28.43 7.02 -5.61
N ASP A 465 -28.23 7.13 -6.93
CA ASP A 465 -29.28 7.54 -7.89
C ASP A 465 -30.41 6.51 -7.97
N LEU A 466 -30.09 5.21 -7.86
CA LEU A 466 -31.11 4.15 -7.71
C LEU A 466 -31.94 4.37 -6.44
N GLY A 467 -31.26 4.70 -5.34
CA GLY A 467 -31.88 4.97 -4.04
C GLY A 467 -32.82 6.16 -4.02
N SER A 468 -32.54 7.20 -4.79
CA SER A 468 -33.33 8.43 -4.81
C SER A 468 -34.46 8.40 -5.84
N HIS A 469 -34.27 7.75 -6.99
CA HIS A 469 -35.19 7.83 -8.13
C HIS A 469 -35.85 6.51 -8.54
N PHE A 470 -35.29 5.35 -8.16
CA PHE A 470 -35.73 4.02 -8.62
C PHE A 470 -35.95 3.04 -7.45
N GLN A 471 -36.54 3.51 -6.35
CA GLN A 471 -36.75 2.71 -5.13
C GLN A 471 -37.57 1.45 -5.36
N ASP A 472 -38.53 1.47 -6.28
CA ASP A 472 -39.42 0.35 -6.58
C ASP A 472 -38.70 -0.88 -7.18
N GLU A 473 -37.55 -0.67 -7.82
CA GLU A 473 -36.76 -1.73 -8.47
C GLU A 473 -35.80 -2.44 -7.49
N ILE A 474 -35.44 -1.77 -6.39
CA ILE A 474 -34.45 -2.28 -5.42
C ILE A 474 -34.88 -3.60 -4.75
N PRO A 475 -36.14 -3.81 -4.33
CA PRO A 475 -36.55 -5.08 -3.70
C PRO A 475 -36.34 -6.29 -4.62
N ASN A 476 -36.59 -6.13 -5.92
CA ASN A 476 -36.36 -7.18 -6.93
C ASN A 476 -34.86 -7.48 -7.07
N MET A 477 -34.04 -6.43 -7.20
CA MET A 477 -32.58 -6.56 -7.23
C MET A 477 -32.03 -7.29 -6.00
N LEU A 478 -32.49 -6.91 -4.80
CA LEU A 478 -32.05 -7.53 -3.55
C LEU A 478 -32.42 -9.02 -3.50
N THR A 479 -33.62 -9.39 -3.92
CA THR A 479 -34.06 -10.79 -3.97
C THR A 479 -33.13 -11.62 -4.84
N ILE A 480 -32.83 -11.13 -6.05
CA ILE A 480 -31.92 -11.81 -6.98
C ILE A 480 -30.51 -11.91 -6.40
N LEU A 481 -29.97 -10.84 -5.82
CA LEU A 481 -28.64 -10.83 -5.22
C LEU A 481 -28.53 -11.83 -4.05
N TRP A 482 -29.56 -11.93 -3.21
CA TRP A 482 -29.61 -12.91 -2.12
C TRP A 482 -29.63 -14.36 -2.61
N ASP A 483 -30.30 -14.62 -3.73
CA ASP A 483 -30.36 -15.96 -4.33
C ASP A 483 -29.02 -16.34 -4.98
N ILE A 484 -28.33 -15.38 -5.62
CA ILE A 484 -27.00 -15.60 -6.19
C ILE A 484 -26.00 -16.06 -5.11
N LEU A 485 -26.07 -15.54 -3.88
CA LEU A 485 -25.17 -15.93 -2.79
C LEU A 485 -25.16 -17.43 -2.49
N LEU A 486 -26.21 -18.18 -2.84
CA LEU A 486 -26.27 -19.64 -2.67
C LEU A 486 -25.35 -20.40 -3.63
N GLU A 487 -25.02 -19.80 -4.78
CA GLU A 487 -24.21 -20.40 -5.84
C GLU A 487 -22.74 -19.97 -5.78
N LEU A 488 -22.45 -18.91 -5.03
CA LEU A 488 -21.12 -18.32 -4.97
C LEU A 488 -20.18 -19.12 -4.05
N ASP A 489 -18.92 -19.22 -4.47
CA ASP A 489 -17.82 -19.81 -3.73
C ASP A 489 -16.61 -18.85 -3.68
N ASP A 490 -15.58 -19.18 -2.88
CA ASP A 490 -14.40 -18.33 -2.71
C ASP A 490 -13.56 -18.13 -3.99
N LEU A 491 -13.87 -18.86 -5.07
CA LEU A 491 -13.21 -18.80 -6.38
C LEU A 491 -14.10 -18.14 -7.45
N THR A 492 -15.32 -17.70 -7.11
CA THR A 492 -16.22 -17.05 -8.06
C THR A 492 -15.88 -15.57 -8.25
N ALA A 493 -15.68 -15.18 -9.51
CA ALA A 493 -15.31 -13.80 -9.89
C ALA A 493 -16.35 -12.74 -9.46
N SER A 494 -17.63 -13.10 -9.43
CA SER A 494 -18.73 -12.19 -9.13
C SER A 494 -18.87 -11.86 -7.63
N THR A 495 -18.25 -12.63 -6.74
CA THR A 495 -18.44 -12.51 -5.29
C THR A 495 -18.15 -11.11 -4.76
N ASN A 496 -17.07 -10.47 -5.21
CA ASN A 496 -16.71 -9.13 -4.73
C ASN A 496 -17.75 -8.08 -5.12
N SER A 497 -18.09 -8.00 -6.42
CA SER A 497 -19.04 -7.03 -6.93
C SER A 497 -20.44 -7.24 -6.37
N VAL A 498 -20.91 -8.49 -6.29
CA VAL A 498 -22.22 -8.85 -5.75
C VAL A 498 -22.33 -8.46 -4.27
N MET A 499 -21.33 -8.80 -3.45
CA MET A 499 -21.37 -8.45 -2.02
C MET A 499 -21.26 -6.94 -1.77
N MET A 500 -20.46 -6.22 -2.57
CA MET A 500 -20.40 -4.76 -2.47
C MET A 500 -21.73 -4.11 -2.83
N LEU A 501 -22.37 -4.56 -3.92
CA LEU A 501 -23.65 -4.02 -4.36
C LEU A 501 -24.75 -4.33 -3.34
N LEU A 502 -24.81 -5.57 -2.83
CA LEU A 502 -25.77 -5.98 -1.80
C LEU A 502 -25.65 -5.09 -0.55
N SER A 503 -24.42 -4.88 -0.04
CA SER A 503 -24.18 -4.02 1.10
C SER A 503 -24.61 -2.56 0.82
N SER A 504 -24.31 -2.04 -0.37
CA SER A 504 -24.66 -0.68 -0.77
C SER A 504 -26.18 -0.48 -0.86
N LEU A 505 -26.89 -1.38 -1.53
CA LEU A 505 -28.34 -1.27 -1.70
C LEU A 505 -29.08 -1.39 -0.37
N ILE A 506 -28.64 -2.27 0.53
CA ILE A 506 -29.22 -2.38 1.89
C ILE A 506 -28.94 -1.11 2.72
N THR A 507 -27.76 -0.50 2.59
CA THR A 507 -27.46 0.78 3.24
C THR A 507 -28.42 1.89 2.80
N ILE A 508 -28.77 1.90 1.52
CA ILE A 508 -29.61 2.93 0.92
C ILE A 508 -31.08 2.74 1.33
N THR A 509 -31.60 1.52 1.28
CA THR A 509 -33.01 1.22 1.66
C THR A 509 -33.28 1.42 3.14
N THR A 510 -32.28 1.26 4.00
CA THR A 510 -32.43 1.52 5.43
C THR A 510 -32.56 3.01 5.76
N ASN A 511 -31.88 3.88 5.01
CA ASN A 511 -31.98 5.32 5.18
C ASN A 511 -33.34 5.89 4.74
N SER A 512 -34.06 5.21 3.84
CA SER A 512 -35.38 5.62 3.37
C SER A 512 -36.56 5.13 4.25
N ASN A 513 -36.30 4.45 5.38
CA ASN A 513 -37.28 3.88 6.32
C ASN A 513 -38.25 2.80 5.76
N ASP A 514 -38.16 2.48 4.48
CA ASP A 514 -38.93 1.44 3.81
C ASP A 514 -38.02 0.25 3.50
N LEU A 515 -37.55 -0.44 4.54
CA LEU A 515 -37.05 -1.79 4.30
C LEU A 515 -38.25 -2.60 3.83
N PRO A 516 -38.24 -3.17 2.61
CA PRO A 516 -39.25 -4.13 2.23
C PRO A 516 -39.28 -5.17 3.35
N ALA A 517 -40.45 -5.67 3.71
CA ALA A 517 -40.55 -6.83 4.58
C ALA A 517 -39.83 -7.99 3.86
N MET A 518 -38.50 -8.07 4.00
CA MET A 518 -37.68 -9.15 3.48
C MET A 518 -38.15 -10.34 4.28
N THR A 519 -39.04 -11.09 3.66
CA THR A 519 -39.69 -12.26 4.24
C THR A 519 -38.56 -13.20 4.64
N GLU A 520 -38.39 -13.35 5.95
CA GLU A 520 -37.52 -14.33 6.61
C GLU A 520 -36.00 -14.06 6.58
N LEU A 521 -35.56 -12.96 7.23
CA LEU A 521 -34.13 -12.71 7.53
C LEU A 521 -33.41 -13.90 8.21
N ASN A 522 -34.14 -14.77 8.91
CA ASN A 522 -33.63 -16.02 9.49
C ASN A 522 -33.08 -17.00 8.44
N GLU A 523 -33.54 -16.94 7.19
CA GLU A 523 -33.05 -17.79 6.09
C GLU A 523 -32.00 -17.08 5.22
N LEU A 524 -32.15 -15.76 5.04
CA LEU A 524 -31.25 -14.97 4.21
C LEU A 524 -29.88 -14.74 4.86
N VAL A 525 -29.86 -14.31 6.13
CA VAL A 525 -28.61 -13.95 6.81
C VAL A 525 -27.60 -15.10 6.88
N PRO A 526 -28.01 -16.37 7.12
CA PRO A 526 -27.08 -17.48 7.06
C PRO A 526 -26.32 -17.65 5.74
N ARG A 527 -26.84 -17.14 4.62
CA ARG A 527 -26.14 -17.13 3.33
C ARG A 527 -24.85 -16.29 3.36
N LEU A 528 -24.69 -15.38 4.35
CA LEU A 528 -23.48 -14.56 4.51
C LEU A 528 -22.29 -15.28 5.16
N TRP A 529 -22.51 -16.42 5.84
CA TRP A 529 -21.46 -17.06 6.64
C TRP A 529 -20.20 -17.50 5.87
N PRO A 530 -20.30 -18.02 4.63
CA PRO A 530 -19.11 -18.33 3.82
C PRO A 530 -18.24 -17.09 3.58
N PHE A 531 -18.86 -15.95 3.30
CA PHE A 531 -18.19 -14.69 2.94
C PHE A 531 -17.42 -14.04 4.09
N PHE A 532 -17.68 -14.43 5.35
CA PHE A 532 -16.88 -13.97 6.49
C PHE A 532 -15.45 -14.52 6.43
N ARG A 533 -15.21 -15.62 5.71
CA ARG A 533 -13.90 -16.25 5.57
C ARG A 533 -13.26 -16.08 4.20
N HIS A 534 -13.92 -15.36 3.30
CA HIS A 534 -13.45 -15.13 1.95
C HIS A 534 -12.02 -14.58 1.90
N ASN A 535 -11.27 -14.96 0.87
CA ASN A 535 -9.87 -14.56 0.68
C ASN A 535 -9.72 -13.04 0.47
N ILE A 536 -10.69 -12.44 -0.22
CA ILE A 536 -10.73 -10.99 -0.48
C ILE A 536 -11.26 -10.22 0.75
N SER A 537 -10.47 -9.28 1.26
CA SER A 537 -10.80 -8.47 2.45
C SER A 537 -12.03 -7.57 2.27
N SER A 538 -12.28 -7.04 1.07
CA SER A 538 -13.47 -6.22 0.78
C SER A 538 -14.76 -7.04 0.93
N VAL A 539 -14.77 -8.30 0.49
CA VAL A 539 -15.91 -9.22 0.64
C VAL A 539 -16.22 -9.48 2.11
N ARG A 540 -15.18 -9.77 2.91
CA ARG A 540 -15.31 -9.96 4.36
C ARG A 540 -15.86 -8.71 5.06
N LEU A 541 -15.41 -7.53 4.64
CA LEU A 541 -15.88 -6.27 5.20
C LEU A 541 -17.34 -5.98 4.80
N SER A 542 -17.69 -6.13 3.52
CA SER A 542 -19.04 -5.89 3.01
C SER A 542 -20.06 -6.84 3.63
N SER A 543 -19.71 -8.12 3.79
CA SER A 543 -20.60 -9.09 4.45
C SER A 543 -20.87 -8.76 5.91
N LEU A 544 -19.87 -8.30 6.66
CA LEU A 544 -20.07 -7.82 8.03
C LEU A 544 -20.87 -6.52 8.10
N LYS A 545 -20.61 -5.57 7.18
CA LYS A 545 -21.38 -4.32 7.08
C LYS A 545 -22.85 -4.59 6.77
N THR A 546 -23.14 -5.50 5.83
CA THR A 546 -24.50 -5.94 5.54
C THR A 546 -25.19 -6.45 6.80
N LEU A 547 -24.53 -7.31 7.58
CA LEU A 547 -25.10 -7.80 8.83
C LEU A 547 -25.32 -6.68 9.86
N ASP A 548 -24.36 -5.77 9.98
CA ASP A 548 -24.43 -4.62 10.90
C ASP A 548 -25.67 -3.75 10.64
N ILE A 549 -25.87 -3.39 9.37
CA ILE A 549 -26.99 -2.55 8.92
C ILE A 549 -28.34 -3.25 9.11
N LEU A 550 -28.41 -4.55 8.81
CA LEU A 550 -29.64 -5.33 9.01
C LEU A 550 -30.05 -5.39 10.48
N ILE A 551 -29.09 -5.50 11.40
CA ILE A 551 -29.38 -5.47 12.84
C ILE A 551 -29.93 -4.10 13.26
N ASP A 552 -29.29 -3.00 12.86
CA ASP A 552 -29.69 -1.64 13.24
C ASP A 552 -31.07 -1.24 12.71
N SER A 553 -31.38 -1.68 11.48
CA SER A 553 -32.65 -1.38 10.80
C SER A 553 -33.84 -2.20 11.29
N SER A 554 -33.60 -3.36 11.92
CA SER A 554 -34.66 -4.30 12.24
C SER A 554 -35.50 -3.85 13.46
N LYS A 555 -36.79 -3.56 13.23
CA LYS A 555 -37.75 -3.24 14.32
C LYS A 555 -38.08 -4.47 15.18
N ASN A 556 -38.00 -5.67 14.61
CA ASN A 556 -38.23 -6.94 15.31
C ASN A 556 -36.96 -7.82 15.22
N THR A 557 -36.37 -8.14 16.37
CA THR A 557 -35.13 -8.93 16.50
C THR A 557 -35.38 -10.42 16.72
N SER A 558 -36.62 -10.91 16.55
CA SER A 558 -36.96 -12.32 16.79
C SER A 558 -36.16 -13.29 15.91
N TRP A 559 -35.88 -12.92 14.66
CA TRP A 559 -35.10 -13.72 13.70
C TRP A 559 -33.66 -13.97 14.17
N LEU A 560 -33.05 -13.00 14.89
CA LEU A 560 -31.70 -13.15 15.45
C LEU A 560 -31.65 -14.29 16.46
N SER A 561 -32.74 -14.50 17.22
CA SER A 561 -32.79 -15.54 18.24
C SER A 561 -32.69 -16.95 17.63
N THR A 562 -33.23 -17.15 16.42
CA THR A 562 -33.21 -18.42 15.70
C THR A 562 -31.81 -18.80 15.21
N ILE A 563 -31.03 -17.83 14.73
CA ILE A 563 -29.69 -18.05 14.14
C ILE A 563 -28.53 -17.70 15.08
N LEU A 564 -28.83 -17.33 16.33
CA LEU A 564 -27.90 -16.76 17.30
C LEU A 564 -26.64 -17.61 17.50
N ALA A 565 -26.81 -18.92 17.68
CA ALA A 565 -25.70 -19.82 17.97
C ALA A 565 -24.69 -19.90 16.82
N GLU A 566 -25.16 -19.93 15.57
CA GLU A 566 -24.29 -19.94 14.39
C GLU A 566 -23.60 -18.59 14.21
N GLN A 567 -24.38 -17.51 14.24
CA GLN A 567 -23.89 -16.14 14.09
C GLN A 567 -22.77 -15.82 15.08
N MET A 568 -22.97 -16.10 16.37
CA MET A 568 -21.96 -15.84 17.39
C MET A 568 -20.68 -16.66 17.13
N ARG A 569 -20.78 -17.92 16.67
CA ARG A 569 -19.59 -18.72 16.35
C ARG A 569 -18.80 -18.12 15.19
N HIS A 570 -19.47 -17.73 14.10
CA HIS A 570 -18.84 -17.13 12.94
C HIS A 570 -18.18 -15.78 13.27
N LEU A 571 -18.87 -14.90 14.01
CA LEU A 571 -18.32 -13.62 14.46
C LEU A 571 -17.11 -13.80 15.37
N TYR A 572 -17.20 -14.70 16.36
CA TYR A 572 -16.09 -14.92 17.30
C TYR A 572 -14.85 -15.48 16.63
N GLN A 573 -15.01 -16.44 15.72
CA GLN A 573 -13.90 -16.95 14.92
C GLN A 573 -13.32 -15.88 14.01
N ARG A 574 -14.16 -15.02 13.41
CA ARG A 574 -13.65 -13.92 12.59
C ARG A 574 -12.79 -12.97 13.43
N ILE A 575 -13.22 -12.62 14.64
CA ILE A 575 -12.45 -11.77 15.56
C ILE A 575 -11.07 -12.38 15.86
N ILE A 576 -10.98 -13.71 16.02
CA ILE A 576 -9.74 -14.41 16.34
C ILE A 576 -8.83 -14.59 15.12
N LEU A 577 -9.39 -14.91 13.95
CA LEU A 577 -8.64 -15.27 12.75
C LEU A 577 -8.34 -14.08 11.84
N GLU A 578 -8.95 -12.90 12.04
CA GLU A 578 -8.78 -11.75 11.14
C GLU A 578 -7.38 -11.14 11.19
N GLU A 579 -6.85 -10.81 10.03
CA GLU A 579 -5.58 -10.10 9.85
C GLU A 579 -5.82 -8.59 9.92
N SER A 580 -6.84 -8.09 9.23
CA SER A 580 -7.17 -6.66 9.18
C SER A 580 -7.80 -6.15 10.49
N ASN A 581 -7.23 -5.09 11.05
CA ASN A 581 -7.78 -4.47 12.27
C ASN A 581 -9.16 -3.83 12.04
N GLU A 582 -9.45 -3.34 10.82
CA GLU A 582 -10.73 -2.73 10.47
C GLU A 582 -11.86 -3.77 10.53
N ILE A 583 -11.69 -4.89 9.81
CA ILE A 583 -12.65 -5.99 9.74
C ILE A 583 -12.88 -6.60 11.14
N ARG A 584 -11.80 -6.75 11.91
CA ARG A 584 -11.86 -7.27 13.28
C ARG A 584 -12.64 -6.38 14.23
N SER A 585 -12.47 -5.05 14.08
CA SER A 585 -13.22 -4.06 14.85
C SER A 585 -14.69 -4.11 14.49
N MET A 586 -15.01 -4.15 13.19
CA MET A 586 -16.38 -4.31 12.68
C MET A 586 -17.04 -5.59 13.21
N ALA A 587 -16.37 -6.74 13.14
CA ALA A 587 -16.90 -8.00 13.68
C ALA A 587 -17.19 -7.93 15.20
N CYS A 588 -16.35 -7.22 15.96
CA CYS A 588 -16.58 -6.98 17.38
C CYS A 588 -17.76 -6.02 17.63
N GLU A 589 -17.94 -5.00 16.79
CA GLU A 589 -19.08 -4.08 16.89
C GLU A 589 -20.40 -4.79 16.62
N VAL A 590 -20.46 -5.60 15.56
CA VAL A 590 -21.61 -6.46 15.25
C VAL A 590 -21.90 -7.40 16.42
N TRP A 591 -20.88 -8.06 16.99
CA TRP A 591 -21.02 -8.90 18.19
C TRP A 591 -21.69 -8.14 19.35
N LEU A 592 -21.23 -6.91 19.64
CA LEU A 592 -21.78 -6.08 20.71
C LEU A 592 -23.22 -5.64 20.44
N LYS A 593 -23.59 -5.42 19.19
CA LYS A 593 -24.98 -5.10 18.81
C LYS A 593 -25.90 -6.32 18.97
N VAL A 594 -25.48 -7.50 18.51
CA VAL A 594 -26.21 -8.77 18.72
C VAL A 594 -26.49 -9.00 20.20
N LEU A 595 -25.48 -8.80 21.04
CA LEU A 595 -25.60 -8.94 22.49
C LEU A 595 -26.66 -8.01 23.12
N LYS A 596 -26.88 -6.81 22.57
CA LYS A 596 -27.91 -5.87 23.05
C LYS A 596 -29.29 -6.14 22.46
N ALA A 597 -29.35 -6.70 21.25
CA ALA A 597 -30.58 -6.89 20.49
C ALA A 597 -31.37 -8.14 20.92
N VAL A 598 -30.72 -9.13 21.53
CA VAL A 598 -31.28 -10.46 21.79
C VAL A 598 -31.67 -10.64 23.27
N PRO A 599 -32.83 -11.26 23.58
CA PRO A 599 -33.21 -11.57 24.96
C PRO A 599 -32.22 -12.50 25.70
N ILE A 600 -32.06 -12.26 27.00
CA ILE A 600 -31.01 -12.91 27.81
C ILE A 600 -31.11 -14.44 27.87
N HIS A 601 -32.32 -15.02 27.79
CA HIS A 601 -32.52 -16.46 27.90
C HIS A 601 -31.97 -17.25 26.69
N PHE A 602 -32.09 -16.71 25.47
CA PHE A 602 -31.47 -17.29 24.27
C PHE A 602 -29.94 -17.21 24.34
N LEU A 603 -29.43 -16.09 24.88
CA LEU A 603 -28.00 -15.93 25.14
C LEU A 603 -27.50 -16.96 26.14
N GLN A 604 -28.19 -17.19 27.26
CA GLN A 604 -27.80 -18.21 28.26
C GLN A 604 -27.61 -19.60 27.64
N GLN A 605 -28.58 -20.05 26.82
CA GLN A 605 -28.50 -21.36 26.16
C GLN A 605 -27.29 -21.48 25.24
N THR A 606 -27.09 -20.47 24.39
CA THR A 606 -25.98 -20.42 23.43
C THR A 606 -24.62 -20.41 24.15
N VAL A 607 -24.50 -19.59 25.19
CA VAL A 607 -23.25 -19.40 25.94
C VAL A 607 -22.88 -20.64 26.73
N ASN A 608 -23.83 -21.27 27.42
CA ASN A 608 -23.58 -22.49 28.19
C ASN A 608 -23.02 -23.61 27.30
N TRP A 609 -23.43 -23.67 26.03
CA TRP A 609 -22.96 -24.68 25.09
C TRP A 609 -21.61 -24.31 24.42
N HIS A 610 -21.42 -23.05 24.01
CA HIS A 610 -20.28 -22.67 23.15
C HIS A 610 -19.12 -21.97 23.88
N ALA A 611 -19.31 -21.48 25.10
CA ALA A 611 -18.24 -20.81 25.86
C ALA A 611 -16.95 -21.65 26.00
N PRO A 612 -16.98 -22.98 26.24
CA PRO A 612 -15.76 -23.79 26.28
C PRO A 612 -14.93 -23.72 24.99
N THR A 613 -15.59 -23.72 23.82
CA THR A 613 -14.92 -23.60 22.52
C THR A 613 -14.31 -22.21 22.33
N TRP A 614 -15.03 -21.15 22.72
CA TRP A 614 -14.51 -19.78 22.64
C TRP A 614 -13.28 -19.59 23.52
N PHE A 615 -13.28 -20.10 24.76
CA PHE A 615 -12.10 -20.06 25.62
C PHE A 615 -10.93 -20.87 25.05
N ARG A 616 -11.17 -22.05 24.46
CA ARG A 616 -10.11 -22.84 23.79
C ARG A 616 -9.47 -22.08 22.64
N LEU A 617 -10.27 -21.40 21.81
CA LEU A 617 -9.76 -20.56 20.71
C LEU A 617 -8.96 -19.36 21.23
N LEU A 618 -9.43 -18.72 22.31
CA LEU A 618 -8.77 -17.54 22.88
C LEU A 618 -7.41 -17.87 23.55
N ILE A 619 -7.32 -19.03 24.20
CA ILE A 619 -6.12 -19.52 24.89
C ILE A 619 -5.13 -20.17 23.90
N HIS A 620 -5.57 -20.49 22.69
CA HIS A 620 -4.81 -21.24 21.69
C HIS A 620 -3.40 -20.63 21.45
N PRO A 621 -2.32 -21.45 21.47
CA PRO A 621 -0.96 -20.98 21.22
C PRO A 621 -0.76 -20.45 19.79
N PRO A 622 -0.16 -19.26 19.59
CA PRO A 622 -0.21 -18.55 18.31
C PRO A 622 0.48 -19.27 17.14
N ASN A 623 1.57 -20.01 17.41
CA ASN A 623 2.39 -20.66 16.38
C ASN A 623 2.03 -22.13 16.16
N ILE A 624 0.87 -22.57 16.63
CA ILE A 624 0.36 -23.92 16.46
C ILE A 624 -0.87 -23.84 15.54
N PRO A 625 -1.09 -24.78 14.61
CA PRO A 625 -2.32 -24.79 13.83
C PRO A 625 -3.53 -25.07 14.75
N ILE A 626 -4.62 -24.35 14.52
CA ILE A 626 -5.90 -24.54 15.21
C ILE A 626 -6.54 -25.83 14.70
N ASP A 627 -7.01 -26.67 15.63
CA ASP A 627 -7.76 -27.87 15.29
C ASP A 627 -9.08 -27.50 14.60
N TYR A 628 -9.32 -28.08 13.42
CA TYR A 628 -10.55 -27.93 12.65
C TYR A 628 -11.81 -28.24 13.47
N SER A 629 -11.73 -29.12 14.48
CA SER A 629 -12.87 -29.43 15.35
C SER A 629 -13.40 -28.21 16.14
N LEU A 630 -12.56 -27.20 16.35
CA LEU A 630 -12.92 -25.96 17.05
C LEU A 630 -13.53 -24.90 16.11
N LEU A 631 -13.42 -25.09 14.80
CA LEU A 631 -13.89 -24.16 13.77
C LEU A 631 -15.22 -24.65 13.18
N THR A 632 -16.11 -23.72 12.87
CA THR A 632 -17.32 -24.01 12.07
C THR A 632 -16.97 -23.95 10.61
N TYR A 633 -17.33 -24.98 9.85
CA TYR A 633 -17.35 -24.91 8.40
C TYR A 633 -18.78 -25.15 7.97
N GLN A 634 -19.34 -24.21 7.22
CA GLN A 634 -20.47 -24.53 6.36
C GLN A 634 -19.86 -24.95 5.03
N ASN A 635 -20.01 -26.23 4.70
CA ASN A 635 -19.72 -26.70 3.36
C ASN A 635 -20.77 -26.08 2.42
N ASN A 636 -20.36 -25.19 1.50
CA ASN A 636 -21.19 -24.82 0.35
C ASN A 636 -21.42 -26.00 -0.62
N SER A 637 -21.04 -27.24 -0.27
CA SER A 637 -21.36 -28.44 -1.03
C SER A 637 -22.72 -29.02 -0.61
N GLY A 638 -23.77 -28.25 -0.86
CA GLY A 638 -25.13 -28.79 -0.94
C GLY A 638 -25.32 -29.51 -2.28
N GLY A 639 -25.50 -30.83 -2.24
CA GLY A 639 -26.20 -31.58 -3.30
C GLY A 639 -25.45 -31.85 -4.62
N GLY A 640 -24.42 -32.70 -4.61
CA GLY A 640 -23.85 -33.28 -5.83
C GLY A 640 -22.93 -34.45 -5.51
N GLN A 641 -23.09 -35.56 -6.25
CA GLN A 641 -22.50 -36.88 -5.98
C GLN A 641 -21.03 -36.86 -5.52
N LYS A 642 -20.74 -37.67 -4.49
CA LYS A 642 -19.39 -38.02 -4.02
C LYS A 642 -18.55 -38.63 -5.16
N SER A 643 -17.84 -37.80 -5.91
CA SER A 643 -16.69 -38.26 -6.69
C SER A 643 -15.53 -38.48 -5.71
N LYS A 644 -15.26 -39.75 -5.40
CA LYS A 644 -14.06 -40.20 -4.69
C LYS A 644 -12.83 -39.95 -5.59
N GLY A 645 -12.37 -38.71 -5.64
CA GLY A 645 -11.06 -38.35 -6.19
C GLY A 645 -10.05 -38.16 -5.06
N LYS A 646 -9.15 -39.12 -4.87
CA LYS A 646 -7.95 -39.00 -4.02
C LYS A 646 -7.08 -37.85 -4.54
N ASN A 647 -7.28 -36.64 -4.03
CA ASN A 647 -6.27 -35.59 -3.99
C ASN A 647 -6.36 -35.01 -2.58
N GLU A 648 -5.50 -35.47 -1.67
CA GLU A 648 -5.23 -34.76 -0.42
C GLU A 648 -4.55 -33.43 -0.79
N THR A 649 -5.36 -32.41 -1.09
CA THR A 649 -4.93 -31.02 -0.96
C THR A 649 -4.60 -30.83 0.51
N THR A 650 -3.34 -30.47 0.80
CA THR A 650 -2.87 -30.06 2.13
C THR A 650 -3.92 -29.17 2.78
N ALA A 651 -4.51 -29.65 3.87
CA ALA A 651 -5.55 -28.92 4.58
C ALA A 651 -5.02 -27.54 5.00
N GLU A 652 -5.74 -26.46 4.66
CA GLU A 652 -5.35 -25.08 4.98
C GLU A 652 -5.20 -24.87 6.49
N GLN A 653 -3.96 -24.74 6.97
CA GLN A 653 -3.70 -24.58 8.39
C GLN A 653 -4.04 -23.16 8.85
N TYR A 654 -4.98 -23.05 9.80
CA TYR A 654 -5.36 -21.76 10.39
C TYR A 654 -4.58 -21.50 11.68
N TYR A 655 -4.07 -20.29 11.82
CA TYR A 655 -3.37 -19.80 13.00
C TYR A 655 -4.14 -18.63 13.63
N VAL A 656 -3.85 -18.30 14.90
CA VAL A 656 -4.43 -17.12 15.54
C VAL A 656 -4.04 -15.87 14.75
N ALA A 657 -5.01 -14.99 14.46
CA ALA A 657 -4.88 -13.83 13.58
C ALA A 657 -4.40 -14.14 12.14
N ASN A 658 -4.53 -15.40 11.71
CA ASN A 658 -4.07 -15.94 10.43
C ASN A 658 -2.64 -15.51 10.07
N ILE A 659 -1.75 -15.53 11.07
CA ILE A 659 -0.36 -15.13 10.88
C ILE A 659 0.31 -15.98 9.80
N ASN A 660 1.03 -15.31 8.90
CA ASN A 660 1.94 -15.98 7.98
C ASN A 660 3.30 -16.12 8.67
N VAL A 661 3.79 -17.36 8.78
CA VAL A 661 5.07 -17.70 9.44
C VAL A 661 6.26 -16.94 8.82
N ALA A 662 6.14 -16.49 7.56
CA ALA A 662 7.16 -15.68 6.88
C ALA A 662 7.18 -14.18 7.28
N MET A 663 6.19 -13.70 8.06
CA MET A 663 6.12 -12.31 8.52
C MET A 663 7.14 -12.00 9.62
N ASP A 664 7.44 -10.71 9.81
CA ASP A 664 8.28 -10.26 10.93
C ASP A 664 7.61 -10.54 12.29
N GLN A 665 8.42 -10.96 13.27
CA GLN A 665 7.96 -11.39 14.60
C GLN A 665 7.23 -10.26 15.35
N THR A 666 7.67 -9.00 15.19
CA THR A 666 7.02 -7.85 15.85
C THR A 666 5.59 -7.62 15.34
N THR A 667 5.39 -7.85 14.03
CA THR A 667 4.09 -7.71 13.38
C THR A 667 3.17 -8.86 13.77
N GLN A 668 3.68 -10.09 13.79
CA GLN A 668 2.94 -11.26 14.27
C GLN A 668 2.46 -11.04 15.72
N ASP A 669 3.38 -10.68 16.63
CA ASP A 669 3.06 -10.40 18.04
C ASP A 669 1.95 -9.33 18.16
N SER A 670 2.05 -8.23 17.40
CA SER A 670 1.03 -7.16 17.40
C SER A 670 -0.35 -7.66 16.97
N LEU A 671 -0.44 -8.45 15.91
CA LEU A 671 -1.69 -9.00 15.38
C LEU A 671 -2.34 -10.00 16.34
N ILE A 672 -1.54 -10.89 16.93
CA ILE A 672 -2.00 -11.89 17.91
C ILE A 672 -2.59 -11.20 19.14
N PHE A 673 -1.88 -10.23 19.71
CA PHE A 673 -2.37 -9.50 20.89
C PHE A 673 -3.63 -8.72 20.58
N THR A 674 -3.71 -8.10 19.39
CA THR A 674 -4.92 -7.40 18.95
C THR A 674 -6.10 -8.37 18.85
N ALA A 675 -5.90 -9.61 18.35
CA ALA A 675 -6.95 -10.62 18.27
C ALA A 675 -7.45 -11.00 19.66
N ARG A 676 -6.51 -11.33 20.56
CA ARG A 676 -6.84 -11.74 21.93
C ARG A 676 -7.52 -10.64 22.73
N ILE A 677 -7.10 -9.38 22.59
CA ILE A 677 -7.74 -8.24 23.28
C ILE A 677 -9.17 -8.04 22.76
N THR A 678 -9.38 -8.05 21.44
CA THR A 678 -10.72 -7.86 20.86
C THR A 678 -11.65 -9.03 21.19
N ALA A 679 -11.14 -10.26 21.15
CA ALA A 679 -11.89 -11.45 21.55
C ALA A 679 -12.20 -11.47 23.06
N ALA A 680 -11.26 -11.01 23.90
CA ALA A 680 -11.49 -10.83 25.34
C ALA A 680 -12.53 -9.73 25.61
N ARG A 681 -12.57 -8.66 24.80
CA ARG A 681 -13.60 -7.62 24.86
C ARG A 681 -14.97 -8.19 24.53
N ALA A 682 -15.08 -9.04 23.51
CA ALA A 682 -16.32 -9.71 23.15
C ALA A 682 -16.87 -10.56 24.32
N ILE A 683 -16.02 -11.37 24.96
CA ILE A 683 -16.40 -12.17 26.15
C ILE A 683 -16.68 -11.29 27.38
N GLY A 684 -15.87 -10.26 27.63
CA GLY A 684 -16.05 -9.36 28.78
C GLY A 684 -17.40 -8.62 28.77
N ASN A 685 -17.90 -8.25 27.59
CA ASN A 685 -19.23 -7.65 27.45
C ASN A 685 -20.36 -8.67 27.66
N LEU A 686 -20.12 -9.95 27.34
CA LEU A 686 -21.04 -11.03 27.65
C LEU A 686 -21.16 -11.25 29.18
N PHE A 687 -20.04 -11.14 29.92
CA PHE A 687 -20.08 -11.14 31.39
C PHE A 687 -20.89 -9.96 31.95
N ALA A 688 -20.77 -8.78 31.33
CA ALA A 688 -21.50 -7.58 31.75
C ALA A 688 -23.04 -7.77 31.66
N ILE A 689 -23.51 -8.42 30.60
CA ILE A 689 -24.94 -8.71 30.42
C ILE A 689 -25.43 -9.70 31.48
N PHE A 690 -24.72 -10.79 31.72
CA PHE A 690 -25.11 -11.76 32.75
C PHE A 690 -24.90 -11.28 34.19
N THR A 691 -24.23 -10.15 34.40
CA THR A 691 -24.19 -9.49 35.72
C THR A 691 -25.54 -8.89 36.08
N GLN A 692 -26.32 -8.49 35.07
CA GLN A 692 -27.66 -7.92 35.23
C GLN A 692 -28.74 -9.00 35.35
N ASP A 693 -28.41 -10.27 35.05
CA ASP A 693 -29.33 -11.40 35.17
C ASP A 693 -29.68 -11.69 36.63
N ALA A 694 -30.95 -11.99 36.88
CA ALA A 694 -31.46 -12.31 38.21
C ALA A 694 -30.94 -13.66 38.74
N THR A 695 -30.74 -14.66 37.86
CA THR A 695 -30.35 -16.01 38.27
C THR A 695 -28.85 -16.16 38.51
N LYS A 696 -28.03 -15.38 37.78
CA LYS A 696 -26.56 -15.40 37.80
C LYS A 696 -25.92 -16.78 37.55
N GLN A 697 -26.67 -17.79 37.11
CA GLN A 697 -26.17 -19.17 36.96
C GLN A 697 -25.07 -19.27 35.89
N THR A 698 -25.33 -18.74 34.69
CA THR A 698 -24.35 -18.69 33.60
C THR A 698 -23.12 -17.85 33.97
N LEU A 699 -23.31 -16.74 34.69
CA LEU A 699 -22.19 -15.94 35.18
C LEU A 699 -21.28 -16.75 36.11
N MET A 700 -21.84 -17.52 37.05
CA MET A 700 -21.06 -18.38 37.95
C MET A 700 -20.33 -19.50 37.20
N PHE A 701 -20.96 -20.10 36.18
CA PHE A 701 -20.31 -21.09 35.31
C PHE A 701 -19.06 -20.50 34.62
N LEU A 702 -19.19 -19.31 34.03
CA LEU A 702 -18.09 -18.64 33.35
C LEU A 702 -16.99 -18.19 34.32
N LEU A 703 -17.36 -17.70 35.52
CA LEU A 703 -16.41 -17.31 36.57
C LEU A 703 -15.63 -18.51 37.10
N THR A 704 -16.27 -19.67 37.26
CA THR A 704 -15.61 -20.91 37.68
C THR A 704 -14.54 -21.30 36.66
N ALA A 705 -14.83 -21.19 35.36
CA ALA A 705 -13.84 -21.43 34.31
C ALA A 705 -12.65 -20.46 34.42
N ILE A 706 -12.91 -19.15 34.58
CA ILE A 706 -11.85 -18.15 34.77
C ILE A 706 -10.99 -18.45 36.01
N GLU A 707 -11.61 -18.82 37.14
CA GLU A 707 -10.90 -19.15 38.37
C GLU A 707 -9.95 -20.34 38.17
N THR A 708 -10.41 -21.40 37.48
CA THR A 708 -9.55 -22.55 37.14
C THR A 708 -8.39 -22.17 36.22
N PHE A 709 -8.58 -21.23 35.31
CA PHE A 709 -7.55 -20.76 34.39
C PHE A 709 -6.51 -19.88 35.09
N ILE A 710 -6.92 -19.00 36.02
CA ILE A 710 -6.00 -18.18 36.82
C ILE A 710 -5.15 -19.04 37.75
N ALA A 711 -5.70 -20.16 38.24
CA ALA A 711 -4.99 -21.10 39.10
C ALA A 711 -3.99 -22.02 38.36
N SER A 712 -3.95 -22.01 37.02
CA SER A 712 -3.06 -22.84 36.19
C SER A 712 -1.62 -22.29 36.13
N SER A 713 -0.65 -23.11 35.75
CA SER A 713 0.73 -22.71 35.42
C SER A 713 0.91 -22.16 34.00
N SER A 714 -0.11 -22.23 33.12
CA SER A 714 -0.01 -21.68 31.76
C SER A 714 -0.15 -20.16 31.77
N GLY A 715 0.88 -19.47 31.26
CA GLY A 715 0.90 -18.01 31.14
C GLY A 715 -0.20 -17.49 30.24
N SER A 716 -0.50 -18.19 29.14
CA SER A 716 -1.55 -17.82 28.19
C SER A 716 -2.94 -17.85 28.83
N LYS A 717 -3.23 -18.87 29.67
CA LYS A 717 -4.50 -18.97 30.41
C LYS A 717 -4.68 -17.81 31.38
N ILE A 718 -3.66 -17.54 32.20
CA ILE A 718 -3.70 -16.43 33.17
C ILE A 718 -3.85 -15.08 32.45
N LEU A 719 -3.07 -14.86 31.40
CA LEU A 719 -3.09 -13.63 30.60
C LEU A 719 -4.50 -13.38 30.03
N VAL A 720 -5.06 -14.36 29.33
CA VAL A 720 -6.40 -14.26 28.73
C VAL A 720 -7.47 -14.01 29.78
N SER A 721 -7.45 -14.74 30.89
CA SER A 721 -8.38 -14.54 32.00
C SER A 721 -8.30 -13.12 32.55
N ALA A 722 -7.09 -12.59 32.74
CA ALA A 722 -6.89 -11.22 33.19
C ALA A 722 -7.43 -10.19 32.18
N LEU A 723 -7.25 -10.42 30.86
CA LEU A 723 -7.80 -9.58 29.82
C LEU A 723 -9.34 -9.57 29.84
N VAL A 724 -9.97 -10.73 29.96
CA VAL A 724 -11.45 -10.86 30.05
C VAL A 724 -11.99 -10.13 31.28
N LEU A 725 -11.38 -10.34 32.45
CA LEU A 725 -11.78 -9.66 33.69
C LEU A 725 -11.63 -8.14 33.60
N HIS A 726 -10.56 -7.65 32.96
CA HIS A 726 -10.37 -6.22 32.73
C HIS A 726 -11.47 -5.65 31.82
N GLU A 727 -11.82 -6.33 30.73
CA GLU A 727 -12.88 -5.87 29.83
C GLU A 727 -14.27 -5.95 30.48
N TRP A 728 -14.52 -6.95 31.32
CA TRP A 728 -15.74 -7.03 32.13
C TRP A 728 -15.86 -5.86 33.12
N ALA A 729 -14.79 -5.56 33.85
CA ALA A 729 -14.74 -4.42 34.77
C ALA A 729 -14.95 -3.08 34.02
N ARG A 730 -14.39 -2.96 32.81
CA ARG A 730 -14.59 -1.79 31.96
C ARG A 730 -16.05 -1.63 31.51
N ALA A 731 -16.72 -2.74 31.19
CA ALA A 731 -18.13 -2.73 30.80
C ALA A 731 -19.08 -2.48 31.99
N CYS A 732 -18.68 -2.82 33.22
CA CYS A 732 -19.47 -2.62 34.45
C CYS A 732 -18.68 -1.85 35.55
N PRO A 733 -18.82 -0.51 35.64
CA PRO A 733 -18.06 0.30 36.60
C PRO A 733 -18.32 -0.01 38.09
N ASN A 734 -19.53 -0.44 38.44
CA ASN A 734 -19.96 -0.74 39.83
C ASN A 734 -19.90 -2.24 40.16
N LEU A 735 -18.98 -2.98 39.54
CA LEU A 735 -18.95 -4.43 39.62
C LEU A 735 -18.56 -4.95 41.02
N GLN A 736 -19.34 -5.90 41.53
CA GLN A 736 -18.98 -6.72 42.69
C GLN A 736 -18.47 -8.07 42.21
N CYS A 737 -17.15 -8.17 42.03
CA CYS A 737 -16.48 -9.43 41.68
C CYS A 737 -16.41 -10.36 42.90
N PRO A 738 -16.57 -11.70 42.73
CA PRO A 738 -16.39 -12.64 43.82
C PRO A 738 -15.02 -12.53 44.50
N PRO A 739 -14.94 -12.67 45.84
CA PRO A 739 -13.68 -12.54 46.57
C PRO A 739 -12.65 -13.61 46.17
N THR A 740 -13.09 -14.82 45.81
CA THR A 740 -12.21 -15.93 45.39
C THR A 740 -11.35 -15.57 44.17
N VAL A 741 -11.94 -14.90 43.18
CA VAL A 741 -11.24 -14.43 41.98
C VAL A 741 -10.21 -13.35 42.33
N VAL A 742 -10.54 -12.45 43.25
CA VAL A 742 -9.62 -11.39 43.68
C VAL A 742 -8.43 -11.96 44.47
N GLU A 743 -8.68 -12.90 45.38
CA GLU A 743 -7.65 -13.59 46.16
C GLU A 743 -6.69 -14.40 45.26
N THR A 744 -7.22 -15.10 44.26
CA THR A 744 -6.39 -15.86 43.30
C THR A 744 -5.53 -14.94 42.44
N LEU A 745 -6.03 -13.77 42.01
CA LEU A 745 -5.22 -12.76 41.32
C LEU A 745 -4.10 -12.21 42.20
N HIS A 746 -4.36 -11.93 43.47
CA HIS A 746 -3.32 -11.49 44.41
C HIS A 746 -2.26 -12.57 44.66
N ARG A 747 -2.66 -13.85 44.69
CA ARG A 747 -1.74 -14.99 44.78
C ARG A 747 -0.80 -15.05 43.57
N VAL A 748 -1.31 -14.83 42.36
CA VAL A 748 -0.49 -14.78 41.14
C VAL A 748 0.55 -13.65 41.19
N LEU A 749 0.19 -12.47 41.71
CA LEU A 749 1.15 -11.36 41.86
C LEU A 749 2.25 -11.62 42.91
N SER A 750 2.00 -12.51 43.86
CA SER A 750 2.91 -12.77 44.98
C SER A 750 3.84 -13.97 44.75
N ASN A 751 3.42 -14.91 43.89
CA ASN A 751 4.15 -16.16 43.65
C ASN A 751 4.99 -16.09 42.38
N GLN A 752 6.18 -16.70 42.41
CA GLN A 752 6.94 -16.97 41.18
C GLN A 752 6.35 -18.20 40.48
N ILE A 753 5.84 -18.01 39.27
CA ILE A 753 5.26 -19.06 38.44
C ILE A 753 6.28 -19.45 37.37
N VAL A 754 6.49 -20.75 37.19
CA VAL A 754 7.18 -21.31 36.02
C VAL A 754 6.12 -21.66 35.00
N TYR A 755 6.21 -21.07 33.81
CA TYR A 755 5.17 -21.19 32.79
C TYR A 755 5.30 -22.46 31.96
N ASP A 756 4.17 -23.13 31.69
CA ASP A 756 4.12 -24.34 30.86
C ASP A 756 4.71 -24.09 29.45
N GLU A 757 4.53 -22.88 28.90
CA GLU A 757 5.03 -22.46 27.60
C GLU A 757 6.56 -22.50 27.48
N LEU A 758 7.29 -22.47 28.61
CA LEU A 758 8.75 -22.48 28.66
C LEU A 758 9.34 -23.87 28.92
N LEU A 759 8.48 -24.91 29.04
CA LEU A 759 8.91 -26.27 29.33
C LEU A 759 9.87 -26.82 28.26
N TYR A 760 9.68 -26.45 26.99
CA TYR A 760 10.57 -26.87 25.90
C TYR A 760 11.97 -26.24 26.01
N LEU A 761 12.07 -24.97 26.42
CA LEU A 761 13.36 -24.32 26.66
C LEU A 761 14.02 -24.88 27.91
N HIS A 762 13.23 -25.23 28.93
CA HIS A 762 13.75 -25.93 30.10
C HIS A 762 14.37 -27.27 29.70
N GLN A 763 13.71 -28.07 28.85
CA GLN A 763 14.28 -29.31 28.30
C GLN A 763 15.55 -29.05 27.47
N ARG A 764 15.59 -28.00 26.65
CA ARG A 764 16.79 -27.60 25.90
C ARG A 764 17.94 -27.25 26.84
N LEU A 765 17.65 -26.52 27.91
CA LEU A 765 18.62 -26.15 28.95
C LEU A 765 19.22 -27.40 29.63
N GLN A 766 18.41 -28.42 29.92
CA GLN A 766 18.89 -29.70 30.43
C GLN A 766 19.89 -30.35 29.46
N ILE A 767 19.52 -30.44 28.18
CA ILE A 767 20.33 -31.08 27.13
C ILE A 767 21.65 -30.35 26.93
N ASP A 768 21.61 -29.02 26.80
CA ASP A 768 22.80 -28.22 26.52
C ASP A 768 23.75 -28.17 27.74
N SER A 769 23.21 -28.16 28.96
CA SER A 769 24.00 -28.26 30.19
C SER A 769 24.70 -29.60 30.31
N GLN A 770 23.96 -30.70 30.08
CA GLN A 770 24.54 -32.04 30.06
C GLN A 770 25.57 -32.20 28.95
N ALA A 771 25.33 -31.64 27.76
CA ALA A 771 26.26 -31.71 26.64
C ALA A 771 27.58 -30.98 26.94
N LEU A 772 27.53 -29.84 27.64
CA LEU A 772 28.74 -29.16 28.09
C LEU A 772 29.48 -30.00 29.13
N VAL A 773 28.80 -30.51 30.15
CA VAL A 773 29.40 -31.38 31.18
C VAL A 773 30.05 -32.62 30.55
N ASN A 774 29.36 -33.28 29.61
CA ASN A 774 29.90 -34.43 28.88
C ASN A 774 31.15 -34.07 28.06
N ALA A 775 31.17 -32.91 27.42
CA ALA A 775 32.34 -32.47 26.64
C ALA A 775 33.59 -32.27 27.52
N PHE A 776 33.42 -31.85 28.78
CA PHE A 776 34.53 -31.81 29.74
C PHE A 776 34.91 -33.22 30.26
N ALA A 777 33.92 -34.08 30.52
CA ALA A 777 34.15 -35.45 30.96
C ALA A 777 34.92 -36.29 29.91
N GLU A 778 34.62 -36.13 28.62
CA GLU A 778 35.36 -36.74 27.50
C GLU A 778 36.85 -36.34 27.47
N ASN A 779 37.18 -35.17 28.03
CA ASN A 779 38.55 -34.67 28.18
C ASN A 779 39.16 -34.97 29.56
N GLY A 780 38.53 -35.84 30.36
CA GLY A 780 39.02 -36.29 31.66
C GLY A 780 38.79 -35.32 32.82
N LEU A 781 37.93 -34.31 32.66
CA LEU A 781 37.61 -33.34 33.70
C LEU A 781 36.17 -33.50 34.19
N ASP A 782 36.00 -33.88 35.45
CA ASP A 782 34.71 -33.86 36.13
C ASP A 782 34.46 -32.48 36.74
N ILE A 783 33.64 -31.66 36.06
CA ILE A 783 33.27 -30.32 36.53
C ILE A 783 32.33 -30.39 37.74
N LEU A 784 31.52 -31.45 37.86
CA LEU A 784 30.51 -31.58 38.90
C LEU A 784 31.06 -32.19 40.20
N ARG A 785 32.36 -32.53 40.24
CA ARG A 785 33.08 -33.05 41.41
C ARG A 785 32.32 -34.22 42.09
N GLY A 786 31.74 -35.11 41.30
CA GLY A 786 31.00 -36.28 41.78
C GLY A 786 29.53 -36.06 42.15
N ALA A 787 28.94 -34.88 41.91
CA ALA A 787 27.53 -34.62 42.16
C ALA A 787 26.63 -35.16 41.02
N THR A 788 25.69 -36.06 41.34
CA THR A 788 24.61 -36.45 40.42
C THR A 788 23.52 -35.38 40.42
N VAL A 789 23.33 -34.71 39.29
CA VAL A 789 22.31 -33.67 39.13
C VAL A 789 21.08 -34.28 38.46
N ASP A 790 19.97 -34.41 39.20
CA ASP A 790 18.72 -34.93 38.66
C ASP A 790 18.03 -33.94 37.68
N SER A 791 18.26 -32.62 37.85
CA SER A 791 17.84 -31.58 36.90
C SER A 791 18.70 -30.31 37.02
N TYR A 792 19.11 -29.75 35.88
CA TYR A 792 19.83 -28.48 35.78
C TYR A 792 18.87 -27.29 35.89
N THR A 793 18.93 -26.55 36.99
CA THR A 793 18.20 -25.29 37.12
C THR A 793 18.87 -24.17 36.30
N LEU A 794 18.16 -23.06 36.08
CA LEU A 794 18.73 -21.88 35.41
C LEU A 794 19.98 -21.37 36.13
N ASP A 795 19.96 -21.33 37.47
CA ASP A 795 21.09 -20.89 38.28
C ASP A 795 22.29 -21.84 38.14
N MET A 796 22.05 -23.15 38.17
CA MET A 796 23.10 -24.15 37.97
C MET A 796 23.70 -24.03 36.56
N SER A 797 22.86 -23.85 35.54
CA SER A 797 23.31 -23.70 34.15
C SER A 797 24.16 -22.44 33.95
N ASN A 798 23.81 -21.33 34.62
CA ASN A 798 24.62 -20.11 34.65
C ASN A 798 25.99 -20.33 35.29
N VAL A 799 26.04 -21.09 36.39
CA VAL A 799 27.30 -21.44 37.08
C VAL A 799 28.18 -22.33 36.19
N ILE A 800 27.58 -23.32 35.50
CA ILE A 800 28.27 -24.21 34.56
C ILE A 800 28.84 -23.41 33.37
N ALA A 801 28.03 -22.57 32.72
CA ALA A 801 28.44 -21.79 31.55
C ALA A 801 29.42 -20.65 31.87
N GLY A 802 29.48 -20.21 33.13
CA GLY A 802 30.26 -19.08 33.59
C GLY A 802 31.48 -19.47 34.43
N SER A 803 31.32 -19.54 35.75
CA SER A 803 32.43 -19.70 36.68
C SER A 803 33.13 -21.05 36.53
N LEU A 804 32.38 -22.15 36.44
CA LEU A 804 32.94 -23.50 36.32
C LEU A 804 33.63 -23.71 34.97
N TYR A 805 33.07 -23.15 33.89
CA TYR A 805 33.71 -23.14 32.58
C TYR A 805 35.06 -22.39 32.61
N ASN A 806 35.09 -21.18 33.19
CA ASN A 806 36.31 -20.37 33.25
C ASN A 806 37.41 -20.98 34.12
N GLU A 807 37.03 -21.67 35.19
CA GLU A 807 37.96 -22.41 36.05
C GLU A 807 38.53 -23.64 35.31
N SER A 808 37.65 -24.42 34.67
CA SER A 808 38.01 -25.69 34.02
C SER A 808 38.76 -25.51 32.69
N CYS A 809 38.53 -24.42 31.96
CA CYS A 809 39.25 -24.09 30.73
C CYS A 809 40.77 -23.92 30.91
N LYS A 810 41.22 -23.59 32.13
CA LYS A 810 42.66 -23.44 32.43
C LYS A 810 43.41 -24.78 32.42
N SER A 811 42.69 -25.90 32.57
CA SER A 811 43.24 -27.25 32.71
C SER A 811 43.11 -28.11 31.46
N LEU A 812 42.63 -27.54 30.33
CA LEU A 812 42.32 -28.25 29.08
C LEU A 812 43.42 -28.10 28.01
N PRO A 813 43.62 -29.10 27.12
CA PRO A 813 44.52 -29.00 25.98
C PRO A 813 43.96 -28.06 24.89
N ALA A 814 44.87 -27.35 24.18
CA ALA A 814 44.51 -26.34 23.18
C ALA A 814 43.65 -26.87 22.01
N SER A 815 43.68 -28.17 21.72
CA SER A 815 42.90 -28.82 20.66
C SER A 815 41.41 -29.00 21.01
N ALA A 816 41.06 -29.10 22.30
CA ALA A 816 39.68 -29.32 22.75
C ALA A 816 38.90 -28.01 22.99
N LEU A 817 39.62 -26.89 23.14
CA LEU A 817 39.07 -25.59 23.50
C LEU A 817 38.01 -25.05 22.51
N PRO A 818 38.18 -25.16 21.17
CA PRO A 818 37.18 -24.63 20.22
C PRO A 818 35.81 -25.34 20.31
N MET A 819 35.81 -26.65 20.53
CA MET A 819 34.58 -27.45 20.64
C MET A 819 33.83 -27.11 21.94
N ILE A 820 34.53 -27.03 23.06
CA ILE A 820 33.94 -26.68 24.37
C ILE A 820 33.47 -25.22 24.35
N GLN A 821 34.22 -24.30 23.75
CA GLN A 821 33.79 -22.92 23.52
C GLN A 821 32.49 -22.85 22.70
N SER A 822 32.37 -23.67 21.65
CA SER A 822 31.13 -23.73 20.86
C SER A 822 29.94 -24.21 21.69
N ARG A 823 30.12 -25.21 22.55
CA ARG A 823 29.07 -25.73 23.45
C ARG A 823 28.71 -24.75 24.55
N GLN A 824 29.70 -24.06 25.12
CA GLN A 824 29.47 -23.00 26.10
C GLN A 824 28.68 -21.85 25.48
N ARG A 825 29.04 -21.39 24.27
CA ARG A 825 28.26 -20.38 23.55
C ARG A 825 26.83 -20.82 23.32
N GLN A 826 26.62 -22.06 22.88
CA GLN A 826 25.28 -22.62 22.69
C GLN A 826 24.46 -22.60 23.99
N LEU A 827 25.05 -23.05 25.11
CA LEU A 827 24.39 -23.01 26.43
C LEU A 827 24.10 -21.56 26.88
N THR A 828 25.04 -20.63 26.70
CA THR A 828 24.83 -19.21 27.01
C THR A 828 23.69 -18.62 26.19
N THR A 829 23.61 -18.91 24.88
CA THR A 829 22.47 -18.50 24.05
C THR A 829 21.15 -19.12 24.54
N THR A 830 21.12 -20.40 24.93
CA THR A 830 19.92 -21.03 25.50
C THR A 830 19.50 -20.38 26.83
N ILE A 831 20.45 -20.01 27.68
CA ILE A 831 20.20 -19.29 28.93
C ILE A 831 19.61 -17.90 28.67
N GLU A 832 20.21 -17.13 27.76
CA GLU A 832 19.76 -15.79 27.40
C GLU A 832 18.34 -15.80 26.80
N THR A 833 18.08 -16.73 25.86
CA THR A 833 16.73 -16.91 25.29
C THR A 833 15.71 -17.31 26.35
N PHE A 834 16.03 -18.24 27.26
CA PHE A 834 15.15 -18.60 28.37
C PHE A 834 14.84 -17.40 29.28
N GLN A 835 15.86 -16.62 29.67
CA GLN A 835 15.68 -15.45 30.52
C GLN A 835 14.83 -14.36 29.85
N ASN A 836 15.07 -14.10 28.56
CA ASN A 836 14.32 -13.10 27.81
C ASN A 836 12.85 -13.50 27.63
N ASP A 837 12.59 -14.74 27.20
CA ASP A 837 11.22 -15.26 27.00
C ASP A 837 10.45 -15.34 28.33
N TYR A 838 11.11 -15.77 29.41
CA TYR A 838 10.54 -15.76 30.75
C TYR A 838 10.16 -14.34 31.17
N GLN A 839 11.10 -13.39 31.10
CA GLN A 839 10.83 -12.00 31.49
C GLN A 839 9.70 -11.38 30.66
N LYS A 840 9.69 -11.61 29.34
CA LYS A 840 8.65 -11.11 28.43
C LYS A 840 7.28 -11.68 28.81
N LEU A 841 7.16 -13.00 28.96
CA LEU A 841 5.89 -13.63 29.35
C LEU A 841 5.44 -13.22 30.75
N HIS A 842 6.38 -13.17 31.70
CA HIS A 842 6.11 -12.81 33.09
C HIS A 842 5.58 -11.38 33.23
N ILE A 843 6.23 -10.41 32.57
CA ILE A 843 5.79 -9.01 32.55
C ILE A 843 4.39 -8.90 31.94
N ARG A 844 4.12 -9.60 30.83
CA ARG A 844 2.80 -9.60 30.15
C ARG A 844 1.69 -10.14 31.05
N VAL A 845 1.93 -11.25 31.74
CA VAL A 845 0.98 -11.87 32.66
C VAL A 845 0.73 -10.98 33.87
N LEU A 846 1.78 -10.58 34.59
CA LEU A 846 1.62 -9.81 35.82
C LEU A 846 1.04 -8.41 35.56
N SER A 847 1.46 -7.73 34.49
CA SER A 847 0.89 -6.41 34.15
C SER A 847 -0.57 -6.49 33.77
N SER A 848 -1.01 -7.57 33.11
CA SER A 848 -2.42 -7.78 32.78
C SER A 848 -3.25 -8.10 34.03
N VAL A 849 -2.72 -8.91 34.96
CA VAL A 849 -3.35 -9.21 36.26
C VAL A 849 -3.43 -7.95 37.14
N ALA A 850 -2.36 -7.18 37.23
CA ALA A 850 -2.37 -5.89 37.94
C ALA A 850 -3.39 -4.93 37.29
N GLY A 851 -3.43 -4.88 35.96
CA GLY A 851 -4.38 -4.08 35.19
C GLY A 851 -5.84 -4.47 35.41
N SER A 852 -6.15 -5.75 35.61
CA SER A 852 -7.52 -6.20 35.92
C SER A 852 -7.93 -5.83 37.35
N LEU A 853 -7.05 -5.97 38.33
CA LEU A 853 -7.29 -5.55 39.72
C LEU A 853 -7.53 -4.03 39.84
N ILE A 854 -6.78 -3.23 39.08
CA ILE A 854 -6.98 -1.77 38.99
C ILE A 854 -8.36 -1.48 38.38
N ALA A 855 -8.72 -2.14 37.28
CA ALA A 855 -10.02 -1.95 36.64
C ALA A 855 -11.19 -2.32 37.56
N LEU A 856 -11.03 -3.35 38.38
CA LEU A 856 -12.00 -3.80 39.40
C LEU A 856 -12.07 -2.91 40.65
N ASN A 857 -11.23 -1.87 40.74
CA ASN A 857 -11.08 -1.03 41.94
C ASN A 857 -10.80 -1.87 43.21
N ARG A 858 -9.95 -2.91 43.10
CA ARG A 858 -9.53 -3.78 44.21
C ARG A 858 -8.03 -3.65 44.43
N LEU A 859 -7.65 -2.65 45.23
CA LEU A 859 -6.26 -2.36 45.56
C LEU A 859 -5.88 -2.98 46.91
N THR A 860 -4.67 -3.55 46.98
CA THR A 860 -4.07 -4.02 48.24
C THR A 860 -3.69 -2.86 49.17
N GLU A 861 -3.45 -3.16 50.45
CA GLU A 861 -2.84 -2.21 51.40
C GLU A 861 -1.42 -1.82 50.95
N LYS A 862 -0.60 -2.82 50.59
CA LYS A 862 0.74 -2.63 50.00
C LYS A 862 0.63 -2.56 48.48
N LEU A 863 0.88 -1.41 47.88
CA LEU A 863 0.71 -1.19 46.43
C LEU A 863 1.86 -1.71 45.54
N ASN A 864 3.02 -2.01 46.11
CA ASN A 864 4.21 -2.43 45.33
C ASN A 864 3.96 -3.62 44.38
N PRO A 865 3.24 -4.70 44.78
CA PRO A 865 2.93 -5.82 43.89
C PRO A 865 2.05 -5.45 42.68
N ILE A 866 1.35 -4.32 42.71
CA ILE A 866 0.55 -3.80 41.58
C ILE A 866 1.37 -2.78 40.77
N ILE A 867 2.12 -1.90 41.45
CA ILE A 867 2.91 -0.85 40.79
C ILE A 867 4.05 -1.45 39.97
N HIS A 868 4.81 -2.41 40.51
CA HIS A 868 5.98 -2.97 39.82
C HIS A 868 5.64 -3.61 38.47
N PRO A 869 4.65 -4.52 38.37
CA PRO A 869 4.30 -5.10 37.07
C PRO A 869 3.88 -4.09 36.01
N ILE A 870 3.13 -3.05 36.40
CA ILE A 870 2.70 -1.99 35.49
C ILE A 870 3.91 -1.17 35.03
N MET A 871 4.78 -0.77 35.95
CA MET A 871 5.98 0.02 35.63
C MET A 871 7.00 -0.77 34.80
N ASP A 872 7.17 -2.07 35.06
CA ASP A 872 8.05 -2.95 34.29
C ASP A 872 7.54 -3.14 32.86
N SER A 873 6.22 -3.26 32.66
CA SER A 873 5.62 -3.28 31.33
C SER A 873 5.82 -1.95 30.59
N VAL A 874 5.61 -0.81 31.25
CA VAL A 874 5.89 0.50 30.65
C VAL A 874 7.36 0.60 30.24
N LYS A 875 8.29 0.07 31.04
CA LYS A 875 9.73 0.15 30.78
C LYS A 875 10.23 -0.80 29.69
N LYS A 876 9.73 -2.04 29.64
CA LYS A 876 10.35 -3.13 28.87
C LYS A 876 9.46 -3.77 27.79
N GLU A 877 8.17 -3.46 27.72
CA GLU A 877 7.29 -4.09 26.72
C GLU A 877 7.46 -3.47 25.34
N GLU A 878 7.85 -4.30 24.38
CA GLU A 878 8.04 -3.91 22.97
C GLU A 878 6.70 -3.70 22.24
N ASN A 879 5.65 -4.43 22.64
CA ASN A 879 4.35 -4.31 22.01
C ASN A 879 3.62 -3.02 22.44
N THR A 880 3.56 -2.06 21.52
CA THR A 880 2.95 -0.74 21.74
C THR A 880 1.47 -0.80 22.18
N LYS A 881 0.70 -1.82 21.75
CA LYS A 881 -0.71 -1.97 22.13
C LYS A 881 -0.83 -2.37 23.60
N LEU A 882 0.01 -3.31 24.06
CA LEU A 882 0.02 -3.70 25.46
C LEU A 882 0.56 -2.57 26.35
N GLN A 883 1.61 -1.89 25.89
CA GLN A 883 2.17 -0.71 26.57
C GLN A 883 1.12 0.42 26.71
N LYS A 884 0.29 0.65 25.69
CA LYS A 884 -0.84 1.60 25.78
C LYS A 884 -1.92 1.13 26.78
N ARG A 885 -2.21 -0.17 26.85
CA ARG A 885 -3.16 -0.72 27.82
C ARG A 885 -2.67 -0.55 29.26
N THR A 886 -1.38 -0.80 29.50
CA THR A 886 -0.79 -0.60 30.83
C THR A 886 -0.70 0.87 31.21
N ALA A 887 -0.46 1.77 30.24
CA ALA A 887 -0.60 3.22 30.44
C ALA A 887 -2.02 3.64 30.88
N ILE A 888 -3.08 3.07 30.27
CA ILE A 888 -4.47 3.34 30.65
C ILE A 888 -4.74 2.87 32.10
N ALA A 889 -4.27 1.66 32.44
CA ALA A 889 -4.40 1.12 33.80
C ALA A 889 -3.61 1.97 34.82
N LEU A 890 -2.40 2.42 34.47
CA LEU A 890 -1.60 3.29 35.32
C LEU A 890 -2.29 4.63 35.60
N ALA A 891 -2.88 5.25 34.58
CA ALA A 891 -3.65 6.48 34.74
C ALA A 891 -4.83 6.28 35.71
N GLN A 892 -5.55 5.16 35.62
CA GLN A 892 -6.62 4.83 36.57
C GLN A 892 -6.09 4.62 37.99
N LEU A 893 -4.98 3.91 38.15
CA LEU A 893 -4.34 3.69 39.45
C LEU A 893 -3.96 5.01 40.12
N LEU A 894 -3.37 5.95 39.38
CA LEU A 894 -2.99 7.26 39.89
C LEU A 894 -4.21 8.06 40.37
N THR A 895 -5.33 8.01 39.64
CA THR A 895 -6.59 8.65 40.08
C THR A 895 -7.13 8.02 41.35
N LEU A 896 -7.13 6.68 41.47
CA LEU A 896 -7.58 5.97 42.67
C LEU A 896 -6.68 6.23 43.89
N CYS A 897 -5.40 6.54 43.67
CA CYS A 897 -4.43 6.80 44.74
C CYS A 897 -4.41 8.26 45.24
N LYS A 898 -5.21 9.17 44.65
CA LYS A 898 -5.26 10.60 45.00
C LYS A 898 -5.48 10.84 46.50
N ASN A 899 -6.40 10.10 47.12
CA ASN A 899 -6.81 10.32 48.51
C ASN A 899 -6.05 9.42 49.53
N ARG A 900 -5.05 8.63 49.10
CA ARG A 900 -4.31 7.71 49.98
C ARG A 900 -3.14 8.44 50.68
N THR A 901 -2.87 8.05 51.92
CA THR A 901 -1.73 8.55 52.71
C THR A 901 -0.82 7.38 53.15
N PRO A 902 0.47 7.36 52.75
CA PRO A 902 1.16 8.26 51.82
C PRO A 902 0.75 8.02 50.35
N CYS A 903 0.68 9.09 49.56
CA CYS A 903 0.33 9.01 48.14
C CYS A 903 1.57 8.60 47.29
N PRO A 904 1.51 7.52 46.48
CA PRO A 904 2.63 7.07 45.65
C PRO A 904 2.82 7.89 44.37
N ASN A 905 1.84 8.73 43.98
CA ASN A 905 1.78 9.38 42.67
C ASN A 905 3.05 10.17 42.33
N ALA A 906 3.59 10.95 43.27
CA ALA A 906 4.78 11.77 43.03
C ALA A 906 6.02 10.93 42.65
N LYS A 907 6.21 9.77 43.29
CA LYS A 907 7.32 8.86 42.99
C LYS A 907 7.15 8.17 41.64
N ILE A 908 5.92 7.76 41.32
CA ILE A 908 5.60 7.14 40.02
C ILE A 908 5.83 8.13 38.89
N VAL A 909 5.31 9.36 39.00
CA VAL A 909 5.50 10.43 38.00
C VAL A 909 6.99 10.73 37.80
N LYS A 910 7.78 10.85 38.87
CA LYS A 910 9.22 11.07 38.76
C LYS A 910 9.93 9.96 37.97
N ASN A 911 9.55 8.70 38.19
CA ASN A 911 10.07 7.57 37.44
C ASN A 911 9.66 7.63 35.96
N LEU A 912 8.39 7.97 35.65
CA LEU A 912 7.92 8.13 34.27
C LEU A 912 8.66 9.26 33.54
N CYS A 913 8.88 10.40 34.19
CA CYS A 913 9.71 11.48 33.63
C CYS A 913 11.13 10.99 33.34
N THR A 914 11.71 10.17 34.23
CA THR A 914 13.02 9.55 34.01
C THR A 914 13.02 8.59 32.81
N PHE A 915 11.93 7.85 32.60
CA PHE A 915 11.81 6.93 31.46
C PHE A 915 11.73 7.70 30.14
N VAL A 916 10.94 8.77 30.09
CA VAL A 916 10.84 9.67 28.93
C VAL A 916 12.18 10.31 28.57
N CYS A 917 13.04 10.58 29.56
CA CYS A 917 14.34 11.21 29.35
C CYS A 917 15.51 10.21 29.18
N SER A 918 15.23 8.91 29.03
CA SER A 918 16.26 7.87 29.09
C SER A 918 17.03 7.63 27.79
N ASP A 919 16.47 8.02 26.64
CA ASP A 919 17.06 7.81 25.32
C ASP A 919 17.97 8.97 24.92
N PRO A 920 19.29 8.76 24.78
CA PRO A 920 20.25 9.82 24.41
C PRO A 920 20.01 10.41 23.01
N ASN A 921 19.41 9.62 22.09
CA ASN A 921 19.11 10.08 20.73
C ASN A 921 17.93 11.06 20.71
N HIS A 922 17.07 11.03 21.71
CA HIS A 922 15.90 11.91 21.81
C HIS A 922 16.12 13.01 22.85
N THR A 923 16.65 12.67 24.01
CA THR A 923 17.01 13.58 25.09
C THR A 923 18.54 13.68 25.15
N PRO A 924 19.16 14.67 24.49
CA PRO A 924 20.60 14.76 24.41
C PRO A 924 21.23 14.95 25.80
N PRO A 925 22.28 14.19 26.15
CA PRO A 925 22.96 14.37 27.43
C PRO A 925 23.66 15.74 27.49
N LEU A 926 23.78 16.28 28.70
CA LEU A 926 24.60 17.46 28.93
C LEU A 926 26.08 17.07 28.89
N ILE A 927 26.83 17.60 27.92
CA ILE A 927 28.27 17.37 27.76
C ILE A 927 28.99 18.64 28.23
N LEU A 928 29.81 18.55 29.29
CA LEU A 928 30.50 19.70 29.91
C LEU A 928 32.00 19.77 29.60
N ASP A 929 32.57 18.78 28.90
CA ASP A 929 34.00 18.43 28.99
C ASP A 929 34.99 19.23 28.12
N ASP A 930 34.59 20.29 27.40
CA ASP A 930 35.50 21.02 26.50
C ASP A 930 35.98 22.40 27.02
N MET A 931 35.63 22.82 28.24
CA MET A 931 36.11 24.11 28.78
C MET A 931 37.59 24.14 29.21
N LYS A 932 38.35 23.05 29.05
CA LYS A 932 39.78 22.98 29.43
C LYS A 932 40.78 23.06 28.27
N ARG A 933 40.34 23.25 27.02
CA ARG A 933 41.23 23.31 25.83
C ARG A 933 41.26 24.67 25.12
N LEU A 934 40.90 25.75 25.81
CA LEU A 934 40.96 27.11 25.26
C LEU A 934 42.19 27.91 25.71
N ASP A 935 43.26 27.23 26.11
CA ASP A 935 44.58 27.86 26.23
C ASP A 935 45.57 27.11 25.33
N VAL A 936 46.26 27.91 24.50
CA VAL A 936 47.40 27.61 23.62
C VAL A 936 47.08 27.37 22.14
N ASP A 937 47.55 28.35 21.35
CA ASP A 937 47.83 28.38 19.91
C ASP A 937 46.74 28.82 18.92
N SER A 938 46.56 30.14 18.90
CA SER A 938 46.44 30.92 17.67
C SER A 938 47.65 30.68 16.73
N ALA A 939 47.47 29.94 15.65
CA ALA A 939 48.30 30.06 14.45
C ALA A 939 47.52 29.63 13.19
N LEU A 940 47.45 30.54 12.22
CA LEU A 940 46.98 30.31 10.84
C LEU A 940 47.67 29.10 10.18
N PRO A 941 47.07 28.54 9.12
CA PRO A 941 47.78 28.67 7.84
C PRO A 941 46.88 28.93 6.62
N LEU A 942 47.29 29.93 5.84
CA LEU A 942 47.09 30.00 4.39
C LEU A 942 48.08 29.04 3.70
N SER A 943 47.61 28.17 2.81
CA SER A 943 48.25 27.91 1.50
C SER A 943 47.43 26.93 0.66
N SER A 944 47.12 27.36 -0.56
CA SER A 944 46.64 26.61 -1.72
C SER A 944 47.61 25.51 -2.18
N THR A 945 47.09 24.36 -2.63
CA THR A 945 47.32 23.62 -3.90
C THR A 945 47.11 22.11 -3.73
N ASP A 946 46.56 21.48 -4.79
CA ASP A 946 46.33 20.04 -5.04
C ASP A 946 45.04 19.38 -4.50
N ALA A 947 43.98 19.49 -5.30
CA ALA A 947 42.77 18.67 -5.20
C ALA A 947 42.96 17.34 -5.96
N GLY A 948 43.40 16.30 -5.25
CA GLY A 948 43.09 14.90 -5.57
C GLY A 948 41.80 14.46 -4.85
N PRO A 949 41.09 13.39 -5.29
CA PRO A 949 39.81 13.02 -4.70
C PRO A 949 40.03 12.44 -3.29
N SER A 950 39.78 13.26 -2.28
CA SER A 950 39.91 12.89 -0.87
C SER A 950 38.82 11.91 -0.46
N THR A 951 39.26 10.92 0.31
CA THR A 951 38.48 10.07 1.21
C THR A 951 37.34 10.83 1.90
N LEU A 952 36.14 10.24 1.90
CA LEU A 952 34.93 10.72 2.60
C LEU A 952 35.29 11.36 3.96
N GLU A 953 35.13 12.69 4.03
CA GLU A 953 35.43 13.52 5.20
C GLU A 953 34.65 13.07 6.45
N GLU A 954 35.32 13.03 7.59
CA GLU A 954 34.69 12.79 8.90
C GLU A 954 33.68 13.90 9.22
N ILE A 955 32.47 13.52 9.68
CA ILE A 955 31.41 14.47 10.04
C ILE A 955 31.91 15.40 11.16
N PRO A 956 31.84 16.73 11.02
CA PRO A 956 32.11 17.66 12.12
C PRO A 956 31.21 17.33 13.32
N LYS A 957 31.81 17.01 14.47
CA LYS A 957 31.03 16.73 15.69
C LYS A 957 30.43 18.04 16.22
N CYS A 958 29.11 18.07 16.38
CA CYS A 958 28.42 19.15 17.09
C CYS A 958 29.02 19.29 18.49
N GLY A 959 29.52 20.47 18.83
CA GLY A 959 30.16 20.76 20.10
C GLY A 959 29.15 20.96 21.23
N THR A 960 29.67 21.10 22.45
CA THR A 960 28.86 21.38 23.65
C THR A 960 28.12 22.71 23.56
N THR A 961 28.74 23.71 22.92
CA THR A 961 28.22 25.07 22.81
C THR A 961 27.99 25.56 21.39
N LEU A 962 28.61 24.98 20.37
CA LEU A 962 28.48 25.37 18.97
C LEU A 962 27.97 24.21 18.11
N GLY A 963 27.00 24.50 17.25
CA GLY A 963 26.44 23.56 16.28
C GLY A 963 24.93 23.35 16.43
N ILE A 964 24.34 22.60 15.51
CA ILE A 964 22.90 22.30 15.46
C ILE A 964 22.72 20.78 15.52
N LEU A 965 22.07 20.27 16.58
CA LEU A 965 21.90 18.83 16.78
C LEU A 965 20.97 18.20 15.73
N THR A 966 19.91 18.91 15.34
CA THR A 966 19.01 18.45 14.27
C THR A 966 19.74 18.27 12.93
N LEU A 967 20.67 19.16 12.58
CA LEU A 967 21.48 19.04 11.37
C LEU A 967 22.35 17.78 11.40
N GLN A 968 23.06 17.56 12.51
CA GLN A 968 23.93 16.41 12.70
C GLN A 968 23.14 15.09 12.59
N ARG A 969 21.93 15.04 13.16
CA ARG A 969 21.05 13.86 13.05
C ARG A 969 20.62 13.60 11.61
N LYS A 970 20.17 14.63 10.89
CA LYS A 970 19.78 14.51 9.48
C LYS A 970 20.93 14.05 8.58
N GLN A 971 22.14 14.56 8.80
CA GLN A 971 23.33 14.11 8.06
C GLN A 971 23.68 12.64 8.36
N LYS A 972 23.60 12.22 9.64
CA LYS A 972 23.80 10.82 10.04
C LYS A 972 22.78 9.89 9.38
N GLU A 973 21.51 10.26 9.36
CA GLU A 973 20.44 9.48 8.74
C GLU A 973 20.63 9.36 7.22
N ALA A 974 21.02 10.45 6.55
CA ALA A 974 21.33 10.44 5.12
C ALA A 974 22.50 9.49 4.79
N LEU A 975 23.53 9.44 5.63
CA LEU A 975 24.67 8.50 5.48
C LEU A 975 24.25 7.04 5.69
N ARG A 976 23.38 6.75 6.66
CA ARG A 976 22.82 5.40 6.84
C ARG A 976 22.02 4.94 5.63
N ASN A 977 21.18 5.82 5.08
CA ASN A 977 20.36 5.52 3.92
C ASN A 977 21.18 5.27 2.66
N THR A 978 22.29 6.00 2.47
CA THR A 978 23.21 5.79 1.35
C THR A 978 24.04 4.51 1.51
N ALA A 979 24.49 4.18 2.73
CA ALA A 979 25.19 2.92 3.02
C ALA A 979 24.30 1.68 2.82
N SER A 980 23.04 1.72 3.28
CA SER A 980 22.06 0.62 3.13
C SER A 980 21.72 0.34 1.65
N ARG A 981 21.61 1.40 0.82
CA ARG A 981 21.40 1.25 -0.63
C ARG A 981 22.58 0.58 -1.33
N ARG A 982 23.83 0.91 -0.95
CA ARG A 982 25.03 0.25 -1.52
C ARG A 982 25.13 -1.23 -1.11
N GLY A 983 24.74 -1.60 0.11
CA GLY A 983 24.74 -3.00 0.56
C GLY A 983 23.68 -3.90 -0.12
N LYS A 984 22.58 -3.33 -0.62
CA LYS A 984 21.57 -4.09 -1.39
C LYS A 984 21.98 -4.36 -2.85
N LEU A 985 22.79 -3.48 -3.46
CA LEU A 985 23.26 -3.66 -4.84
C LEU A 985 24.31 -4.78 -4.97
N THR A 986 25.13 -5.05 -3.95
CA THR A 986 26.15 -6.11 -3.98
C THR A 986 25.59 -7.51 -3.67
N ARG A 987 24.46 -7.59 -2.95
CA ARG A 987 23.86 -8.88 -2.54
C ARG A 987 23.15 -9.62 -3.69
N ASN A 988 22.78 -8.92 -4.76
CA ASN A 988 22.14 -9.53 -5.94
C ASN A 988 23.13 -10.23 -6.90
N ASN A 989 24.44 -10.09 -6.71
CA ASN A 989 25.46 -10.74 -7.56
C ASN A 989 26.20 -11.92 -6.91
N SER A 990 25.84 -12.32 -5.68
CA SER A 990 26.49 -13.43 -4.98
C SER A 990 25.53 -14.59 -4.67
N SER A 991 24.99 -15.22 -5.71
CA SER A 991 24.34 -16.54 -5.62
C SER A 991 25.20 -17.59 -6.32
N ASN A 992 26.34 -17.91 -5.71
CA ASN A 992 27.02 -19.21 -5.81
C ASN A 992 28.37 -19.12 -5.08
N THR A 993 28.40 -19.50 -3.79
CA THR A 993 29.51 -20.27 -3.19
C THR A 993 29.21 -20.56 -1.72
N THR A 994 29.62 -21.75 -1.31
CA THR A 994 29.42 -22.39 -0.02
C THR A 994 30.19 -21.71 1.13
N SER A 995 29.64 -21.89 2.32
CA SER A 995 30.10 -21.46 3.64
C SER A 995 31.61 -21.54 3.90
N ARG A 996 32.20 -20.43 4.36
CA ARG A 996 33.34 -20.47 5.28
C ARG A 996 33.48 -19.18 6.11
N SER A 997 33.83 -19.41 7.36
CA SER A 997 34.10 -18.50 8.48
C SER A 997 35.01 -17.29 8.16
N GLY A 998 34.63 -16.11 8.66
CA GLY A 998 35.52 -14.94 8.74
C GLY A 998 34.78 -13.62 8.98
N SER A 999 34.31 -13.35 10.19
CA SER A 999 33.51 -12.16 10.55
C SER A 999 34.26 -10.82 10.52
N ASN A 1000 35.53 -10.76 10.10
CA ASN A 1000 36.32 -9.52 10.06
C ASN A 1000 36.82 -9.11 8.67
N GLN A 1001 36.57 -9.91 7.62
CA GLN A 1001 37.00 -9.57 6.25
C GLN A 1001 35.89 -8.97 5.37
N SER A 1002 34.60 -9.25 5.64
CA SER A 1002 33.50 -8.68 4.83
C SER A 1002 33.26 -7.19 5.06
N ALA A 1003 33.70 -6.62 6.19
CA ALA A 1003 33.54 -5.20 6.49
C ALA A 1003 34.41 -4.28 5.62
N LYS A 1004 35.60 -4.76 5.19
CA LYS A 1004 36.52 -3.97 4.35
C LYS A 1004 36.09 -3.88 2.89
N GLU A 1005 35.41 -4.90 2.36
CA GLU A 1005 34.86 -4.89 0.99
C GLU A 1005 33.59 -4.05 0.85
N MET A 1006 32.95 -3.69 1.97
CA MET A 1006 31.65 -2.99 1.98
C MET A 1006 31.75 -1.46 2.03
N GLY A 1007 32.96 -0.90 2.11
CA GLY A 1007 33.17 0.56 2.24
C GLY A 1007 32.50 1.18 3.48
N VAL A 1008 32.13 0.35 4.46
CA VAL A 1008 31.53 0.78 5.73
C VAL A 1008 32.67 1.08 6.69
N THR A 1009 32.75 2.32 7.18
CA THR A 1009 33.80 2.71 8.13
C THR A 1009 33.63 1.95 9.44
N ALA A 1010 34.75 1.62 10.11
CA ALA A 1010 34.73 0.97 11.43
C ALA A 1010 33.92 1.76 12.49
N ALA A 1011 33.77 3.07 12.29
CA ALA A 1011 32.91 3.93 13.09
C ALA A 1011 31.41 3.61 12.93
N LEU A 1012 30.93 3.32 11.73
CA LEU A 1012 29.51 3.01 11.48
C LEU A 1012 29.11 1.65 12.09
N LEU A 1013 30.01 0.66 12.06
CA LEU A 1013 29.78 -0.65 12.67
C LEU A 1013 29.71 -0.57 14.20
N LYS A 1014 30.63 0.17 14.82
CA LYS A 1014 30.62 0.43 16.27
C LYS A 1014 29.37 1.19 16.71
N GLU A 1015 28.80 2.02 15.83
CA GLU A 1015 27.55 2.73 16.08
C GLU A 1015 26.30 1.84 15.89
N ILE A 1016 26.28 0.92 14.92
CA ILE A 1016 25.19 -0.08 14.80
C ILE A 1016 25.13 -0.96 16.05
N GLU A 1017 26.28 -1.39 16.58
CA GLU A 1017 26.37 -2.10 17.85
C GLU A 1017 25.88 -1.26 19.04
N SER A 1018 26.13 0.07 19.02
CA SER A 1018 25.61 0.97 20.05
C SER A 1018 24.10 1.21 19.97
N ASP A 1019 23.51 1.15 18.77
CA ASP A 1019 22.06 1.31 18.57
C ASP A 1019 21.29 0.06 19.04
N GLU A 1020 21.85 -1.14 18.85
CA GLU A 1020 21.30 -2.37 19.45
C GLU A 1020 21.33 -2.30 20.99
N ALA A 1021 22.40 -1.75 21.58
CA ALA A 1021 22.47 -1.51 23.02
C ALA A 1021 21.43 -0.48 23.51
N ASN A 1022 21.11 0.52 22.68
CA ASN A 1022 20.13 1.57 22.99
C ASN A 1022 18.67 1.18 22.71
N ALA A 1023 18.40 0.05 22.04
CA ALA A 1023 17.04 -0.37 21.69
C ALA A 1023 16.11 -0.48 22.92
N SER A 1024 16.64 -0.98 24.04
CA SER A 1024 15.90 -1.06 25.30
C SER A 1024 15.51 0.30 25.88
N LEU A 1025 16.35 1.34 25.70
CA LEU A 1025 16.08 2.71 26.12
C LEU A 1025 15.01 3.37 25.25
N VAL A 1026 14.97 3.03 23.95
CA VAL A 1026 13.91 3.48 23.04
C VAL A 1026 12.55 2.93 23.48
N VAL A 1027 12.47 1.63 23.80
CA VAL A 1027 11.24 1.00 24.33
C VAL A 1027 10.79 1.67 25.63
N GLN A 1028 11.73 1.91 26.55
CA GLN A 1028 11.48 2.59 27.83
C GLN A 1028 10.96 4.02 27.62
N ARG A 1029 11.56 4.79 26.70
CA ARG A 1029 11.12 6.14 26.34
C ARG A 1029 9.69 6.13 25.79
N LEU A 1030 9.43 5.27 24.81
CA LEU A 1030 8.10 5.15 24.17
C LEU A 1030 7.01 4.82 25.19
N GLY A 1031 7.30 3.94 26.14
CA GLY A 1031 6.37 3.62 27.22
C GLY A 1031 6.14 4.76 28.18
N GLY A 1032 7.21 5.43 28.61
CA GLY A 1032 7.11 6.63 29.43
C GLY A 1032 6.26 7.71 28.75
N THR A 1033 6.49 7.95 27.46
CA THR A 1033 5.75 8.94 26.67
C THR A 1033 4.28 8.56 26.58
N THR A 1034 3.98 7.31 26.23
CA THR A 1034 2.61 6.79 26.14
C THR A 1034 1.88 6.87 27.50
N ALA A 1035 2.58 6.58 28.59
CA ALA A 1035 2.02 6.66 29.94
C ALA A 1035 1.67 8.10 30.34
N LEU A 1036 2.60 9.05 30.17
CA LEU A 1036 2.36 10.45 30.52
C LEU A 1036 1.28 11.10 29.65
N SER A 1037 1.32 10.85 28.33
CA SER A 1037 0.28 11.35 27.42
C SER A 1037 -1.09 10.76 27.73
N THR A 1038 -1.20 9.46 28.01
CA THR A 1038 -2.47 8.85 28.44
C THR A 1038 -2.97 9.42 29.78
N CYS A 1039 -2.07 9.72 30.73
CA CYS A 1039 -2.46 10.38 31.98
C CYS A 1039 -3.02 11.77 31.73
N ALA A 1040 -2.36 12.56 30.87
CA ALA A 1040 -2.81 13.89 30.47
C ALA A 1040 -4.18 13.86 29.78
N GLU A 1041 -4.40 12.94 28.83
CA GLU A 1041 -5.67 12.77 28.12
C GLU A 1041 -6.83 12.42 29.08
N ARG A 1042 -6.62 11.47 30.00
CA ARG A 1042 -7.69 10.96 30.87
C ARG A 1042 -8.04 11.87 32.02
N MET A 1043 -7.07 12.62 32.55
CA MET A 1043 -7.31 13.53 33.69
C MET A 1043 -7.85 14.90 33.25
N GLY A 1044 -7.74 15.23 31.96
CA GLY A 1044 -8.36 16.42 31.38
C GLY A 1044 -7.95 17.70 32.10
N GLU A 1045 -8.93 18.49 32.52
CA GLU A 1045 -8.72 19.77 33.24
C GLU A 1045 -8.15 19.59 34.65
N GLU A 1046 -8.40 18.45 35.28
CA GLU A 1046 -7.98 18.17 36.66
C GLU A 1046 -6.53 17.70 36.76
N LEU A 1047 -5.78 17.62 35.65
CA LEU A 1047 -4.39 17.16 35.64
C LEU A 1047 -3.50 17.87 36.67
N PRO A 1048 -3.51 19.22 36.79
CA PRO A 1048 -2.68 19.92 37.79
C PRO A 1048 -3.08 19.60 39.24
N ILE A 1049 -4.32 19.17 39.46
CA ILE A 1049 -4.87 18.86 40.80
C ILE A 1049 -4.53 17.41 41.17
N ILE A 1050 -4.68 16.47 40.24
CA ILE A 1050 -4.46 15.04 40.49
C ILE A 1050 -2.96 14.69 40.49
N LEU A 1051 -2.19 15.30 39.57
CA LEU A 1051 -0.76 15.08 39.41
C LEU A 1051 0.01 16.41 39.42
N PRO A 1052 0.08 17.12 40.57
CA PRO A 1052 0.80 18.39 40.66
C PRO A 1052 2.28 18.25 40.28
N ALA A 1053 2.93 17.15 40.70
CA ALA A 1053 4.33 16.89 40.36
C ALA A 1053 4.61 16.81 38.84
N LEU A 1054 3.64 16.36 38.04
CA LEU A 1054 3.78 16.31 36.58
C LEU A 1054 3.67 17.72 35.98
N TRP A 1055 2.64 18.48 36.41
CA TRP A 1055 2.46 19.86 35.98
C TRP A 1055 3.62 20.75 36.39
N ASP A 1056 4.14 20.56 37.60
CA ASP A 1056 5.31 21.27 38.10
C ASP A 1056 6.56 20.97 37.27
N THR A 1057 6.80 19.70 36.94
CA THR A 1057 7.95 19.31 36.11
C THR A 1057 7.83 19.82 34.67
N CYS A 1058 6.63 19.77 34.10
CA CYS A 1058 6.35 20.10 32.71
C CYS A 1058 6.33 21.62 32.44
N CYS A 1059 5.70 22.39 33.34
CA CYS A 1059 5.40 23.81 33.13
C CYS A 1059 6.08 24.71 34.17
N ASN A 1060 5.78 24.53 35.46
CA ASN A 1060 6.19 25.49 36.48
C ASN A 1060 7.71 25.55 36.68
N TYR A 1061 8.42 24.42 36.55
CA TYR A 1061 9.87 24.39 36.68
C TYR A 1061 10.55 25.26 35.61
N VAL A 1062 10.08 25.19 34.36
CA VAL A 1062 10.61 26.01 33.26
C VAL A 1062 10.31 27.50 33.51
N ILE A 1063 9.08 27.83 33.91
CA ILE A 1063 8.66 29.22 34.21
C ILE A 1063 9.50 29.81 35.36
N ASN A 1064 9.70 29.05 36.43
CA ASN A 1064 10.38 29.55 37.63
C ASN A 1064 11.90 29.64 37.49
N THR A 1065 12.51 28.74 36.71
CA THR A 1065 13.98 28.61 36.60
C THR A 1065 14.53 29.43 35.43
N VAL A 1066 13.82 29.48 34.30
CA VAL A 1066 14.26 30.19 33.09
C VAL A 1066 13.82 31.65 33.14
N LYS A 1067 14.50 32.48 33.94
CA LYS A 1067 14.18 33.91 34.07
C LYS A 1067 14.70 34.74 32.87
N MET A 1068 14.20 35.97 32.73
CA MET A 1068 14.54 36.88 31.62
C MET A 1068 15.98 37.45 31.68
N SER A 1069 16.71 37.29 32.79
CA SER A 1069 18.11 37.72 32.93
C SER A 1069 19.04 36.50 33.04
N THR A 1070 19.94 36.34 32.07
CA THR A 1070 20.84 35.17 31.89
C THR A 1070 22.10 35.17 32.78
N ASP A 1071 22.22 36.11 33.72
CA ASP A 1071 23.43 36.29 34.56
C ASP A 1071 23.53 35.31 35.76
N GLN A 1072 22.68 34.27 35.83
CA GLN A 1072 22.75 33.28 36.90
C GLN A 1072 23.57 32.05 36.49
N VAL A 1073 24.60 31.73 37.31
CA VAL A 1073 25.37 30.50 37.18
C VAL A 1073 24.48 29.31 37.58
N HIS A 1074 23.97 28.59 36.59
CA HIS A 1074 23.20 27.37 36.82
C HIS A 1074 24.11 26.18 37.13
N ASN A 1075 23.74 25.42 38.15
CA ASN A 1075 24.42 24.17 38.48
C ASN A 1075 24.14 23.08 37.43
N GLU A 1076 25.05 22.13 37.25
CA GLU A 1076 24.89 21.01 36.30
C GLU A 1076 23.56 20.24 36.50
N ALA A 1077 23.14 20.05 37.74
CA ALA A 1077 21.89 19.38 38.08
C ALA A 1077 20.65 20.17 37.61
N GLU A 1078 20.70 21.51 37.66
CA GLU A 1078 19.60 22.38 37.20
C GLU A 1078 19.49 22.35 35.68
N LEU A 1079 20.63 22.43 34.98
CA LEU A 1079 20.67 22.35 33.51
C LEU A 1079 20.13 21.01 32.99
N LYS A 1080 20.51 19.90 33.62
CA LYS A 1080 19.94 18.58 33.30
C LYS A 1080 18.44 18.51 33.57
N GLN A 1081 17.98 19.13 34.65
CA GLN A 1081 16.56 19.17 34.97
C GLN A 1081 15.76 20.02 33.97
N ILE A 1082 16.31 21.13 33.47
CA ILE A 1082 15.69 21.92 32.38
C ILE A 1082 15.50 21.07 31.13
N ILE A 1083 16.53 20.34 30.69
CA ILE A 1083 16.45 19.44 29.52
C ILE A 1083 15.35 18.39 29.71
N ASN A 1084 15.30 17.76 30.89
CA ASN A 1084 14.29 16.76 31.21
C ASN A 1084 12.87 17.37 31.22
N SER A 1085 12.70 18.56 31.79
CA SER A 1085 11.43 19.28 31.81
C SER A 1085 10.94 19.63 30.40
N LEU A 1086 11.83 20.08 29.51
CA LEU A 1086 11.49 20.34 28.11
C LEU A 1086 11.09 19.06 27.37
N GLN A 1087 11.78 17.94 27.64
CA GLN A 1087 11.40 16.65 27.07
C GLN A 1087 10.01 16.17 27.55
N VAL A 1088 9.71 16.34 28.83
CA VAL A 1088 8.40 16.00 29.41
C VAL A 1088 7.31 16.90 28.83
N LEU A 1089 7.60 18.19 28.61
CA LEU A 1089 6.69 19.12 27.95
C LEU A 1089 6.38 18.67 26.52
N GLU A 1090 7.40 18.37 25.72
CA GLU A 1090 7.23 17.84 24.36
C GLU A 1090 6.35 16.58 24.33
N ALA A 1091 6.55 15.66 25.27
CA ALA A 1091 5.82 14.39 25.34
C ALA A 1091 4.34 14.52 25.76
N THR A 1092 3.98 15.56 26.52
CA THR A 1092 2.66 15.68 27.16
C THR A 1092 1.76 16.74 26.52
N VAL A 1093 2.33 17.77 25.89
CA VAL A 1093 1.58 18.96 25.47
C VAL A 1093 0.48 18.67 24.43
N LEU A 1094 0.68 17.73 23.52
CA LEU A 1094 -0.34 17.33 22.52
C LEU A 1094 -1.58 16.72 23.17
N ALA A 1095 -1.35 15.99 24.27
CA ALA A 1095 -2.35 15.25 25.04
C ALA A 1095 -3.10 16.10 26.09
N LEU A 1096 -2.71 17.36 26.30
CA LEU A 1096 -3.37 18.25 27.25
C LEU A 1096 -4.79 18.63 26.81
N HIS A 1097 -5.68 18.88 27.78
CA HIS A 1097 -7.01 19.43 27.52
C HIS A 1097 -6.92 20.88 26.99
N GLN A 1098 -7.92 21.31 26.21
CA GLN A 1098 -7.94 22.60 25.53
C GLN A 1098 -7.78 23.81 26.47
N SER A 1099 -8.30 23.73 27.69
CA SER A 1099 -8.14 24.79 28.71
C SER A 1099 -6.69 24.90 29.23
N LEU A 1100 -6.02 23.77 29.47
CA LEU A 1100 -4.61 23.73 29.87
C LEU A 1100 -3.67 24.13 28.73
N LYS A 1101 -4.02 23.79 27.48
CA LYS A 1101 -3.31 24.24 26.27
C LYS A 1101 -3.25 25.76 26.14
N LYS A 1102 -4.27 26.50 26.59
CA LYS A 1102 -4.20 27.97 26.63
C LYS A 1102 -3.20 28.48 27.67
N GLN A 1103 -3.04 27.78 28.79
CA GLN A 1103 -2.10 28.16 29.84
C GLN A 1103 -0.63 27.98 29.42
N THR A 1104 -0.35 27.09 28.46
CA THR A 1104 1.01 26.91 27.90
C THR A 1104 1.49 28.12 27.09
N LYS A 1105 0.62 29.10 26.75
CA LYS A 1105 1.05 30.38 26.16
C LYS A 1105 2.11 31.09 27.01
N SER A 1106 2.01 30.96 28.34
CA SER A 1106 2.97 31.55 29.29
C SER A 1106 4.40 30.97 29.15
N LEU A 1107 4.56 29.81 28.53
CA LEU A 1107 5.86 29.15 28.31
C LEU A 1107 6.63 29.76 27.13
N LEU A 1108 5.95 30.31 26.11
CA LEU A 1108 6.59 30.78 24.87
C LEU A 1108 7.72 31.80 25.10
N PRO A 1109 7.58 32.83 25.97
CA PRO A 1109 8.67 33.76 26.27
C PRO A 1109 9.87 33.08 26.96
N HIS A 1110 9.62 32.07 27.79
CA HIS A 1110 10.65 31.34 28.53
C HIS A 1110 11.42 30.41 27.58
N LEU A 1111 10.73 29.75 26.65
CA LEU A 1111 11.36 28.96 25.59
C LEU A 1111 12.23 29.82 24.67
N LEU A 1112 11.81 31.06 24.37
CA LEU A 1112 12.63 32.01 23.60
C LEU A 1112 13.94 32.34 24.33
N ASN A 1113 13.90 32.50 25.66
CA ASN A 1113 15.09 32.72 26.47
C ASN A 1113 16.04 31.52 26.46
N CYS A 1114 15.54 30.29 26.28
CA CYS A 1114 16.39 29.11 26.14
C CYS A 1114 17.34 29.20 24.93
N PHE A 1115 17.04 30.01 23.91
CA PHE A 1115 17.95 30.23 22.78
C PHE A 1115 19.21 31.01 23.16
N ASN A 1116 19.17 31.76 24.27
CA ASN A 1116 20.32 32.50 24.79
C ASN A 1116 21.26 31.62 25.62
N TYR A 1117 20.89 30.37 25.93
CA TYR A 1117 21.78 29.45 26.65
C TYR A 1117 22.92 28.97 25.74
N PRO A 1118 24.15 28.83 26.27
CA PRO A 1118 25.30 28.40 25.46
C PRO A 1118 25.18 26.94 25.00
N TYR A 1119 24.47 26.09 25.75
CA TYR A 1119 24.43 24.65 25.51
C TYR A 1119 23.53 24.24 24.33
N THR A 1120 24.06 23.45 23.41
CA THR A 1120 23.35 22.94 22.22
C THR A 1120 22.12 22.08 22.58
N SER A 1121 22.23 21.26 23.64
CA SER A 1121 21.14 20.40 24.13
C SER A 1121 19.90 21.17 24.59
N ILE A 1122 20.08 22.30 25.28
CA ILE A 1122 18.96 23.15 25.75
C ILE A 1122 18.29 23.85 24.57
N ARG A 1123 19.09 24.43 23.67
CA ARG A 1123 18.58 25.09 22.45
C ARG A 1123 17.77 24.12 21.60
N HIS A 1124 18.32 22.93 21.35
CA HIS A 1124 17.65 21.86 20.60
C HIS A 1124 16.31 21.46 21.22
N MET A 1125 16.26 21.19 22.53
CA MET A 1125 15.02 20.80 23.20
C MET A 1125 13.98 21.93 23.21
N ALA A 1126 14.41 23.19 23.38
CA ALA A 1126 13.52 24.34 23.30
C ALA A 1126 12.93 24.51 21.89
N SER A 1127 13.75 24.34 20.84
CA SER A 1127 13.33 24.40 19.45
C SER A 1127 12.30 23.33 19.10
N ARG A 1128 12.46 22.11 19.63
CA ARG A 1128 11.46 21.03 19.50
C ARG A 1128 10.16 21.34 20.22
N CYS A 1129 10.21 21.89 21.43
CA CYS A 1129 9.01 22.34 22.14
C CYS A 1129 8.25 23.42 21.35
N PHE A 1130 8.95 24.37 20.71
CA PHE A 1130 8.34 25.35 19.80
C PHE A 1130 7.63 24.67 18.63
N GLY A 1131 8.26 23.68 18.01
CA GLY A 1131 7.64 22.90 16.94
C GLY A 1131 6.38 22.17 17.39
N VAL A 1132 6.32 21.62 18.61
CA VAL A 1132 5.10 20.93 19.07
C VAL A 1132 4.02 21.95 19.48
N LEU A 1133 4.40 23.06 20.09
CA LEU A 1133 3.48 24.14 20.46
C LEU A 1133 2.84 24.81 19.25
N SER A 1134 3.54 24.90 18.11
CA SER A 1134 2.96 25.45 16.87
C SER A 1134 1.76 24.62 16.39
N LYS A 1135 1.71 23.32 16.69
CA LYS A 1135 0.55 22.46 16.39
C LYS A 1135 -0.59 22.59 17.41
N VAL A 1136 -0.29 23.01 18.63
CA VAL A 1136 -1.24 23.04 19.75
C VAL A 1136 -1.91 24.41 19.91
N ILE A 1137 -1.12 25.48 19.87
CA ILE A 1137 -1.54 26.89 19.98
C ILE A 1137 -0.94 27.65 18.79
N THR A 1138 -1.42 27.30 17.59
CA THR A 1138 -0.84 27.73 16.32
C THR A 1138 -0.81 29.24 16.16
N THR A 1139 -1.92 29.92 16.41
CA THR A 1139 -2.02 31.37 16.24
C THR A 1139 -1.03 32.14 17.10
N GLU A 1140 -0.99 31.84 18.40
CA GLU A 1140 -0.14 32.52 19.37
C GLU A 1140 1.34 32.17 19.20
N THR A 1141 1.64 30.92 18.84
CA THR A 1141 3.02 30.49 18.59
C THR A 1141 3.54 31.14 17.31
N MET A 1142 2.76 31.14 16.22
CA MET A 1142 3.19 31.73 14.95
C MET A 1142 3.34 33.24 15.03
N GLU A 1143 2.50 33.94 15.81
CA GLU A 1143 2.70 35.36 16.08
C GLU A 1143 4.07 35.64 16.72
N ILE A 1144 4.45 34.88 17.76
CA ILE A 1144 5.77 35.02 18.41
C ILE A 1144 6.91 34.59 17.48
N VAL A 1145 6.72 33.56 16.66
CA VAL A 1145 7.74 33.11 15.71
C VAL A 1145 8.02 34.21 14.68
N LEU A 1146 6.98 34.79 14.09
CA LEU A 1146 7.09 35.79 13.04
C LEU A 1146 7.56 37.16 13.53
N THR A 1147 7.25 37.52 14.79
CA THR A 1147 7.63 38.81 15.38
C THR A 1147 8.93 38.76 16.18
N LYS A 1148 9.25 37.65 16.86
CA LYS A 1148 10.42 37.57 17.75
C LYS A 1148 11.48 36.58 17.28
N VAL A 1149 11.11 35.36 16.90
CA VAL A 1149 12.10 34.34 16.48
C VAL A 1149 12.77 34.75 15.16
N VAL A 1150 12.00 35.29 14.21
CA VAL A 1150 12.53 35.86 12.97
C VAL A 1150 13.45 37.06 13.22
N ASP A 1151 13.17 37.88 14.22
CA ASP A 1151 14.05 39.01 14.57
C ASP A 1151 15.36 38.52 15.21
N VAL A 1152 15.31 37.49 16.06
CA VAL A 1152 16.53 36.82 16.58
C VAL A 1152 17.38 36.28 15.44
N LEU A 1153 16.79 35.74 14.37
CA LEU A 1153 17.54 35.30 13.19
C LEU A 1153 18.29 36.43 12.50
N LYS A 1154 17.76 37.65 12.51
CA LYS A 1154 18.38 38.81 11.86
C LYS A 1154 19.56 39.38 12.65
N GLN A 1155 19.64 39.12 13.96
CA GLN A 1155 20.70 39.64 14.84
C GLN A 1155 22.07 39.03 14.51
N SER A 1156 23.04 39.88 14.13
CA SER A 1156 24.40 39.44 13.75
C SER A 1156 25.28 39.07 14.94
N GLU A 1157 25.00 39.59 16.13
CA GLU A 1157 25.91 39.56 17.29
C GLU A 1157 26.04 38.18 17.97
N ASN A 1158 24.97 37.37 18.02
CA ASN A 1158 24.97 36.09 18.74
C ASN A 1158 24.65 34.90 17.82
N VAL A 1159 25.69 34.14 17.44
CA VAL A 1159 25.57 32.92 16.60
C VAL A 1159 24.71 31.85 17.28
N MET A 1160 24.77 31.72 18.60
CA MET A 1160 24.06 30.66 19.34
C MET A 1160 22.54 30.84 19.27
N CYS A 1161 22.09 32.09 19.44
CA CYS A 1161 20.67 32.43 19.35
C CYS A 1161 20.13 32.19 17.94
N ARG A 1162 20.90 32.56 16.91
CA ARG A 1162 20.52 32.28 15.51
C ARG A 1162 20.44 30.78 15.21
N GLN A 1163 21.39 29.99 15.71
CA GLN A 1163 21.36 28.53 15.59
C GLN A 1163 20.10 27.93 16.25
N GLY A 1164 19.72 28.39 17.44
CA GLY A 1164 18.48 27.94 18.10
C GLY A 1164 17.23 28.35 17.32
N ALA A 1165 17.19 29.59 16.82
CA ALA A 1165 16.06 30.11 16.07
C ALA A 1165 15.86 29.39 14.72
N ILE A 1166 16.92 29.08 13.97
CA ILE A 1166 16.79 28.35 12.69
C ILE A 1166 16.40 26.89 12.94
N GLU A 1167 16.88 26.29 14.03
CA GLU A 1167 16.48 24.95 14.48
C GLU A 1167 15.01 24.91 14.93
N ALA A 1168 14.47 26.00 15.50
CA ALA A 1168 13.05 26.10 15.81
C ALA A 1168 12.19 26.17 14.54
N ILE A 1169 12.61 26.94 13.54
CA ILE A 1169 11.90 27.04 12.26
C ILE A 1169 11.78 25.68 11.58
N ILE A 1170 12.84 24.87 11.52
CA ILE A 1170 12.73 23.54 10.89
C ILE A 1170 11.72 22.65 11.61
N HIS A 1171 11.69 22.65 12.95
CA HIS A 1171 10.75 21.84 13.72
C HIS A 1171 9.30 22.33 13.58
N ILE A 1172 9.09 23.63 13.40
CA ILE A 1172 7.78 24.20 13.09
C ILE A 1172 7.31 23.75 11.70
N ILE A 1173 8.19 23.80 10.70
CA ILE A 1173 7.89 23.34 9.33
C ILE A 1173 7.51 21.85 9.34
N GLU A 1174 8.31 21.02 10.01
CA GLU A 1174 8.08 19.57 10.09
C GLU A 1174 6.79 19.21 10.83
N ASN A 1175 6.46 19.90 11.92
CA ASN A 1175 5.29 19.57 12.74
C ASN A 1175 3.97 20.12 12.21
N LEU A 1176 3.98 21.28 11.53
CA LEU A 1176 2.77 21.84 10.91
C LEU A 1176 2.43 21.17 9.57
N GLY A 1177 3.42 20.70 8.81
CA GLY A 1177 3.16 20.03 7.53
C GLY A 1177 2.38 20.95 6.57
N MET A 1178 1.13 20.61 6.25
CA MET A 1178 0.26 21.44 5.39
C MET A 1178 -0.33 22.67 6.11
N ASP A 1179 -0.40 22.66 7.45
CA ASP A 1179 -0.98 23.77 8.21
C ASP A 1179 -0.06 25.01 8.24
N ILE A 1180 1.18 24.90 7.72
CA ILE A 1180 2.12 26.02 7.59
C ILE A 1180 1.76 26.96 6.45
N LEU A 1181 0.98 26.51 5.46
CA LEU A 1181 0.71 27.22 4.20
C LEU A 1181 0.38 28.71 4.36
N PRO A 1182 -0.50 29.13 5.30
CA PRO A 1182 -0.84 30.55 5.45
C PRO A 1182 0.35 31.45 5.87
N TYR A 1183 1.41 30.87 6.43
CA TYR A 1183 2.57 31.56 7.00
C TYR A 1183 3.84 31.44 6.15
N ILE A 1184 3.82 30.66 5.06
CA ILE A 1184 5.02 30.34 4.27
C ILE A 1184 5.71 31.59 3.74
N VAL A 1185 4.95 32.51 3.13
CA VAL A 1185 5.48 33.74 2.54
C VAL A 1185 6.31 34.51 3.56
N LEU A 1186 5.78 34.66 4.78
CA LEU A 1186 6.39 35.37 5.91
C LEU A 1186 7.66 34.70 6.49
N LEU A 1187 7.92 33.45 6.14
CA LEU A 1187 9.09 32.67 6.59
C LEU A 1187 10.16 32.53 5.50
N ILE A 1188 9.77 32.50 4.23
CA ILE A 1188 10.71 32.27 3.13
C ILE A 1188 11.76 33.36 3.03
N VAL A 1189 11.36 34.63 3.06
CA VAL A 1189 12.31 35.76 2.91
C VAL A 1189 13.34 35.78 4.06
N PRO A 1190 12.94 35.67 5.35
CA PRO A 1190 13.90 35.53 6.45
C PRO A 1190 14.85 34.32 6.31
N VAL A 1191 14.33 33.15 5.91
CA VAL A 1191 15.14 31.93 5.76
C VAL A 1191 16.12 32.06 4.58
N LEU A 1192 15.69 32.62 3.45
CA LEU A 1192 16.53 32.90 2.29
C LEU A 1192 17.72 33.80 2.67
N GLY A 1193 17.48 34.84 3.46
CA GLY A 1193 18.53 35.73 3.97
C GLY A 1193 19.53 35.07 4.93
N ARG A 1194 19.26 33.85 5.43
CA ARG A 1194 20.19 33.06 6.26
C ARG A 1194 20.95 31.98 5.49
N MET A 1195 20.59 31.72 4.22
CA MET A 1195 21.41 30.88 3.34
C MET A 1195 22.79 31.51 3.05
N SER A 1196 22.94 32.81 3.29
CA SER A 1196 24.20 33.56 3.21
C SER A 1196 24.76 33.95 4.59
N ASP A 1197 24.38 33.25 5.67
CA ASP A 1197 24.94 33.51 7.02
C ASP A 1197 26.44 33.14 7.09
N HIS A 1198 27.17 33.70 8.06
CA HIS A 1198 28.58 33.43 8.27
C HIS A 1198 28.82 32.00 8.83
N SER A 1199 27.90 31.47 9.64
CA SER A 1199 27.95 30.09 10.16
C SER A 1199 27.44 29.09 9.14
N GLU A 1200 28.24 28.05 8.87
CA GLU A 1200 27.90 27.00 7.91
C GLU A 1200 26.69 26.19 8.33
N GLU A 1201 26.55 25.88 9.62
CA GLU A 1201 25.44 25.10 10.15
C GLU A 1201 24.11 25.81 9.96
N ILE A 1202 24.09 27.14 10.14
CA ILE A 1202 22.90 27.98 9.89
C ILE A 1202 22.58 27.98 8.39
N ARG A 1203 23.60 28.14 7.52
CA ARG A 1203 23.38 28.11 6.06
C ARG A 1203 22.74 26.79 5.63
N LEU A 1204 23.31 25.66 6.03
CA LEU A 1204 22.82 24.33 5.66
C LEU A 1204 21.41 24.07 6.19
N MET A 1205 21.11 24.48 7.42
CA MET A 1205 19.77 24.37 7.97
C MET A 1205 18.77 25.30 7.28
N ALA A 1206 19.15 26.53 6.96
CA ALA A 1206 18.32 27.46 6.21
C ALA A 1206 18.04 26.94 4.79
N THR A 1207 19.04 26.36 4.11
CA THR A 1207 18.84 25.70 2.81
C THR A 1207 17.83 24.56 2.90
N ASN A 1208 17.90 23.74 3.95
CA ASN A 1208 16.92 22.67 4.18
C ASN A 1208 15.52 23.22 4.42
N CYS A 1209 15.36 24.23 5.29
CA CYS A 1209 14.08 24.90 5.53
C CYS A 1209 13.50 25.49 4.23
N PHE A 1210 14.33 26.19 3.46
CA PHE A 1210 13.94 26.82 2.20
C PHE A 1210 13.47 25.78 1.17
N ALA A 1211 14.21 24.68 1.02
CA ALA A 1211 13.83 23.61 0.10
C ALA A 1211 12.44 23.03 0.42
N THR A 1212 12.11 22.84 1.70
CA THR A 1212 10.78 22.38 2.11
C THR A 1212 9.70 23.44 1.90
N LEU A 1213 9.96 24.70 2.28
CA LEU A 1213 8.98 25.79 2.14
C LEU A 1213 8.65 26.10 0.67
N VAL A 1214 9.65 26.11 -0.22
CA VAL A 1214 9.45 26.38 -1.65
C VAL A 1214 8.62 25.29 -2.32
N GLN A 1215 8.79 24.01 -1.93
CA GLN A 1215 7.96 22.92 -2.44
C GLN A 1215 6.47 23.08 -2.09
N LEU A 1216 6.17 23.71 -0.95
CA LEU A 1216 4.81 23.92 -0.46
C LEU A 1216 4.18 25.23 -0.95
N MET A 1217 4.99 26.20 -1.40
CA MET A 1217 4.53 27.53 -1.79
C MET A 1217 3.43 27.55 -2.88
N PRO A 1218 3.46 26.73 -3.95
CA PRO A 1218 2.42 26.75 -4.98
C PRO A 1218 1.01 26.45 -4.46
N LEU A 1219 0.90 25.79 -3.30
CA LEU A 1219 -0.37 25.40 -2.70
C LEU A 1219 -0.98 26.51 -1.82
N GLU A 1220 -0.24 27.59 -1.55
CA GLU A 1220 -0.69 28.69 -0.68
C GLU A 1220 -1.72 29.60 -1.36
N ALA A 1221 -1.66 29.78 -2.69
CA ALA A 1221 -2.42 30.80 -3.42
C ALA A 1221 -3.96 30.67 -3.31
N SER A 1222 -4.46 29.52 -2.86
CA SER A 1222 -5.89 29.24 -2.70
C SER A 1222 -6.37 29.29 -1.24
N ILE A 1223 -5.50 29.64 -0.29
CA ILE A 1223 -5.79 29.55 1.14
C ILE A 1223 -5.98 30.96 1.74
N PRO A 1224 -7.10 31.22 2.44
CA PRO A 1224 -7.33 32.50 3.08
C PRO A 1224 -6.39 32.73 4.28
N ASP A 1225 -6.16 33.99 4.62
CA ASP A 1225 -5.36 34.36 5.78
C ASP A 1225 -6.03 33.91 7.10
N PRO A 1226 -5.24 33.55 8.13
CA PRO A 1226 -5.80 33.12 9.42
C PRO A 1226 -6.57 34.28 10.10
N PRO A 1227 -7.73 34.01 10.72
CA PRO A 1227 -8.64 35.04 11.23
C PRO A 1227 -8.08 35.90 12.39
N ASN A 1228 -7.01 35.45 13.04
CA ASN A 1228 -6.36 36.15 14.17
C ASN A 1228 -4.98 36.72 13.81
N MET A 1229 -4.62 36.81 12.52
CA MET A 1229 -3.36 37.42 12.11
C MET A 1229 -3.44 38.95 12.24
N SER A 1230 -2.42 39.57 12.85
CA SER A 1230 -2.37 41.04 13.00
C SER A 1230 -2.25 41.75 11.65
N ASP A 1231 -2.87 42.93 11.50
CA ASP A 1231 -2.80 43.76 10.28
C ASP A 1231 -1.36 44.05 9.81
N PHE A 1232 -0.42 44.17 10.74
CA PHE A 1232 1.00 44.34 10.44
C PHE A 1232 1.59 43.13 9.67
N LEU A 1233 1.24 41.91 10.07
CA LEU A 1233 1.71 40.69 9.42
C LEU A 1233 1.05 40.48 8.06
N ILE A 1234 -0.22 40.87 7.91
CA ILE A 1234 -0.93 40.81 6.62
C ILE A 1234 -0.24 41.73 5.61
N LYS A 1235 -0.01 43.00 5.98
CA LYS A 1235 0.71 43.94 5.11
C LYS A 1235 2.11 43.45 4.74
N LYS A 1236 2.86 42.93 5.74
CA LYS A 1236 4.19 42.35 5.50
C LYS A 1236 4.13 41.14 4.57
N LYS A 1237 3.07 40.32 4.67
CA LYS A 1237 2.84 39.17 3.79
C LYS A 1237 2.60 39.62 2.35
N GLU A 1238 1.82 40.68 2.14
CA GLU A 1238 1.60 41.27 0.81
C GLU A 1238 2.92 41.77 0.20
N ASP A 1239 3.72 42.51 0.97
CA ASP A 1239 5.03 43.01 0.53
C ASP A 1239 6.00 41.86 0.17
N GLU A 1240 6.12 40.84 1.03
CA GLU A 1240 6.99 39.69 0.79
C GLU A 1240 6.46 38.79 -0.35
N ARG A 1241 5.14 38.69 -0.52
CA ARG A 1241 4.52 37.99 -1.66
C ARG A 1241 4.87 38.68 -2.97
N HIS A 1242 4.77 40.01 -3.01
CA HIS A 1242 5.14 40.79 -4.19
C HIS A 1242 6.60 40.54 -4.59
N PHE A 1243 7.51 40.52 -3.61
CA PHE A 1243 8.92 40.15 -3.84
C PHE A 1243 9.09 38.72 -4.36
N LEU A 1244 8.37 37.74 -3.79
CA LEU A 1244 8.48 36.34 -4.22
C LEU A 1244 7.86 36.09 -5.59
N ASP A 1245 6.77 36.78 -5.93
CA ASP A 1245 6.17 36.75 -7.26
C ASP A 1245 7.16 37.24 -8.32
N GLN A 1246 7.92 38.29 -8.03
CA GLN A 1246 9.00 38.77 -8.89
C GLN A 1246 10.15 37.77 -9.01
N LEU A 1247 10.49 37.05 -7.92
CA LEU A 1247 11.56 36.05 -7.91
C LEU A 1247 11.21 34.78 -8.69
N LEU A 1248 9.95 34.34 -8.63
CA LEU A 1248 9.47 33.11 -9.27
C LEU A 1248 8.99 33.33 -10.71
N ASP A 1249 8.45 34.50 -11.02
CA ASP A 1249 7.93 34.85 -12.33
C ASP A 1249 8.57 36.16 -12.82
N GLY A 1250 9.57 36.01 -13.70
CA GLY A 1250 10.27 37.14 -14.31
C GLY A 1250 9.37 38.07 -15.15
N SER A 1251 8.13 37.67 -15.46
CA SER A 1251 7.17 38.56 -16.12
C SER A 1251 6.56 39.62 -15.18
N LYS A 1252 6.63 39.39 -13.86
CA LYS A 1252 6.08 40.27 -12.82
C LYS A 1252 7.10 41.26 -12.25
N LEU A 1253 8.33 41.29 -12.78
CA LEU A 1253 9.40 42.19 -12.32
C LEU A 1253 9.01 43.66 -12.41
N ASP A 1254 9.27 44.42 -11.35
CA ASP A 1254 9.09 45.86 -11.34
C ASP A 1254 10.05 46.54 -12.33
N LYS A 1255 9.58 47.62 -12.97
CA LYS A 1255 10.42 48.38 -13.90
C LYS A 1255 11.56 49.08 -13.17
N PHE A 1256 12.75 48.48 -13.20
CA PHE A 1256 13.99 49.12 -12.78
C PHE A 1256 14.37 50.29 -13.70
N SER A 1257 14.32 51.52 -13.17
CA SER A 1257 14.79 52.72 -13.88
C SER A 1257 16.30 52.87 -13.70
N ILE A 1258 17.05 52.85 -14.81
CA ILE A 1258 18.51 52.89 -14.79
C ILE A 1258 18.96 54.29 -14.28
N PRO A 1259 19.71 54.36 -13.16
CA PRO A 1259 20.10 55.64 -12.56
C PRO A 1259 21.22 56.37 -13.32
N VAL A 1260 21.73 55.78 -14.40
CA VAL A 1260 22.83 56.28 -15.23
C VAL A 1260 22.36 56.45 -16.68
N PRO A 1261 22.68 57.57 -17.36
CA PRO A 1261 22.28 57.76 -18.76
C PRO A 1261 23.03 56.80 -19.69
N ILE A 1262 22.33 55.78 -20.18
CA ILE A 1262 22.85 54.86 -21.21
C ILE A 1262 22.33 55.30 -22.59
N LYS A 1263 23.23 55.55 -23.55
CA LYS A 1263 22.88 55.90 -24.94
C LYS A 1263 22.56 54.64 -25.78
N CYS A 1264 21.62 53.82 -25.34
CA CYS A 1264 21.13 52.69 -26.13
C CYS A 1264 19.63 52.45 -25.91
N GLU A 1265 18.93 52.00 -26.96
CA GLU A 1265 17.57 51.48 -26.83
C GLU A 1265 17.64 50.00 -26.45
N LEU A 1266 17.24 49.68 -25.23
CA LEU A 1266 17.22 48.29 -24.73
C LEU A 1266 16.04 47.53 -25.33
N ARG A 1267 16.29 46.34 -25.90
CA ARG A 1267 15.23 45.43 -26.39
C ARG A 1267 14.44 44.86 -25.20
N LYS A 1268 13.19 44.40 -25.42
CA LYS A 1268 12.32 43.88 -24.35
C LYS A 1268 12.99 42.83 -23.45
N TYR A 1269 13.72 41.85 -24.01
CA TYR A 1269 14.42 40.86 -23.19
C TYR A 1269 15.59 41.46 -22.39
N GLN A 1270 16.26 42.49 -22.92
CA GLN A 1270 17.34 43.21 -22.21
C GLN A 1270 16.77 44.06 -21.08
N GLN A 1271 15.60 44.66 -21.29
CA GLN A 1271 14.84 45.34 -20.23
C GLN A 1271 14.42 44.34 -19.15
N ILE A 1272 13.92 43.15 -19.53
CA ILE A 1272 13.54 42.08 -18.58
C ILE A 1272 14.74 41.52 -17.80
N ILE A 1273 15.95 41.48 -18.38
CA ILE A 1273 17.17 41.05 -17.66
C ILE A 1273 17.69 42.14 -16.71
N LEU A 1274 17.37 43.41 -16.99
CA LEU A 1274 17.76 44.57 -16.18
C LEU A 1274 16.77 44.90 -15.07
N HIS A 1275 15.48 44.64 -15.32
CA HIS A 1275 14.42 44.56 -14.31
C HIS A 1275 14.66 43.34 -13.44
#